data_AF-A0A418SV37-F1
#
_entry.id   AF-A0A418SV37-F1
#
_cell.length_a   1.000
_cell.length_b   1.000
_cell.length_c   1.000
_cell.angle_alpha   90.00
_cell.angle_beta   90.00
_cell.angle_gamma   90.00
#
_symmetry.space_group_name_H-M   'P 1'
#
loop_
_entity.id
_entity.type
_entity.pdbx_description
1 polymer ?
#
loop_
_entity_poly.entity_id
_entity_poly.type
_entity_poly.pdbx_seq_one_letter_code
_entity_poly.pdbx_strand_id
1 'polypeptide(L)'
;MSNGFSRIIAIMLLLFMLIPGIAANAEGNLLINGDFEAAASDMPDGWMTEAWIDDNGVTQYGVDRNMFYSGKQSAYIHSSGDNHARLLQRVKVKSNATYRISGYVRTEGVGNQGAGAHLYVEGVAMHYPEFRDTNGSWAYLDFYGKTGKNQKEMLVGGSLGGYGSINSGKAWFDQLKVEQVAAAPEGADVFSLEQTASVAGESEGPQKVSILSTMIYSALFSLLLAFVTVKLFRDREWLEQRRSSVTILVAVSFAAALALRIVLAISHEGYANDIALFMFWSEQAVREGLAGFYHTEMFVDYPPGYIYVLFALGHIKSWLGITGESAAMLLYKLPAIAADLGAAAVIFRVAARKLGAPVATGLSMLWLFNPAVILDSAAWGQVDSIFALMLSLSLLGISENRFGKAAVWYAIAALIKPQAFIFMPVLLLALLVRKKWKNVAVTAYYGFGTFILLALPFFWSSGGLKALYELYKGTLSSYPYATLNAFNVYALIGANWKPLTESWLFLSYQHWGNVFIVVAVGLAVWFCLMGKRREGEDRSFFIAMALIAVVFILVTKMHERYMFPLLLLSLFAFIQMRDRRMLHVFYGFTITNFFNMSYVLDYSKTTTNVVMDGVVLLVSISNIGLLLYMLYAGYDHYKRGRTLGLVPMTLDDKKEADQRLLSRVNRDMDNGGRTKRLLTRKDWIWLGALTAVYALVALIGLGSMKGPETPWQPASTTQSFYIDLGEEKQLERVTTFGGVGTGKFRLEFGLQPDEWMNPVEVDNNHVAVFAWRSQTVDLNARYVKLTVTTPGFSLHEMGIYEAGSKEPLPIAAIYDEKAGDPRRGSVAQLFDEQDLMIYGHNYMKGSYFDEIYHARTAYENLEGIVAYENTHPPLGKIIIALGIKLFGLNPFGWRIAGTLIGIAMVPIIYMTAKRLFGRTAYAALAAGLLAADFMHFTQTRIATIDVYGVFFIMLMFHFMNKYLALSFYRTKLLATLVPLGLAGLFFGLGVASKWIVLYGGAGLAVMLGISLWDRYKEYAAAKRMLRRQDVAATAFDSDALRRIVSVFPSYTVLTLAACLVFYIAIPAGIYALSYIPILTVMSEGYTLKSLIDYQVHMYSYHSHLVSSHPFSSSWWEWPFMKRPVWYYSGGELAAGMKSTIVAMGNPLIWWTGIAAMLATMWISIKRRDKHVYMLWIAFLAQYVPWMLVPRETFLYHYFAMVPFVILSIVYLFQLAEERNPRVRKIRNGFAIAAAILFVMYYPALSGLTVPKWYIDLLRWFPSWVF
;
A
#
# COMPACT_ATOMS: atom_id res chain seq x y z
N MET A 1 24.93 17.92 -32.69
CA MET A 1 23.54 18.25 -32.31
C MET A 1 22.84 17.16 -31.46
N SER A 2 23.53 16.19 -30.84
CA SER A 2 22.92 14.87 -30.61
C SER A 2 22.71 14.35 -29.17
N ASN A 3 23.02 15.08 -28.08
CA ASN A 3 22.90 14.51 -26.71
C ASN A 3 21.82 15.12 -25.80
N GLY A 4 21.44 16.38 -25.98
CA GLY A 4 20.39 17.01 -25.16
C GLY A 4 18.99 16.74 -25.69
N PHE A 5 18.82 16.91 -27.00
CA PHE A 5 17.55 16.76 -27.71
C PHE A 5 17.05 15.31 -27.76
N SER A 6 17.95 14.36 -28.03
CA SER A 6 17.67 12.91 -28.02
C SER A 6 17.23 12.40 -26.65
N ARG A 7 17.79 12.92 -25.56
CA ARG A 7 17.39 12.55 -24.18
C ARG A 7 16.00 13.07 -23.82
N ILE A 8 15.64 14.25 -24.32
CA ILE A 8 14.30 14.82 -24.13
C ILE A 8 13.27 13.93 -24.84
N ILE A 9 13.53 13.59 -26.10
CA ILE A 9 12.67 12.69 -26.87
C ILE A 9 12.59 11.32 -26.21
N ALA A 10 13.70 10.77 -25.71
CA ALA A 10 13.70 9.48 -25.00
C ALA A 10 12.87 9.50 -23.71
N ILE A 11 12.92 10.57 -22.91
CA ILE A 11 12.07 10.72 -21.71
C ILE A 11 10.59 10.84 -22.12
N MET A 12 10.30 11.56 -23.20
CA MET A 12 8.93 11.70 -23.71
C MET A 12 8.39 10.38 -24.31
N LEU A 13 9.25 9.59 -24.96
CA LEU A 13 8.92 8.26 -25.47
C LEU A 13 8.75 7.24 -24.34
N LEU A 14 9.56 7.30 -23.27
CA LEU A 14 9.38 6.48 -22.07
C LEU A 14 8.04 6.76 -21.35
N LEU A 15 7.58 8.02 -21.35
CA LEU A 15 6.24 8.40 -20.87
C LEU A 15 5.12 7.87 -21.78
N PHE A 16 5.41 7.63 -23.07
CA PHE A 16 4.49 7.03 -24.04
C PHE A 16 4.47 5.48 -24.01
N MET A 17 5.56 4.84 -23.58
CA MET A 17 5.70 3.37 -23.56
C MET A 17 5.00 2.68 -22.38
N LEU A 18 4.21 3.39 -21.57
CA LEU A 18 3.50 2.87 -20.40
C LEU A 18 1.99 2.63 -20.64
N ILE A 19 1.57 2.48 -21.90
CA ILE A 19 0.17 2.19 -22.27
C ILE A 19 -0.04 0.66 -22.26
N PRO A 20 -0.90 0.08 -21.40
CA PRO A 20 -1.29 -1.33 -21.50
C PRO A 20 -2.06 -1.56 -22.80
N GLY A 21 -1.64 -2.59 -23.54
CA GLY A 21 -2.11 -2.91 -24.88
C GLY A 21 -3.57 -3.38 -24.96
N ILE A 22 -4.18 -3.05 -26.09
CA ILE A 22 -5.46 -3.57 -26.56
C ILE A 22 -5.22 -4.98 -27.13
N ALA A 23 -6.07 -5.94 -26.78
CA ALA A 23 -6.17 -7.20 -27.50
C ALA A 23 -7.64 -7.56 -27.75
N ALA A 24 -7.87 -8.11 -28.93
CA ALA A 24 -9.16 -8.39 -29.55
C ALA A 24 -9.56 -9.88 -29.48
N ASN A 25 -10.81 -10.13 -29.92
CA ASN A 25 -11.40 -11.36 -30.48
C ASN A 25 -12.05 -12.41 -29.58
N ALA A 26 -13.12 -12.99 -30.13
CA ALA A 26 -14.17 -13.78 -29.53
C ALA A 26 -14.40 -15.10 -30.31
N GLU A 27 -14.76 -16.19 -29.61
CA GLU A 27 -15.15 -17.50 -30.15
C GLU A 27 -16.27 -18.14 -29.28
N GLY A 28 -17.23 -18.84 -29.93
CA GLY A 28 -18.04 -19.98 -29.44
C GLY A 28 -19.14 -19.76 -28.38
N ASN A 29 -20.24 -20.53 -28.46
CA ASN A 29 -21.24 -20.66 -27.39
C ASN A 29 -20.62 -21.41 -26.19
N LEU A 30 -20.75 -20.84 -25.00
CA LEU A 30 -20.16 -21.33 -23.77
C LEU A 30 -21.06 -22.27 -22.96
N LEU A 31 -22.36 -22.36 -23.29
CA LEU A 31 -23.28 -23.31 -22.66
C LEU A 31 -23.09 -24.72 -23.24
N ILE A 32 -23.12 -25.72 -22.37
CA ILE A 32 -23.17 -27.15 -22.69
C ILE A 32 -24.64 -27.57 -22.70
N ASN A 33 -25.10 -28.29 -23.73
CA ASN A 33 -26.49 -28.73 -23.85
C ASN A 33 -27.52 -27.57 -23.75
N GLY A 34 -27.22 -26.43 -24.39
CA GLY A 34 -28.12 -25.27 -24.44
C GLY A 34 -29.31 -25.45 -25.40
N ASP A 35 -29.23 -26.43 -26.29
CA ASP A 35 -30.34 -26.93 -27.11
C ASP A 35 -31.21 -27.98 -26.38
N PHE A 36 -30.80 -28.41 -25.19
CA PHE A 36 -31.51 -29.37 -24.32
C PHE A 36 -31.76 -30.76 -24.94
N GLU A 37 -31.02 -31.14 -25.98
CA GLU A 37 -31.18 -32.42 -26.68
C GLU A 37 -30.62 -33.62 -25.91
N ALA A 38 -29.76 -33.40 -24.91
CA ALA A 38 -29.33 -34.41 -23.96
C ALA A 38 -30.16 -34.32 -22.66
N ALA A 39 -30.81 -35.43 -22.28
CA ALA A 39 -31.59 -35.50 -21.04
C ALA A 39 -31.30 -36.81 -20.28
N ALA A 40 -31.16 -36.71 -18.97
CA ALA A 40 -31.04 -37.84 -18.06
C ALA A 40 -32.26 -37.86 -17.13
N SER A 41 -33.02 -38.96 -17.13
CA SER A 41 -34.22 -39.13 -16.30
C SER A 41 -35.22 -37.95 -16.37
N ASP A 42 -35.58 -37.55 -17.60
CA ASP A 42 -36.51 -36.46 -17.93
C ASP A 42 -36.08 -35.05 -17.48
N MET A 43 -34.82 -34.87 -17.08
CA MET A 43 -34.19 -33.57 -16.80
C MET A 43 -33.10 -33.24 -17.83
N PRO A 44 -32.89 -31.95 -18.16
CA PRO A 44 -31.83 -31.54 -19.06
C PRO A 44 -30.45 -31.83 -18.47
N ASP A 45 -29.63 -32.60 -19.19
CA ASP A 45 -28.29 -33.00 -18.72
C ASP A 45 -27.36 -31.79 -18.57
N GLY A 46 -26.61 -31.72 -17.47
CA GLY A 46 -25.70 -30.60 -17.19
C GLY A 46 -26.32 -29.29 -16.69
N TRP A 47 -27.62 -29.27 -16.35
CA TRP A 47 -28.31 -28.09 -15.81
C TRP A 47 -28.75 -28.31 -14.35
N MET A 48 -28.59 -27.27 -13.52
CA MET A 48 -29.07 -27.22 -12.14
C MET A 48 -30.46 -26.56 -12.09
N THR A 49 -31.25 -26.90 -11.09
CA THR A 49 -32.58 -26.29 -10.85
C THR A 49 -32.67 -25.75 -9.44
N GLU A 50 -33.35 -24.62 -9.28
CA GLU A 50 -33.52 -23.96 -7.98
C GLU A 50 -34.83 -23.18 -7.93
N ALA A 51 -35.57 -23.29 -6.82
CA ALA A 51 -36.78 -22.51 -6.58
C ALA A 51 -36.71 -21.80 -5.21
N TRP A 52 -37.33 -20.62 -5.11
CA TRP A 52 -37.44 -19.88 -3.84
C TRP A 52 -38.28 -20.62 -2.79
N ILE A 53 -39.39 -21.23 -3.21
CA ILE A 53 -40.22 -22.14 -2.40
C ILE A 53 -39.93 -23.58 -2.87
N ASP A 54 -39.29 -24.38 -2.01
CA ASP A 54 -38.82 -25.74 -2.29
C ASP A 54 -39.74 -26.82 -1.69
N ASP A 55 -41.05 -26.69 -1.93
CA ASP A 55 -42.06 -27.67 -1.51
C ASP A 55 -42.36 -28.67 -2.65
N ASN A 56 -42.34 -29.96 -2.34
CA ASN A 56 -42.65 -31.04 -3.28
C ASN A 56 -44.05 -30.86 -3.92
N GLY A 57 -44.09 -30.40 -5.17
CA GLY A 57 -45.31 -30.21 -5.96
C GLY A 57 -45.61 -28.77 -6.38
N VAL A 58 -44.87 -27.78 -5.87
CA VAL A 58 -45.08 -26.36 -6.24
C VAL A 58 -44.41 -26.02 -7.57
N THR A 59 -43.14 -26.44 -7.76
CA THR A 59 -42.42 -26.21 -9.00
C THR A 59 -41.90 -27.53 -9.58
N GLN A 60 -42.13 -27.74 -10.86
CA GLN A 60 -41.70 -28.89 -11.63
C GLN A 60 -40.76 -28.46 -12.75
N TYR A 61 -39.72 -29.26 -12.99
CA TYR A 61 -38.74 -29.07 -14.05
C TYR A 61 -38.70 -30.32 -14.92
N GLY A 62 -38.32 -30.18 -16.18
CA GLY A 62 -38.04 -31.32 -17.02
C GLY A 62 -37.81 -30.94 -18.48
N VAL A 63 -37.76 -31.95 -19.35
CA VAL A 63 -37.76 -31.77 -20.80
C VAL A 63 -39.12 -32.14 -21.41
N ASP A 64 -39.55 -31.40 -22.42
CA ASP A 64 -40.80 -31.61 -23.15
C ASP A 64 -40.50 -32.02 -24.60
N ARG A 65 -40.91 -33.23 -24.98
CA ARG A 65 -40.67 -33.81 -26.32
C ARG A 65 -41.74 -33.46 -27.35
N ASN A 66 -42.84 -32.83 -26.91
CA ASN A 66 -43.93 -32.41 -27.80
C ASN A 66 -43.92 -30.90 -28.03
N MET A 67 -43.22 -30.15 -27.16
CA MET A 67 -43.13 -28.69 -27.22
C MET A 67 -41.66 -28.27 -27.25
N PHE A 68 -41.14 -28.00 -28.44
CA PHE A 68 -39.77 -27.52 -28.66
C PHE A 68 -39.73 -26.52 -29.82
N TYR A 69 -38.69 -25.70 -29.88
CA TYR A 69 -38.47 -24.74 -30.97
C TYR A 69 -37.73 -25.42 -32.13
N SER A 70 -36.67 -26.17 -31.82
CA SER A 70 -35.87 -26.89 -32.81
C SER A 70 -35.15 -28.08 -32.19
N GLY A 71 -35.11 -29.22 -32.88
CA GLY A 71 -34.52 -30.45 -32.34
C GLY A 71 -35.60 -31.50 -32.06
N LYS A 72 -35.54 -32.13 -30.89
CA LYS A 72 -36.49 -33.16 -30.43
C LYS A 72 -37.14 -32.81 -29.10
N GLN A 73 -36.59 -31.88 -28.31
CA GLN A 73 -37.14 -31.53 -27.00
C GLN A 73 -36.67 -30.14 -26.51
N SER A 74 -37.36 -29.58 -25.51
CA SER A 74 -36.94 -28.33 -24.84
C SER A 74 -37.04 -28.44 -23.32
N ALA A 75 -36.35 -27.58 -22.57
CA ALA A 75 -36.46 -27.55 -21.11
C ALA A 75 -37.67 -26.72 -20.66
N TYR A 76 -38.35 -27.11 -19.59
CA TYR A 76 -39.46 -26.35 -19.03
C TYR A 76 -39.37 -26.16 -17.51
N ILE A 77 -40.01 -25.09 -17.05
CA ILE A 77 -40.29 -24.76 -15.65
C ILE A 77 -41.81 -24.60 -15.53
N HIS A 78 -42.45 -25.33 -14.61
CA HIS A 78 -43.87 -25.22 -14.32
C HIS A 78 -44.08 -24.97 -12.83
N SER A 79 -44.58 -23.80 -12.47
CA SER A 79 -44.90 -23.42 -11.08
C SER A 79 -46.42 -23.34 -10.91
N SER A 80 -46.98 -24.18 -10.04
CA SER A 80 -48.42 -24.22 -9.74
C SER A 80 -48.90 -23.09 -8.80
N GLY A 81 -47.95 -22.39 -8.15
CA GLY A 81 -48.16 -21.17 -7.36
C GLY A 81 -47.02 -20.17 -7.57
N ASP A 82 -47.17 -18.94 -7.06
CA ASP A 82 -46.18 -17.87 -7.30
C ASP A 82 -44.83 -18.23 -6.68
N ASN A 83 -43.80 -18.36 -7.53
CA ASN A 83 -42.46 -18.75 -7.13
C ASN A 83 -41.40 -18.00 -7.95
N HIS A 84 -40.14 -18.10 -7.54
CA HIS A 84 -38.98 -17.73 -8.36
C HIS A 84 -38.21 -19.01 -8.66
N ALA A 85 -38.44 -19.57 -9.84
CA ALA A 85 -37.95 -20.87 -10.27
C ALA A 85 -36.95 -20.73 -11.41
N ARG A 86 -35.87 -21.52 -11.39
CA ARG A 86 -34.66 -21.27 -12.18
C ARG A 86 -34.03 -22.55 -12.73
N LEU A 87 -33.60 -22.50 -13.99
CA LEU A 87 -32.63 -23.42 -14.60
C LEU A 87 -31.29 -22.70 -14.70
N LEU A 88 -30.20 -23.34 -14.29
CA LEU A 88 -28.89 -22.73 -14.09
C LEU A 88 -27.75 -23.56 -14.66
N GLN A 89 -26.81 -22.92 -15.33
CA GLN A 89 -25.53 -23.53 -15.71
C GLN A 89 -24.37 -22.57 -15.46
N ARG A 90 -23.28 -23.11 -14.92
CA ARG A 90 -22.04 -22.35 -14.68
C ARG A 90 -21.20 -22.33 -15.95
N VAL A 91 -20.91 -21.15 -16.48
CA VAL A 91 -20.08 -20.96 -17.67
C VAL A 91 -18.79 -20.21 -17.33
N LYS A 92 -17.67 -20.65 -17.93
CA LYS A 92 -16.38 -19.96 -17.82
C LYS A 92 -16.32 -18.81 -18.81
N VAL A 93 -15.99 -17.62 -18.34
CA VAL A 93 -15.93 -16.39 -19.15
C VAL A 93 -14.58 -15.70 -19.04
N LYS A 94 -14.20 -14.94 -20.07
CA LYS A 94 -13.05 -14.05 -20.03
C LYS A 94 -13.46 -12.77 -19.30
N SER A 95 -12.57 -12.24 -18.50
CA SER A 95 -12.79 -10.97 -17.80
C SER A 95 -12.80 -9.80 -18.78
N ASN A 96 -13.63 -8.79 -18.52
CA ASN A 96 -13.77 -7.59 -19.36
C ASN A 96 -14.11 -7.88 -20.83
N ALA A 97 -14.88 -8.94 -21.07
CA ALA A 97 -15.34 -9.34 -22.40
C ALA A 97 -16.86 -9.19 -22.50
N THR A 98 -17.34 -8.82 -23.68
CA THR A 98 -18.77 -8.72 -23.96
C THR A 98 -19.29 -10.08 -24.40
N TYR A 99 -20.42 -10.46 -23.84
CA TYR A 99 -21.15 -11.68 -24.14
C TYR A 99 -22.55 -11.34 -24.61
N ARG A 100 -23.04 -12.06 -25.62
CA ARG A 100 -24.45 -12.10 -25.99
C ARG A 100 -25.07 -13.31 -25.30
N ILE A 101 -26.10 -13.08 -24.49
CA ILE A 101 -26.92 -14.14 -23.91
C ILE A 101 -28.24 -14.15 -24.67
N SER A 102 -28.61 -15.28 -25.25
CA SER A 102 -29.81 -15.38 -26.07
C SER A 102 -30.45 -16.75 -26.04
N GLY A 103 -31.72 -16.84 -26.45
CA GLY A 103 -32.45 -18.09 -26.55
C GLY A 103 -33.93 -17.88 -26.85
N TYR A 104 -34.65 -18.98 -27.07
CA TYR A 104 -36.10 -18.95 -27.30
C TYR A 104 -36.83 -19.30 -26.01
N VAL A 105 -37.89 -18.53 -25.73
CA VAL A 105 -38.79 -18.75 -24.61
C VAL A 105 -40.24 -18.84 -25.10
N ARG A 106 -41.04 -19.70 -24.47
CA ARG A 106 -42.48 -19.77 -24.67
C ARG A 106 -43.17 -19.84 -23.31
N THR A 107 -44.30 -19.18 -23.15
CA THR A 107 -45.04 -19.16 -21.88
C THR A 107 -46.47 -19.65 -22.04
N GLU A 108 -47.03 -20.24 -21.00
CA GLU A 108 -48.44 -20.62 -20.89
C GLU A 108 -48.92 -20.36 -19.46
N GLY A 109 -50.01 -19.60 -19.33
CA GLY A 109 -50.66 -19.36 -18.03
C GLY A 109 -49.79 -18.61 -17.01
N VAL A 110 -48.84 -17.77 -17.45
CA VAL A 110 -48.00 -16.97 -16.54
C VAL A 110 -48.75 -15.73 -16.06
N GLY A 111 -48.70 -15.46 -14.76
CA GLY A 111 -49.45 -14.39 -14.12
C GLY A 111 -49.06 -12.98 -14.59
N ASN A 112 -50.03 -12.06 -14.58
CA ASN A 112 -49.82 -10.65 -14.98
C ASN A 112 -49.12 -9.80 -13.89
N GLN A 113 -48.97 -10.33 -12.67
CA GLN A 113 -48.25 -9.69 -11.56
C GLN A 113 -46.94 -10.43 -11.31
N GLY A 114 -45.86 -9.72 -10.98
CA GLY A 114 -44.53 -10.30 -10.82
C GLY A 114 -43.73 -10.37 -12.13
N ALA A 115 -42.52 -10.94 -12.09
CA ALA A 115 -41.62 -11.02 -13.25
C ALA A 115 -42.03 -12.19 -14.17
N GLY A 116 -41.90 -12.00 -15.48
CA GLY A 116 -42.21 -13.02 -16.49
C GLY A 116 -41.10 -14.07 -16.65
N ALA A 117 -41.22 -14.88 -17.70
CA ALA A 117 -40.14 -15.78 -18.10
C ALA A 117 -39.02 -15.01 -18.80
N HIS A 118 -37.77 -15.19 -18.35
CA HIS A 118 -36.63 -14.44 -18.86
C HIS A 118 -35.30 -15.20 -18.74
N LEU A 119 -34.26 -14.68 -19.39
CA LEU A 119 -32.87 -15.13 -19.26
C LEU A 119 -32.11 -14.15 -18.35
N TYR A 120 -31.24 -14.66 -17.48
CA TYR A 120 -30.53 -13.81 -16.50
C TYR A 120 -29.13 -14.33 -16.16
N VAL A 121 -28.38 -13.50 -15.41
CA VAL A 121 -27.09 -13.83 -14.81
C VAL A 121 -27.18 -13.64 -13.31
N GLU A 122 -26.84 -14.68 -12.53
CA GLU A 122 -27.02 -14.65 -11.08
C GLU A 122 -26.16 -13.57 -10.41
N GLY A 123 -26.76 -12.83 -9.48
CA GLY A 123 -26.09 -11.79 -8.69
C GLY A 123 -25.96 -10.44 -9.39
N VAL A 124 -26.58 -10.25 -10.56
CA VAL A 124 -26.52 -9.00 -11.33
C VAL A 124 -27.84 -8.24 -11.21
N ALA A 125 -27.83 -7.08 -10.55
CA ALA A 125 -29.02 -6.26 -10.34
C ALA A 125 -29.37 -5.40 -11.56
N MET A 126 -30.15 -5.96 -12.49
CA MET A 126 -30.67 -5.25 -13.66
C MET A 126 -32.08 -5.75 -14.04
N HIS A 127 -32.76 -5.02 -14.92
CA HIS A 127 -34.02 -5.46 -15.50
C HIS A 127 -33.75 -6.28 -16.77
N TYR A 128 -34.10 -7.56 -16.74
CA TYR A 128 -33.93 -8.47 -17.88
C TYR A 128 -35.13 -8.42 -18.83
N PRO A 129 -34.92 -8.52 -20.15
CA PRO A 129 -36.02 -8.74 -21.10
C PRO A 129 -36.83 -9.99 -20.72
N GLU A 130 -38.15 -9.83 -20.56
CA GLU A 130 -39.05 -10.86 -20.06
C GLU A 130 -40.34 -10.98 -20.89
N PHE A 131 -40.96 -12.16 -20.89
CA PHE A 131 -42.29 -12.39 -21.45
C PHE A 131 -43.25 -12.98 -20.41
N ARG A 132 -44.45 -12.41 -20.32
CA ARG A 132 -45.55 -12.97 -19.52
C ARG A 132 -46.54 -13.76 -20.38
N ASP A 133 -46.71 -13.38 -21.64
CA ASP A 133 -47.54 -14.13 -22.60
C ASP A 133 -46.88 -14.10 -23.98
N THR A 134 -46.58 -15.27 -24.53
CA THR A 134 -46.04 -15.41 -25.89
C THR A 134 -47.12 -15.81 -26.92
N ASN A 135 -48.41 -15.77 -26.54
CA ASN A 135 -49.57 -16.14 -27.37
C ASN A 135 -49.43 -17.53 -28.01
N GLY A 136 -48.87 -18.50 -27.27
CA GLY A 136 -48.67 -19.86 -27.76
C GLY A 136 -47.62 -19.99 -28.89
N SER A 137 -46.79 -18.96 -29.10
CA SER A 137 -45.65 -19.01 -30.03
C SER A 137 -44.32 -18.95 -29.26
N TRP A 138 -43.22 -19.35 -29.90
CA TRP A 138 -41.87 -19.16 -29.35
C TRP A 138 -41.40 -17.73 -29.63
N ALA A 139 -40.93 -17.05 -28.59
CA ALA A 139 -40.38 -15.70 -28.65
C ALA A 139 -38.87 -15.74 -28.42
N TYR A 140 -38.11 -14.95 -29.18
CA TYR A 140 -36.66 -14.85 -29.03
C TYR A 140 -36.31 -13.76 -28.02
N LEU A 141 -35.40 -14.08 -27.09
CA LEU A 141 -34.81 -13.14 -26.14
C LEU A 141 -33.31 -13.05 -26.38
N ASP A 142 -32.77 -11.84 -26.38
CA ASP A 142 -31.35 -11.61 -26.23
C ASP A 142 -31.02 -10.34 -25.45
N PHE A 143 -29.87 -10.36 -24.80
CA PHE A 143 -29.25 -9.17 -24.22
C PHE A 143 -27.74 -9.29 -24.26
N TYR A 144 -27.08 -8.14 -24.15
CA TYR A 144 -25.63 -8.07 -24.15
C TYR A 144 -25.15 -7.72 -22.75
N GLY A 145 -24.13 -8.41 -22.28
CA GLY A 145 -23.56 -8.17 -20.97
C GLY A 145 -22.04 -8.19 -21.02
N LYS A 146 -21.40 -7.34 -20.22
CA LYS A 146 -19.94 -7.25 -20.13
C LYS A 146 -19.46 -7.76 -18.78
N THR A 147 -18.56 -8.71 -18.78
CA THR A 147 -18.02 -9.30 -17.55
C THR A 147 -17.10 -8.33 -16.81
N GLY A 148 -17.11 -8.38 -15.48
CA GLY A 148 -16.24 -7.57 -14.62
C GLY A 148 -14.75 -7.89 -14.80
N LYS A 149 -13.87 -7.04 -14.25
CA LYS A 149 -12.40 -7.14 -14.42
C LYS A 149 -11.79 -8.41 -13.84
N ASN A 150 -12.44 -9.03 -12.85
CA ASN A 150 -12.00 -10.27 -12.21
C ASN A 150 -12.98 -11.43 -12.40
N GLN A 151 -14.06 -11.23 -13.16
CA GLN A 151 -15.08 -12.26 -13.37
C GLN A 151 -14.55 -13.29 -14.38
N LYS A 152 -14.39 -14.53 -13.92
CA LYS A 152 -13.88 -15.67 -14.72
C LYS A 152 -14.92 -16.76 -14.93
N GLU A 153 -16.03 -16.66 -14.22
CA GLU A 153 -17.19 -17.51 -14.34
C GLU A 153 -18.45 -16.72 -14.04
N MET A 154 -19.58 -17.20 -14.53
CA MET A 154 -20.90 -16.69 -14.19
C MET A 154 -21.92 -17.83 -14.23
N LEU A 155 -22.99 -17.69 -13.46
CA LEU A 155 -24.16 -18.56 -13.48
C LEU A 155 -25.22 -17.91 -14.39
N VAL A 156 -25.64 -18.63 -15.42
CA VAL A 156 -26.57 -18.14 -16.44
C VAL A 156 -27.70 -19.16 -16.61
N GLY A 157 -28.90 -18.68 -16.87
CA GLY A 157 -29.97 -19.56 -17.32
C GLY A 157 -31.33 -18.89 -17.44
N GLY A 158 -32.37 -19.70 -17.54
CA GLY A 158 -33.76 -19.27 -17.68
C GLY A 158 -34.50 -19.28 -16.34
N SER A 159 -35.39 -18.31 -16.13
CA SER A 159 -36.21 -18.22 -14.93
C SER A 159 -37.67 -17.93 -15.24
N LEU A 160 -38.56 -18.39 -14.35
CA LEU A 160 -39.95 -17.98 -14.22
C LEU A 160 -40.11 -17.32 -12.83
N GLY A 161 -40.47 -16.03 -12.81
CA GLY A 161 -40.44 -15.18 -11.61
C GLY A 161 -39.06 -14.56 -11.34
N GLY A 162 -38.94 -13.71 -10.32
CA GLY A 162 -37.69 -13.00 -9.99
C GLY A 162 -37.56 -12.69 -8.49
N TYR A 163 -36.36 -12.30 -8.02
CA TYR A 163 -36.12 -11.95 -6.62
C TYR A 163 -37.01 -10.77 -6.17
N GLY A 164 -37.89 -11.01 -5.19
CA GLY A 164 -38.89 -10.03 -4.75
C GLY A 164 -40.06 -9.79 -5.72
N SER A 165 -40.15 -10.56 -6.81
CA SER A 165 -41.12 -10.43 -7.90
C SER A 165 -41.50 -11.80 -8.48
N ILE A 166 -42.04 -12.67 -7.63
CA ILE A 166 -42.41 -14.08 -7.90
C ILE A 166 -43.61 -14.22 -8.85
N ASN A 167 -43.74 -15.37 -9.53
CA ASN A 167 -44.84 -15.62 -10.49
C ASN A 167 -45.14 -17.13 -10.66
N SER A 168 -46.33 -17.46 -11.15
CA SER A 168 -46.81 -18.83 -11.44
C SER A 168 -46.94 -19.06 -12.96
N GLY A 169 -47.22 -20.30 -13.38
CA GLY A 169 -47.43 -20.67 -14.78
C GLY A 169 -46.35 -21.61 -15.34
N LYS A 170 -46.32 -21.78 -16.66
CA LYS A 170 -45.36 -22.65 -17.35
C LYS A 170 -44.53 -21.89 -18.37
N ALA A 171 -43.22 -22.12 -18.39
CA ALA A 171 -42.28 -21.54 -19.34
C ALA A 171 -41.38 -22.64 -19.94
N TRP A 172 -41.18 -22.62 -21.26
CA TRP A 172 -40.23 -23.47 -21.96
C TRP A 172 -39.07 -22.64 -22.51
N PHE A 173 -37.88 -23.23 -22.53
CA PHE A 173 -36.62 -22.64 -23.00
C PHE A 173 -35.95 -23.58 -23.99
N ASP A 174 -35.48 -23.04 -25.11
CA ASP A 174 -34.78 -23.81 -26.16
C ASP A 174 -33.69 -22.95 -26.83
N GLN A 175 -32.64 -23.59 -27.35
CA GLN A 175 -31.50 -22.97 -28.05
C GLN A 175 -30.82 -21.84 -27.27
N LEU A 176 -30.56 -22.03 -25.97
CA LEU A 176 -29.83 -21.07 -25.15
C LEU A 176 -28.35 -20.97 -25.56
N LYS A 177 -27.88 -19.73 -25.73
CA LYS A 177 -26.51 -19.41 -26.11
C LYS A 177 -25.92 -18.30 -25.24
N VAL A 178 -24.65 -18.49 -24.87
CA VAL A 178 -23.77 -17.48 -24.29
C VAL A 178 -22.55 -17.37 -25.17
N GLU A 179 -22.49 -16.35 -26.02
CA GLU A 179 -21.45 -16.21 -27.03
C GLU A 179 -20.58 -15.00 -26.71
N GLN A 180 -19.25 -15.19 -26.68
CA GLN A 180 -18.38 -14.02 -26.63
C GLN A 180 -18.57 -13.24 -27.94
N VAL A 181 -18.76 -11.92 -27.85
CA VAL A 181 -18.83 -11.04 -29.02
C VAL A 181 -17.75 -9.98 -28.95
N ALA A 182 -17.22 -9.57 -30.10
CA ALA A 182 -16.22 -8.51 -30.15
C ALA A 182 -16.78 -7.16 -29.68
N ALA A 183 -18.06 -6.90 -29.99
CA ALA A 183 -18.86 -5.76 -29.52
C ALA A 183 -20.35 -6.09 -29.65
N ALA A 184 -21.21 -5.38 -28.90
CA ALA A 184 -22.66 -5.43 -29.11
C ALA A 184 -23.07 -4.62 -30.35
N PRO A 185 -24.21 -4.94 -31.01
CA PRO A 185 -24.76 -4.16 -32.11
C PRO A 185 -25.02 -2.71 -31.72
N GLU A 186 -24.95 -1.81 -32.70
CA GLU A 186 -25.15 -0.39 -32.47
C GLU A 186 -26.58 -0.11 -31.99
N GLY A 187 -26.73 0.48 -30.80
CA GLY A 187 -28.00 0.74 -30.14
C GLY A 187 -28.51 -0.35 -29.19
N ALA A 188 -27.79 -1.47 -29.02
CA ALA A 188 -28.13 -2.49 -28.03
C ALA A 188 -27.63 -2.08 -26.62
N ASP A 189 -28.49 -2.23 -25.60
CA ASP A 189 -28.12 -2.03 -24.20
C ASP A 189 -27.14 -3.12 -23.74
N VAL A 190 -25.98 -2.71 -23.21
CA VAL A 190 -24.94 -3.61 -22.69
C VAL A 190 -24.86 -3.47 -21.18
N PHE A 191 -25.26 -4.51 -20.46
CA PHE A 191 -25.32 -4.50 -19.01
C PHE A 191 -23.99 -4.92 -18.39
N SER A 192 -23.69 -4.45 -17.18
CA SER A 192 -22.60 -5.04 -16.40
C SER A 192 -23.05 -6.40 -15.88
N LEU A 193 -22.26 -7.44 -16.14
CA LEU A 193 -22.49 -8.79 -15.58
C LEU A 193 -21.74 -9.00 -14.25
N GLU A 194 -21.08 -7.96 -13.74
CA GLU A 194 -20.40 -8.02 -12.46
C GLU A 194 -21.44 -8.18 -11.35
N GLN A 195 -21.25 -9.21 -10.52
CA GLN A 195 -22.15 -9.45 -9.41
C GLN A 195 -22.10 -8.24 -8.46
N THR A 196 -23.25 -7.59 -8.29
CA THR A 196 -23.39 -6.50 -7.33
C THR A 196 -23.56 -7.18 -5.99
N ALA A 197 -22.55 -7.03 -5.11
CA ALA A 197 -22.63 -7.56 -3.76
C ALA A 197 -23.92 -7.06 -3.11
N SER A 198 -24.87 -7.98 -2.91
CA SER A 198 -26.03 -7.72 -2.07
C SER A 198 -25.49 -7.44 -0.67
N VAL A 199 -25.83 -6.26 -0.15
CA VAL A 199 -25.48 -5.83 1.20
C VAL A 199 -26.23 -6.72 2.18
N ALA A 200 -25.57 -7.78 2.63
CA ALA A 200 -25.96 -8.56 3.79
C ALA A 200 -24.68 -8.93 4.57
N GLY A 201 -24.33 -8.04 5.50
CA GLY A 201 -23.61 -8.31 6.74
C GLY A 201 -22.62 -9.47 6.79
N GLU A 202 -21.47 -9.33 6.14
CA GLU A 202 -20.22 -9.87 6.67
C GLU A 202 -19.27 -8.71 6.95
N SER A 203 -18.69 -8.67 8.15
CA SER A 203 -17.69 -7.68 8.52
C SER A 203 -16.44 -7.90 7.69
N GLU A 204 -16.39 -7.32 6.49
CA GLU A 204 -15.18 -7.31 5.67
C GLU A 204 -14.07 -6.60 6.44
N GLY A 205 -12.89 -7.24 6.50
CA GLY A 205 -11.68 -6.62 7.01
C GLY A 205 -11.36 -5.30 6.28
N PRO A 206 -10.49 -4.45 6.84
CA PRO A 206 -10.22 -3.13 6.27
C PRO A 206 -9.72 -3.26 4.83
N GLN A 207 -10.54 -2.81 3.87
CA GLN A 207 -10.17 -2.79 2.46
C GLN A 207 -8.94 -1.90 2.26
N LYS A 208 -7.91 -2.43 1.57
CA LYS A 208 -6.65 -1.71 1.32
C LYS A 208 -6.44 -1.45 -0.15
N VAL A 209 -6.23 -0.18 -0.50
CA VAL A 209 -5.91 0.27 -1.86
C VAL A 209 -4.41 0.36 -2.05
N SER A 210 -3.90 -0.21 -3.15
CA SER A 210 -2.48 -0.10 -3.50
C SER A 210 -2.14 1.30 -4.01
N ILE A 211 -1.09 1.91 -3.45
CA ILE A 211 -0.57 3.23 -3.87
C ILE A 211 0.60 3.13 -4.86
N LEU A 212 0.92 1.95 -5.38
CA LEU A 212 2.12 1.73 -6.21
C LEU A 212 2.13 2.61 -7.47
N SER A 213 1.02 2.65 -8.20
CA SER A 213 0.87 3.50 -9.40
C SER A 213 1.10 4.98 -9.04
N THR A 214 0.44 5.45 -7.98
CA THR A 214 0.57 6.81 -7.45
C THR A 214 2.02 7.15 -7.11
N MET A 215 2.76 6.23 -6.48
CA MET A 215 4.18 6.41 -6.16
C MET A 215 5.06 6.47 -7.42
N ILE A 216 4.81 5.63 -8.42
CA ILE A 216 5.57 5.62 -9.68
C ILE A 216 5.38 6.94 -10.43
N TYR A 217 4.14 7.41 -10.62
CA TYR A 217 3.89 8.68 -11.31
C TYR A 217 4.48 9.88 -10.54
N SER A 218 4.42 9.85 -9.21
CA SER A 218 5.08 10.85 -8.34
C SER A 218 6.60 10.85 -8.52
N ALA A 219 7.23 9.68 -8.61
CA ALA A 219 8.66 9.54 -8.86
C ALA A 219 9.06 10.05 -10.24
N LEU A 220 8.28 9.71 -11.29
CA LEU A 220 8.49 10.22 -12.65
C LEU A 220 8.37 11.74 -12.71
N PHE A 221 7.36 12.32 -12.05
CA PHE A 221 7.21 13.77 -11.95
C PHE A 221 8.39 14.43 -11.18
N SER A 222 8.90 13.77 -10.15
CA SER A 222 10.08 14.22 -9.41
C SER A 222 11.33 14.24 -10.28
N LEU A 223 11.52 13.23 -11.13
CA LEU A 223 12.60 13.19 -12.13
C LEU A 223 12.42 14.28 -13.18
N LEU A 224 11.21 14.53 -13.65
CA LEU A 224 10.90 15.64 -14.56
C LEU A 224 11.24 16.99 -13.92
N LEU A 225 10.83 17.22 -12.67
CA LEU A 225 11.15 18.45 -11.93
C LEU A 225 12.66 18.65 -11.77
N ALA A 226 13.38 17.59 -11.40
CA ALA A 226 14.83 17.63 -11.29
C ALA A 226 15.49 17.94 -12.64
N PHE A 227 15.02 17.29 -13.73
CA PHE A 227 15.49 17.54 -15.09
C PHE A 227 15.24 18.99 -15.52
N VAL A 228 14.00 19.48 -15.41
CA VAL A 228 13.61 20.85 -15.74
C VAL A 228 14.44 21.86 -14.95
N THR A 229 14.59 21.66 -13.64
CA THR A 229 15.37 22.56 -12.78
C THR A 229 16.84 22.60 -13.18
N VAL A 230 17.44 21.45 -13.48
CA VAL A 230 18.87 21.40 -13.85
C VAL A 230 19.09 21.92 -15.27
N LYS A 231 18.29 21.51 -16.25
CA LYS A 231 18.55 21.73 -17.68
C LYS A 231 17.85 22.92 -18.32
N LEU A 232 16.70 23.34 -17.79
CA LEU A 232 15.92 24.46 -18.33
C LEU A 232 16.03 25.69 -17.44
N PHE A 233 16.20 25.52 -16.13
CA PHE A 233 16.31 26.66 -15.21
C PHE A 233 17.75 27.07 -14.94
N ARG A 234 18.66 26.11 -14.70
CA ARG A 234 20.06 26.40 -14.32
C ARG A 234 21.06 26.34 -15.49
N ASP A 235 21.08 25.25 -16.25
CA ASP A 235 22.01 25.04 -17.39
C ASP A 235 21.34 25.41 -18.72
N ARG A 236 20.83 26.64 -18.82
CA ARG A 236 19.90 27.04 -19.90
C ARG A 236 20.54 27.65 -21.15
N GLU A 237 21.86 27.88 -21.14
CA GLU A 237 22.63 28.50 -22.24
C GLU A 237 22.39 27.82 -23.60
N TRP A 238 22.27 26.47 -23.61
CA TRP A 238 22.09 25.71 -24.85
C TRP A 238 20.75 25.97 -25.56
N LEU A 239 19.72 26.40 -24.81
CA LEU A 239 18.41 26.80 -25.33
C LEU A 239 18.35 28.28 -25.67
N GLU A 240 19.03 29.13 -24.89
CA GLU A 240 19.09 30.58 -25.14
C GLU A 240 19.74 30.88 -26.49
N GLN A 241 20.77 30.11 -26.89
CA GLN A 241 21.45 30.27 -28.17
C GLN A 241 20.66 29.74 -29.38
N ARG A 242 19.55 29.02 -29.19
CA ARG A 242 18.84 28.27 -30.26
C ARG A 242 17.33 28.44 -30.20
N ARG A 243 16.82 29.58 -30.67
CA ARG A 243 15.37 29.90 -30.66
C ARG A 243 14.50 28.82 -31.32
N SER A 244 14.92 28.21 -32.43
CA SER A 244 14.17 27.14 -33.10
C SER A 244 13.98 25.91 -32.21
N SER A 245 14.96 25.58 -31.35
CA SER A 245 14.87 24.46 -30.43
C SER A 245 13.84 24.67 -29.31
N VAL A 246 13.62 25.92 -28.89
CA VAL A 246 12.58 26.27 -27.91
C VAL A 246 11.19 26.02 -28.51
N THR A 247 10.95 26.51 -29.74
CA THR A 247 9.66 26.35 -30.41
C THR A 247 9.31 24.88 -30.64
N ILE A 248 10.26 24.09 -31.15
CA ILE A 248 10.07 22.65 -31.36
C ILE A 248 9.79 21.96 -30.03
N LEU A 249 10.55 22.26 -28.97
CA LEU A 249 10.37 21.65 -27.66
C LEU A 249 8.99 21.94 -27.06
N VAL A 250 8.52 23.18 -27.17
CA VAL A 250 7.17 23.56 -26.73
C VAL A 250 6.11 22.82 -27.55
N ALA A 251 6.19 22.84 -28.88
CA ALA A 251 5.22 22.18 -29.75
C ALA A 251 5.13 20.66 -29.47
N VAL A 252 6.28 19.99 -29.35
CA VAL A 252 6.35 18.55 -29.02
C VAL A 252 5.80 18.28 -27.61
N SER A 253 6.03 19.17 -26.65
CA SER A 253 5.47 19.04 -25.29
C SER A 253 3.96 19.13 -25.27
N PHE A 254 3.37 20.07 -26.02
CA PHE A 254 1.92 20.21 -26.13
C PHE A 254 1.29 19.02 -26.86
N ALA A 255 1.88 18.58 -27.97
CA ALA A 255 1.40 17.43 -28.72
C ALA A 255 1.44 16.15 -27.88
N ALA A 256 2.55 15.90 -27.19
CA ALA A 256 2.69 14.74 -26.30
C ALA A 256 1.71 14.79 -25.11
N ALA A 257 1.51 15.97 -24.52
CA ALA A 257 0.58 16.14 -23.40
C ALA A 257 -0.89 15.97 -23.80
N LEU A 258 -1.27 16.41 -25.01
CA LEU A 258 -2.59 16.19 -25.57
C LEU A 258 -2.82 14.70 -25.86
N ALA A 259 -1.88 14.05 -26.55
CA ALA A 259 -1.98 12.63 -26.86
C ALA A 259 -2.10 11.76 -25.60
N LEU A 260 -1.27 12.04 -24.58
CA LEU A 260 -1.37 11.37 -23.28
C LEU A 260 -2.75 11.54 -22.64
N ARG A 261 -3.30 12.76 -22.64
CA ARG A 261 -4.63 13.03 -22.06
C ARG A 261 -5.76 12.36 -22.85
N ILE A 262 -5.68 12.31 -24.19
CA ILE A 262 -6.67 11.60 -25.01
C ILE A 262 -6.65 10.10 -24.68
N VAL A 263 -5.47 9.49 -24.62
CA VAL A 263 -5.32 8.07 -24.25
C VAL A 263 -5.91 7.81 -22.86
N LEU A 264 -5.62 8.67 -21.88
CA LEU A 264 -6.15 8.52 -20.53
C LEU A 264 -7.65 8.75 -20.45
N ALA A 265 -8.19 9.74 -21.16
CA ALA A 265 -9.62 10.03 -21.21
C ALA A 265 -10.44 8.90 -21.81
N ILE A 266 -9.87 8.15 -22.76
CA ILE A 266 -10.52 7.00 -23.39
C ILE A 266 -10.34 5.72 -22.54
N SER A 267 -9.19 5.56 -21.88
CA SER A 267 -8.86 4.33 -21.14
C SER A 267 -9.38 4.30 -19.70
N HIS A 268 -9.73 5.46 -19.13
CA HIS A 268 -10.25 5.58 -17.78
C HIS A 268 -11.67 6.14 -17.81
N GLU A 269 -12.61 5.38 -17.25
CA GLU A 269 -14.01 5.79 -17.11
C GLU A 269 -14.13 7.06 -16.24
N GLY A 270 -13.29 7.18 -15.21
CA GLY A 270 -13.26 8.30 -14.28
C GLY A 270 -14.13 8.04 -13.07
N TYR A 271 -14.59 9.09 -12.40
CA TYR A 271 -15.54 8.93 -11.30
C TYR A 271 -16.95 8.82 -11.89
N ALA A 272 -17.49 7.60 -11.90
CA ALA A 272 -18.68 7.24 -12.66
C ALA A 272 -19.85 8.21 -12.46
N ASN A 273 -20.13 8.59 -11.21
CA ASN A 273 -21.24 9.50 -10.88
C ASN A 273 -21.07 10.90 -11.50
N ASP A 274 -19.84 11.44 -11.54
CA ASP A 274 -19.61 12.80 -12.04
C ASP A 274 -19.82 12.87 -13.55
N ILE A 275 -19.26 11.91 -14.29
CA ILE A 275 -19.38 11.86 -15.76
C ILE A 275 -20.84 11.57 -16.16
N ALA A 276 -21.51 10.65 -15.46
CA ALA A 276 -22.92 10.37 -15.69
C ALA A 276 -23.79 11.62 -15.47
N LEU A 277 -23.54 12.38 -14.39
CA LEU A 277 -24.24 13.64 -14.13
C LEU A 277 -23.99 14.67 -15.22
N PHE A 278 -22.76 14.85 -15.69
CA PHE A 278 -22.46 15.79 -16.79
C PHE A 278 -23.14 15.41 -18.10
N MET A 279 -23.17 14.12 -18.44
CA MET A 279 -23.89 13.62 -19.62
C MET A 279 -25.39 13.85 -19.48
N PHE A 280 -25.97 13.53 -18.31
CA PHE A 280 -27.39 13.74 -18.03
C PHE A 280 -27.77 15.22 -18.07
N TRP A 281 -27.01 16.09 -17.39
CA TRP A 281 -27.25 17.53 -17.39
C TRP A 281 -27.12 18.15 -18.79
N SER A 282 -26.19 17.66 -19.60
CA SER A 282 -26.05 18.07 -20.99
C SER A 282 -27.29 17.74 -21.82
N GLU A 283 -27.80 16.52 -21.70
CA GLU A 283 -29.00 16.07 -22.41
C GLU A 283 -30.25 16.83 -21.95
N GLN A 284 -30.39 17.06 -20.64
CA GLN A 284 -31.49 17.87 -20.09
C GLN A 284 -31.41 19.33 -20.55
N ALA A 285 -30.22 19.93 -20.58
CA ALA A 285 -30.05 21.30 -21.04
C ALA A 285 -30.44 21.47 -22.52
N VAL A 286 -30.17 20.47 -23.37
CA VAL A 286 -30.60 20.46 -24.78
C VAL A 286 -32.11 20.24 -24.90
N ARG A 287 -32.68 19.32 -24.13
CA ARG A 287 -34.09 18.95 -24.18
C ARG A 287 -35.03 20.06 -23.69
N GLU A 288 -34.76 20.62 -22.52
CA GLU A 288 -35.63 21.62 -21.86
C GLU A 288 -35.22 23.07 -22.22
N GLY A 289 -34.07 23.24 -22.87
CA GLY A 289 -33.47 24.55 -23.13
C GLY A 289 -32.91 25.20 -21.86
N LEU A 290 -32.09 26.25 -22.04
CA LEU A 290 -31.40 26.92 -20.92
C LEU A 290 -32.38 27.52 -19.88
N ALA A 291 -33.51 28.04 -20.33
CA ALA A 291 -34.52 28.67 -19.47
C ALA A 291 -35.31 27.65 -18.62
N GLY A 292 -35.43 26.41 -19.08
CA GLY A 292 -36.12 25.32 -18.39
C GLY A 292 -35.20 24.45 -17.50
N PHE A 293 -33.87 24.59 -17.63
CA PHE A 293 -32.92 23.65 -17.04
C PHE A 293 -32.98 23.53 -15.50
N TYR A 294 -33.15 24.63 -14.76
CA TYR A 294 -33.18 24.61 -13.29
C TYR A 294 -34.60 24.38 -12.69
N HIS A 295 -35.62 24.13 -13.52
CA HIS A 295 -37.02 23.90 -13.07
C HIS A 295 -37.39 22.44 -12.87
N THR A 296 -36.49 21.54 -13.22
CA THR A 296 -36.65 20.10 -13.09
C THR A 296 -36.29 19.65 -11.67
N GLU A 297 -36.96 18.63 -11.12
CA GLU A 297 -36.69 18.07 -9.78
C GLU A 297 -35.34 17.30 -9.70
N MET A 298 -34.36 17.67 -10.52
CA MET A 298 -33.06 17.02 -10.63
C MET A 298 -32.02 17.68 -9.74
N PHE A 299 -31.09 16.88 -9.22
CA PHE A 299 -29.94 17.38 -8.48
C PHE A 299 -28.98 18.12 -9.42
N VAL A 300 -28.76 19.40 -9.16
CA VAL A 300 -27.76 20.25 -9.83
C VAL A 300 -27.07 21.12 -8.80
N ASP A 301 -25.75 20.98 -8.69
CA ASP A 301 -24.91 21.76 -7.78
C ASP A 301 -23.92 22.68 -8.52
N TYR A 302 -24.03 22.78 -9.85
CA TYR A 302 -23.22 23.69 -10.67
C TYR A 302 -23.96 24.99 -11.00
N PRO A 303 -23.26 26.14 -11.07
CA PRO A 303 -23.86 27.38 -11.56
C PRO A 303 -23.91 27.45 -13.11
N PRO A 304 -24.63 28.44 -13.67
CA PRO A 304 -24.92 28.54 -15.11
C PRO A 304 -23.72 28.49 -16.06
N GLY A 305 -22.55 28.95 -15.63
CA GLY A 305 -21.38 29.11 -16.49
C GLY A 305 -20.89 27.80 -17.09
N TYR A 306 -20.90 26.71 -16.32
CA TYR A 306 -20.51 25.40 -16.85
C TYR A 306 -21.64 24.72 -17.63
N ILE A 307 -22.91 25.04 -17.31
CA ILE A 307 -24.06 24.50 -18.05
C ILE A 307 -24.06 24.97 -19.52
N TYR A 308 -23.56 26.18 -19.83
CA TYR A 308 -23.34 26.58 -21.22
C TYR A 308 -22.37 25.65 -21.97
N VAL A 309 -21.32 25.16 -21.30
CA VAL A 309 -20.38 24.22 -21.89
C VAL A 309 -21.08 22.90 -22.18
N LEU A 310 -21.82 22.37 -21.20
CA LEU A 310 -22.59 21.14 -21.36
C LEU A 310 -23.64 21.27 -22.47
N PHE A 311 -24.39 22.36 -22.52
CA PHE A 311 -25.37 22.63 -23.58
C PHE A 311 -24.74 22.59 -24.98
N ALA A 312 -23.57 23.21 -25.15
CA ALA A 312 -22.84 23.15 -26.42
C ALA A 312 -22.36 21.73 -26.74
N LEU A 313 -21.86 20.99 -25.75
CA LEU A 313 -21.44 19.60 -25.92
C LEU A 313 -22.60 18.67 -26.28
N GLY A 314 -23.78 18.87 -25.71
CA GLY A 314 -24.98 18.09 -26.03
C GLY A 314 -25.41 18.27 -27.49
N HIS A 315 -25.36 19.50 -28.01
CA HIS A 315 -25.59 19.76 -29.43
C HIS A 315 -24.50 19.15 -30.32
N ILE A 316 -23.22 19.21 -29.92
CA ILE A 316 -22.12 18.57 -30.66
C ILE A 316 -22.30 17.05 -30.67
N LYS A 317 -22.68 16.43 -29.53
CA LYS A 317 -22.96 15.00 -29.40
C LYS A 317 -24.07 14.58 -30.37
N SER A 318 -25.17 15.33 -30.40
CA SER A 318 -26.30 15.11 -31.30
C SER A 318 -25.92 15.30 -32.78
N TRP A 319 -25.18 16.38 -33.10
CA TRP A 319 -24.75 16.69 -34.46
C TRP A 319 -23.78 15.67 -35.04
N LEU A 320 -22.87 15.15 -34.23
CA LEU A 320 -21.88 14.14 -34.64
C LEU A 320 -22.41 12.69 -34.54
N GLY A 321 -23.64 12.48 -34.09
CA GLY A 321 -24.22 11.14 -33.94
C GLY A 321 -23.43 10.22 -33.00
N ILE A 322 -22.85 10.77 -31.92
CA ILE A 322 -21.98 9.99 -31.02
C ILE A 322 -22.84 9.06 -30.15
N THR A 323 -22.83 7.77 -30.50
CA THR A 323 -23.55 6.67 -29.80
C THR A 323 -22.63 5.87 -28.85
N GLY A 324 -21.33 5.80 -29.12
CA GLY A 324 -20.36 5.04 -28.33
C GLY A 324 -19.93 5.71 -27.01
N GLU A 325 -19.90 4.94 -25.93
CA GLU A 325 -19.57 5.39 -24.56
C GLU A 325 -18.20 6.07 -24.47
N SER A 326 -17.14 5.48 -25.05
CA SER A 326 -15.79 6.05 -25.02
C SER A 326 -15.66 7.37 -25.77
N ALA A 327 -16.39 7.54 -26.87
CA ALA A 327 -16.39 8.76 -27.65
C ALA A 327 -17.16 9.89 -26.93
N ALA A 328 -18.28 9.54 -26.28
CA ALA A 328 -19.01 10.45 -25.40
C ALA A 328 -18.15 10.87 -24.20
N MET A 329 -17.52 9.93 -23.50
CA MET A 329 -16.62 10.23 -22.38
C MET A 329 -15.49 11.18 -22.78
N LEU A 330 -14.82 10.92 -23.91
CA LEU A 330 -13.79 11.83 -24.42
C LEU A 330 -14.36 13.24 -24.65
N LEU A 331 -15.53 13.35 -25.30
CA LEU A 331 -16.18 14.64 -25.58
C LEU A 331 -16.40 15.47 -24.32
N TYR A 332 -16.88 14.86 -23.23
CA TYR A 332 -17.14 15.56 -21.96
C TYR A 332 -15.85 15.88 -21.16
N LYS A 333 -14.75 15.17 -21.39
CA LYS A 333 -13.45 15.45 -20.77
C LYS A 333 -12.62 16.49 -21.55
N LEU A 334 -12.89 16.69 -22.85
CA LEU A 334 -12.16 17.62 -23.72
C LEU A 334 -12.10 19.08 -23.21
N PRO A 335 -13.16 19.69 -22.64
CA PRO A 335 -13.08 21.06 -22.14
C PRO A 335 -12.04 21.25 -21.03
N ALA A 336 -11.94 20.30 -20.11
CA ALA A 336 -10.94 20.33 -19.04
C ALA A 336 -9.53 20.14 -19.60
N ILE A 337 -9.36 19.19 -20.54
CA ILE A 337 -8.10 18.97 -21.27
C ILE A 337 -7.67 20.24 -22.03
N ALA A 338 -8.60 20.92 -22.69
CA ALA A 338 -8.33 22.17 -23.40
C ALA A 338 -7.93 23.28 -22.42
N ALA A 339 -8.57 23.37 -21.25
CA ALA A 339 -8.20 24.31 -20.21
C ALA A 339 -6.80 24.05 -19.64
N ASP A 340 -6.37 22.80 -19.49
CA ASP A 340 -4.99 22.46 -19.10
C ASP A 340 -3.96 23.01 -20.08
N LEU A 341 -4.20 22.78 -21.38
CA LEU A 341 -3.33 23.25 -22.46
C LEU A 341 -3.36 24.79 -22.53
N GLY A 342 -4.54 25.40 -22.35
CA GLY A 342 -4.70 26.84 -22.25
C GLY A 342 -3.89 27.44 -21.09
N ALA A 343 -3.97 26.83 -19.90
CA ALA A 343 -3.19 27.24 -18.74
C ALA A 343 -1.68 27.13 -18.98
N ALA A 344 -1.21 26.04 -19.62
CA ALA A 344 0.18 25.89 -20.03
C ALA A 344 0.64 27.02 -20.97
N ALA A 345 -0.20 27.37 -21.95
CA ALA A 345 0.11 28.44 -22.91
C ALA A 345 0.18 29.82 -22.23
N VAL A 346 -0.71 30.09 -21.27
CA VAL A 346 -0.67 31.32 -20.46
C VAL A 346 0.58 31.35 -19.59
N ILE A 347 0.92 30.24 -18.91
CA ILE A 347 2.17 30.11 -18.14
C ILE A 347 3.37 30.46 -19.02
N PHE A 348 3.49 29.83 -20.20
CA PHE A 348 4.59 30.08 -21.12
C PHE A 348 4.68 31.55 -21.53
N ARG A 349 3.56 32.15 -21.94
CA ARG A 349 3.51 33.55 -22.39
C ARG A 349 3.93 34.53 -21.30
N VAL A 350 3.47 34.33 -20.07
CA VAL A 350 3.74 35.23 -18.94
C VAL A 350 5.17 35.02 -18.43
N ALA A 351 5.61 33.77 -18.29
CA ALA A 351 6.96 33.44 -17.84
C ALA A 351 8.02 33.85 -18.86
N ALA A 352 7.77 33.72 -20.17
CA ALA A 352 8.75 34.07 -21.20
C ALA A 352 9.14 35.55 -21.14
N ARG A 353 8.16 36.42 -20.83
CA ARG A 353 8.38 37.86 -20.65
C ARG A 353 9.16 38.19 -19.37
N LYS A 354 8.95 37.45 -18.27
CA LYS A 354 9.52 37.76 -16.96
C LYS A 354 10.81 37.01 -16.59
N LEU A 355 10.99 35.79 -17.10
CA LEU A 355 12.03 34.83 -16.69
C LEU A 355 12.84 34.27 -17.86
N GLY A 356 12.46 34.57 -19.11
CA GLY A 356 13.10 34.06 -20.32
C GLY A 356 12.46 32.76 -20.84
N ALA A 357 12.63 32.52 -22.14
CA ALA A 357 11.98 31.42 -22.84
C ALA A 357 12.32 30.01 -22.30
N PRO A 358 13.57 29.68 -21.91
CA PRO A 358 13.88 28.35 -21.36
C PRO A 358 13.14 28.03 -20.06
N VAL A 359 13.08 29.01 -19.15
CA VAL A 359 12.36 28.85 -17.87
C VAL A 359 10.86 28.74 -18.12
N ALA A 360 10.33 29.53 -19.07
CA ALA A 360 8.93 29.44 -19.48
C ALA A 360 8.56 28.07 -20.04
N THR A 361 9.40 27.49 -20.91
CA THR A 361 9.21 26.13 -21.43
C THR A 361 9.19 25.13 -20.28
N GLY A 362 10.14 25.22 -19.34
CA GLY A 362 10.18 24.33 -18.19
C GLY A 362 8.94 24.41 -17.30
N LEU A 363 8.46 25.62 -16.97
CA LEU A 363 7.23 25.79 -16.19
C LEU A 363 5.99 25.24 -16.91
N SER A 364 5.91 25.46 -18.23
CA SER A 364 4.84 24.90 -19.06
C SER A 364 4.87 23.36 -19.04
N MET A 365 6.06 22.74 -19.15
CA MET A 365 6.21 21.28 -19.06
C MET A 365 5.81 20.75 -17.69
N LEU A 366 6.17 21.45 -16.61
CA LEU A 366 5.78 21.06 -15.26
C LEU A 366 4.27 21.06 -15.04
N TRP A 367 3.52 21.93 -15.71
CA TRP A 367 2.06 21.92 -15.69
C TRP A 367 1.48 20.81 -16.59
N LEU A 368 1.95 20.74 -17.84
CA LEU A 368 1.47 19.77 -18.83
C LEU A 368 1.60 18.32 -18.36
N PHE A 369 2.69 17.98 -17.69
CA PHE A 369 2.98 16.64 -17.19
C PHE A 369 2.79 16.52 -15.68
N ASN A 370 2.02 17.43 -15.07
CA ASN A 370 1.65 17.32 -13.66
C ASN A 370 0.66 16.16 -13.47
N PRO A 371 0.97 15.16 -12.61
CA PRO A 371 0.09 14.01 -12.43
C PRO A 371 -1.26 14.36 -11.79
N ALA A 372 -1.31 15.33 -10.87
CA ALA A 372 -2.58 15.82 -10.31
C ALA A 372 -3.47 16.47 -11.38
N VAL A 373 -2.86 17.25 -12.27
CA VAL A 373 -3.57 17.94 -13.36
C VAL A 373 -4.14 16.96 -14.38
N ILE A 374 -3.33 15.98 -14.79
CA ILE A 374 -3.77 14.92 -15.71
C ILE A 374 -4.86 14.06 -15.06
N LEU A 375 -4.73 13.74 -13.77
CA LEU A 375 -5.70 12.93 -13.05
C LEU A 375 -7.06 13.64 -12.99
N ASP A 376 -7.11 14.91 -12.60
CA ASP A 376 -8.36 15.67 -12.50
C ASP A 376 -9.07 15.80 -13.85
N SER A 377 -8.35 16.22 -14.90
CA SER A 377 -8.98 16.53 -16.19
C SER A 377 -9.24 15.31 -17.06
N ALA A 378 -8.25 14.45 -17.26
CA ALA A 378 -8.32 13.36 -18.24
C ALA A 378 -8.73 12.03 -17.63
N ALA A 379 -8.22 11.65 -16.46
CA ALA A 379 -8.59 10.37 -15.86
C ALA A 379 -9.94 10.47 -15.13
N TRP A 380 -10.10 11.43 -14.22
CA TRP A 380 -11.32 11.66 -13.43
C TRP A 380 -12.42 12.29 -14.29
N GLY A 381 -12.09 13.32 -15.07
CA GLY A 381 -13.03 14.02 -15.95
C GLY A 381 -13.69 15.25 -15.34
N GLN A 382 -13.00 15.91 -14.41
CA GLN A 382 -13.52 17.05 -13.68
C GLN A 382 -13.04 18.39 -14.26
N VAL A 383 -13.73 19.48 -13.89
CA VAL A 383 -13.58 20.80 -14.54
C VAL A 383 -12.84 21.85 -13.72
N ASP A 384 -12.09 21.44 -12.70
CA ASP A 384 -11.30 22.34 -11.86
C ASP A 384 -10.24 23.11 -12.67
N SER A 385 -9.72 22.52 -13.76
CA SER A 385 -8.85 23.19 -14.74
C SER A 385 -9.47 24.43 -15.38
N ILE A 386 -10.77 24.39 -15.72
CA ILE A 386 -11.46 25.52 -16.34
C ILE A 386 -11.57 26.65 -15.31
N PHE A 387 -12.03 26.33 -14.10
CA PHE A 387 -12.14 27.28 -13.00
C PHE A 387 -10.78 27.93 -12.66
N ALA A 388 -9.73 27.13 -12.49
CA ALA A 388 -8.40 27.60 -12.15
C ALA A 388 -7.82 28.53 -13.23
N LEU A 389 -8.07 28.23 -14.51
CA LEU A 389 -7.65 29.08 -15.63
C LEU A 389 -8.36 30.44 -15.59
N MET A 390 -9.69 30.48 -15.45
CA MET A 390 -10.46 31.74 -15.41
C MET A 390 -10.07 32.59 -14.19
N LEU A 391 -9.89 31.97 -13.03
CA LEU A 391 -9.39 32.63 -11.83
C LEU A 391 -7.99 33.23 -12.07
N SER A 392 -7.08 32.47 -12.69
CA SER A 392 -5.73 32.95 -12.98
C SER A 392 -5.73 34.12 -13.97
N LEU A 393 -6.58 34.09 -15.01
CA LEU A 393 -6.77 35.20 -15.94
C LEU A 393 -7.30 36.46 -15.24
N SER A 394 -8.20 36.32 -14.28
CA SER A 394 -8.66 37.43 -13.44
C SER A 394 -7.51 38.05 -12.66
N LEU A 395 -6.72 37.23 -11.94
CA LEU A 395 -5.56 37.68 -11.18
C LEU A 395 -4.46 38.31 -12.06
N LEU A 396 -4.28 37.80 -13.28
CA LEU A 396 -3.44 38.40 -14.31
C LEU A 396 -3.92 39.81 -14.66
N GLY A 397 -5.23 39.98 -14.88
CA GLY A 397 -5.84 41.30 -15.07
C GLY A 397 -5.60 42.26 -13.91
N ILE A 398 -5.66 41.79 -12.66
CA ILE A 398 -5.30 42.57 -11.47
C ILE A 398 -3.82 42.96 -11.54
N SER A 399 -2.93 42.02 -11.83
CA SER A 399 -1.48 42.27 -11.91
C SER A 399 -1.10 43.29 -13.00
N GLU A 400 -1.86 43.32 -14.10
CA GLU A 400 -1.71 44.27 -15.20
C GLU A 400 -2.45 45.61 -14.99
N ASN A 401 -3.07 45.84 -13.82
CA ASN A 401 -3.93 47.00 -13.52
C ASN A 401 -5.16 47.16 -14.45
N ARG A 402 -5.61 46.07 -15.08
CA ARG A 402 -6.78 46.03 -15.98
C ARG A 402 -8.01 45.50 -15.25
N PHE A 403 -8.48 46.26 -14.28
CA PHE A 403 -9.52 45.82 -13.34
C PHE A 403 -10.88 45.47 -13.97
N GLY A 404 -11.27 46.10 -15.09
CA GLY A 404 -12.47 45.70 -15.82
C GLY A 404 -12.36 44.29 -16.39
N LYS A 405 -11.23 43.97 -17.07
CA LYS A 405 -10.96 42.60 -17.56
C LYS A 405 -10.85 41.59 -16.43
N ALA A 406 -10.23 41.99 -15.31
CA ALA A 406 -10.15 41.14 -14.13
C ALA A 406 -11.55 40.78 -13.59
N ALA A 407 -12.46 41.76 -13.54
CA ALA A 407 -13.83 41.58 -13.08
C ALA A 407 -14.64 40.63 -13.97
N VAL A 408 -14.51 40.76 -15.30
CA VAL A 408 -15.18 39.87 -16.26
C VAL A 408 -14.74 38.41 -16.06
N TRP A 409 -13.42 38.16 -16.01
CA TRP A 409 -12.92 36.80 -15.78
C TRP A 409 -13.28 36.26 -14.39
N TYR A 410 -13.35 37.13 -13.37
CA TYR A 410 -13.79 36.75 -12.03
C TYR A 410 -15.27 36.33 -12.02
N ALA A 411 -16.14 37.10 -12.68
CA ALA A 411 -17.55 36.78 -12.83
C ALA A 411 -17.76 35.44 -13.55
N ILE A 412 -17.01 35.20 -14.64
CA ILE A 412 -17.01 33.91 -15.34
C ILE A 412 -16.54 32.78 -14.41
N ALA A 413 -15.46 32.98 -13.64
CA ALA A 413 -14.99 31.98 -12.68
C ALA A 413 -16.06 31.65 -11.61
N ALA A 414 -16.78 32.66 -11.10
CA ALA A 414 -17.86 32.50 -10.12
C ALA A 414 -19.08 31.78 -10.69
N LEU A 415 -19.36 31.95 -11.99
CA LEU A 415 -20.41 31.22 -12.70
C LEU A 415 -20.00 29.78 -13.06
N ILE A 416 -18.69 29.47 -13.10
CA ILE A 416 -18.21 28.10 -13.30
C ILE A 416 -18.21 27.33 -11.98
N LYS A 417 -17.67 27.92 -10.90
CA LYS A 417 -17.67 27.31 -9.55
C LYS A 417 -17.87 28.36 -8.45
N PRO A 418 -18.72 28.10 -7.44
CA PRO A 418 -18.89 28.99 -6.28
C PRO A 418 -17.60 29.24 -5.48
N GLN A 419 -16.62 28.34 -5.58
CA GLN A 419 -15.30 28.49 -4.97
C GLN A 419 -14.60 29.81 -5.33
N ALA A 420 -14.97 30.46 -6.45
CA ALA A 420 -14.46 31.79 -6.80
C ALA A 420 -14.60 32.81 -5.66
N PHE A 421 -15.67 32.71 -4.85
CA PHE A 421 -15.94 33.65 -3.75
C PHE A 421 -14.89 33.63 -2.64
N ILE A 422 -14.15 32.52 -2.48
CA ILE A 422 -12.97 32.45 -1.59
C ILE A 422 -11.94 33.53 -1.95
N PHE A 423 -11.86 33.89 -3.23
CA PHE A 423 -10.88 34.82 -3.77
C PHE A 423 -11.38 36.26 -3.89
N MET A 424 -12.64 36.54 -3.53
CA MET A 424 -13.21 37.91 -3.52
C MET A 424 -12.34 38.89 -2.69
N PRO A 425 -11.83 38.51 -1.50
CA PRO A 425 -10.95 39.40 -0.73
C PRO A 425 -9.72 39.87 -1.50
N VAL A 426 -9.18 39.06 -2.43
CA VAL A 426 -8.01 39.45 -3.25
C VAL A 426 -8.34 40.62 -4.17
N LEU A 427 -9.49 40.54 -4.85
CA LEU A 427 -9.96 41.59 -5.76
C LEU A 427 -10.25 42.89 -5.00
N LEU A 428 -10.97 42.78 -3.87
CA LEU A 428 -11.31 43.93 -3.03
C LEU A 428 -10.06 44.61 -2.44
N LEU A 429 -9.13 43.83 -1.87
CA LEU A 429 -7.89 44.36 -1.32
C LEU A 429 -7.01 45.01 -2.39
N ALA A 430 -6.97 44.46 -3.60
CA ALA A 430 -6.23 45.07 -4.71
C ALA A 430 -6.78 46.45 -5.08
N LEU A 431 -8.10 46.63 -5.10
CA LEU A 431 -8.75 47.91 -5.36
C LEU A 431 -8.52 48.93 -4.23
N LEU A 432 -8.71 48.50 -2.98
CA LEU A 432 -8.58 49.33 -1.78
C LEU A 432 -7.14 49.85 -1.61
N VAL A 433 -6.14 48.96 -1.63
CA VAL A 433 -4.75 49.35 -1.35
C VAL A 433 -4.15 50.17 -2.49
N ARG A 434 -4.62 50.00 -3.73
CA ARG A 434 -4.16 50.82 -4.87
C ARG A 434 -4.89 52.17 -4.97
N LYS A 435 -5.83 52.46 -4.06
CA LYS A 435 -6.63 53.71 -4.01
C LYS A 435 -7.30 54.06 -5.34
N LYS A 436 -7.74 53.05 -6.10
CA LYS A 436 -8.34 53.23 -7.43
C LYS A 436 -9.86 53.33 -7.34
N TRP A 437 -10.38 54.34 -6.65
CA TRP A 437 -11.83 54.49 -6.39
C TRP A 437 -12.68 54.56 -7.65
N LYS A 438 -12.21 55.22 -8.72
CA LYS A 438 -12.90 55.22 -10.03
C LYS A 438 -13.00 53.81 -10.64
N ASN A 439 -12.02 52.95 -10.39
CA ASN A 439 -12.04 51.57 -10.88
C ASN A 439 -12.96 50.67 -10.06
N VAL A 440 -13.39 51.06 -8.86
CA VAL A 440 -14.35 50.28 -8.07
C VAL A 440 -15.69 50.21 -8.80
N ALA A 441 -16.21 51.36 -9.24
CA ALA A 441 -17.45 51.41 -10.01
C ALA A 441 -17.34 50.67 -11.35
N VAL A 442 -16.20 50.84 -12.06
CA VAL A 442 -15.94 50.13 -13.33
C VAL A 442 -15.87 48.61 -13.13
N THR A 443 -15.19 48.15 -12.08
CA THR A 443 -15.09 46.72 -11.74
C THR A 443 -16.43 46.15 -11.31
N ALA A 444 -17.21 46.87 -10.51
CA ALA A 444 -18.55 46.47 -10.14
C ALA A 444 -19.45 46.38 -11.38
N TYR A 445 -19.44 47.39 -12.25
CA TYR A 445 -20.23 47.41 -13.48
C TYR A 445 -19.89 46.24 -14.41
N TYR A 446 -18.61 46.03 -14.75
CA TYR A 446 -18.22 44.91 -15.59
C TYR A 446 -18.44 43.55 -14.91
N GLY A 447 -18.15 43.43 -13.61
CA GLY A 447 -18.29 42.17 -12.88
C GLY A 447 -19.75 41.75 -12.72
N PHE A 448 -20.59 42.59 -12.11
CA PHE A 448 -22.03 42.33 -11.97
C PHE A 448 -22.73 42.28 -13.31
N GLY A 449 -22.38 43.18 -14.25
CA GLY A 449 -22.93 43.18 -15.60
C GLY A 449 -22.70 41.85 -16.30
N THR A 450 -21.46 41.33 -16.29
CA THR A 450 -21.16 40.00 -16.86
C THR A 450 -21.87 38.88 -16.10
N PHE A 451 -21.87 38.91 -14.76
CA PHE A 451 -22.49 37.87 -13.95
C PHE A 451 -24.00 37.74 -14.23
N ILE A 452 -24.71 38.88 -14.23
CA ILE A 452 -26.14 38.93 -14.49
C ILE A 452 -26.42 38.56 -15.94
N LEU A 453 -25.70 39.14 -16.92
CA LEU A 453 -25.92 38.87 -18.34
C LEU A 453 -25.83 37.37 -18.67
N LEU A 454 -24.87 36.66 -18.07
CA LEU A 454 -24.69 35.22 -18.30
C LEU A 454 -25.62 34.35 -17.44
N ALA A 455 -26.09 34.83 -16.30
CA ALA A 455 -27.08 34.09 -15.51
C ALA A 455 -28.51 34.27 -16.04
N LEU A 456 -28.81 35.41 -16.66
CA LEU A 456 -30.16 35.83 -17.06
C LEU A 456 -30.93 34.78 -17.88
N PRO A 457 -30.33 34.14 -18.90
CA PRO A 457 -31.07 33.20 -19.75
C PRO A 457 -31.62 31.97 -19.02
N PHE A 458 -31.08 31.65 -17.84
CA PHE A 458 -31.53 30.53 -17.02
C PHE A 458 -32.67 30.90 -16.06
N PHE A 459 -32.72 32.16 -15.62
CA PHE A 459 -33.61 32.59 -14.53
C PHE A 459 -34.69 33.59 -14.95
N TRP A 460 -34.68 34.06 -16.20
CA TRP A 460 -35.62 35.07 -16.67
C TRP A 460 -37.09 34.64 -16.59
N SER A 461 -37.41 33.41 -16.99
CA SER A 461 -38.77 32.82 -16.92
C SER A 461 -39.06 32.12 -15.58
N SER A 462 -38.17 32.29 -14.60
CA SER A 462 -37.67 31.15 -13.84
C SER A 462 -37.32 31.58 -12.40
N GLY A 463 -38.13 32.47 -11.81
CA GLY A 463 -37.98 32.98 -10.44
C GLY A 463 -36.94 34.11 -10.27
N GLY A 464 -36.25 34.52 -11.34
CA GLY A 464 -35.37 35.69 -11.37
C GLY A 464 -34.17 35.62 -10.40
N LEU A 465 -33.74 36.77 -9.88
CA LEU A 465 -32.58 36.87 -8.97
C LEU A 465 -32.74 36.06 -7.68
N LYS A 466 -33.98 35.83 -7.22
CA LYS A 466 -34.26 35.04 -6.02
C LYS A 466 -33.89 33.57 -6.23
N ALA A 467 -34.24 33.00 -7.38
CA ALA A 467 -33.88 31.62 -7.74
C ALA A 467 -32.35 31.46 -7.85
N LEU A 468 -31.66 32.43 -8.45
CA LEU A 468 -30.21 32.46 -8.51
C LEU A 468 -29.56 32.49 -7.11
N TYR A 469 -30.12 33.28 -6.18
CA TYR A 469 -29.65 33.32 -4.80
C TYR A 469 -29.86 31.98 -4.08
N GLU A 470 -31.05 31.38 -4.20
CA GLU A 470 -31.34 30.09 -3.56
C GLU A 470 -30.47 28.96 -4.14
N LEU A 471 -30.14 28.98 -5.44
CA LEU A 471 -29.17 28.05 -6.04
C LEU A 471 -27.82 28.13 -5.33
N TYR A 472 -27.20 29.31 -5.29
CA TYR A 472 -25.88 29.47 -4.66
C TYR A 472 -25.90 29.17 -3.16
N LYS A 473 -26.98 29.55 -2.45
CA LYS A 473 -27.17 29.23 -1.03
C LYS A 473 -27.29 27.73 -0.82
N GLY A 474 -28.08 27.05 -1.65
CA GLY A 474 -28.23 25.59 -1.68
C GLY A 474 -26.88 24.91 -1.87
N THR A 475 -26.15 25.24 -2.93
CA THR A 475 -24.82 24.68 -3.24
C THR A 475 -23.81 24.88 -2.11
N LEU A 476 -23.78 26.05 -1.45
CA LEU A 476 -22.87 26.32 -0.32
C LEU A 476 -23.30 25.60 0.97
N SER A 477 -24.57 25.22 1.08
CA SER A 477 -25.10 24.48 2.21
C SER A 477 -24.93 22.96 2.07
N SER A 478 -24.76 22.45 0.84
CA SER A 478 -24.52 21.05 0.51
C SER A 478 -23.33 20.46 1.30
N TYR A 479 -23.42 19.15 1.58
CA TYR A 479 -22.41 18.36 2.28
C TYR A 479 -21.95 18.92 3.64
N PRO A 480 -22.84 18.93 4.66
CA PRO A 480 -22.58 19.52 5.98
C PRO A 480 -21.71 18.63 6.88
N TYR A 481 -20.50 18.28 6.40
CA TYR A 481 -19.54 17.46 7.11
C TYR A 481 -18.24 18.22 7.39
N ALA A 482 -17.49 17.76 8.39
CA ALA A 482 -16.19 18.33 8.75
C ALA A 482 -15.23 18.30 7.54
N THR A 483 -15.14 17.16 6.85
CA THR A 483 -14.44 17.00 5.58
C THR A 483 -15.03 15.81 4.82
N LEU A 484 -14.95 15.85 3.49
CA LEU A 484 -15.38 14.76 2.62
C LEU A 484 -14.18 14.31 1.80
N ASN A 485 -13.45 13.33 2.31
CA ASN A 485 -12.28 12.75 1.70
C ASN A 485 -11.12 13.75 1.42
N ALA A 486 -11.20 15.03 1.81
CA ALA A 486 -10.05 15.93 1.78
C ALA A 486 -9.09 15.61 2.93
N PHE A 487 -7.83 15.32 2.59
CA PHE A 487 -6.77 14.96 3.52
C PHE A 487 -6.21 16.23 4.21
N ASN A 488 -7.02 16.76 5.11
CA ASN A 488 -6.81 17.99 5.87
C ASN A 488 -6.76 17.72 7.38
N VAL A 489 -6.83 18.77 8.21
CA VAL A 489 -6.76 18.61 9.67
C VAL A 489 -7.89 17.74 10.25
N TYR A 490 -9.08 17.77 9.62
CA TYR A 490 -10.23 16.98 10.08
C TYR A 490 -10.04 15.50 9.74
N ALA A 491 -9.53 15.16 8.54
CA ALA A 491 -9.17 13.79 8.21
C ALA A 491 -8.09 13.25 9.15
N LEU A 492 -7.09 14.07 9.50
CA LEU A 492 -5.99 13.70 10.41
C LEU A 492 -6.47 13.27 11.81
N ILE A 493 -7.57 13.85 12.30
CA ILE A 493 -8.15 13.50 13.61
C ILE A 493 -9.25 12.46 13.51
N GLY A 494 -9.42 11.81 12.34
CA GLY A 494 -10.45 10.79 12.11
C GLY A 494 -11.86 11.35 11.91
N ALA A 495 -12.00 12.64 11.57
CA ALA A 495 -13.28 13.30 11.37
C ALA A 495 -13.76 13.30 9.90
N ASN A 496 -13.33 12.33 9.09
CA ASN A 496 -13.83 12.18 7.72
C ASN A 496 -15.32 11.79 7.75
N TRP A 497 -16.15 12.47 6.96
CA TRP A 497 -17.62 12.29 6.94
C TRP A 497 -18.34 12.55 8.27
N LYS A 498 -17.68 13.15 9.26
CA LYS A 498 -18.31 13.48 10.54
C LYS A 498 -19.23 14.72 10.44
N PRO A 499 -20.40 14.74 11.09
CA PRO A 499 -21.30 15.89 11.08
C PRO A 499 -20.65 17.14 11.67
N LEU A 500 -21.00 18.31 11.14
CA LEU A 500 -20.47 19.61 11.61
C LEU A 500 -20.79 19.95 13.08
N THR A 501 -21.78 19.26 13.67
CA THR A 501 -22.23 19.45 15.05
C THR A 501 -21.31 18.79 16.08
N GLU A 502 -20.50 17.80 15.67
CA GLU A 502 -19.50 17.18 16.55
C GLU A 502 -18.41 18.18 16.97
N SER A 503 -17.85 17.98 18.17
CA SER A 503 -16.87 18.88 18.78
C SER A 503 -15.45 18.33 18.79
N TRP A 504 -14.49 19.22 18.54
CA TRP A 504 -13.06 18.98 18.74
C TRP A 504 -12.47 20.14 19.52
N LEU A 505 -11.74 19.85 20.61
CA LEU A 505 -11.19 20.87 21.50
C LEU A 505 -12.23 21.97 21.79
N PHE A 506 -13.26 21.63 22.57
CA PHE A 506 -14.30 22.54 23.11
C PHE A 506 -15.19 23.34 22.11
N LEU A 507 -14.92 23.31 20.80
CA LEU A 507 -15.75 23.94 19.76
C LEU A 507 -16.28 22.89 18.76
N SER A 508 -17.45 23.13 18.17
CA SER A 508 -17.91 22.31 17.04
C SER A 508 -17.07 22.55 15.79
N TYR A 509 -17.03 21.57 14.87
CA TYR A 509 -16.33 21.71 13.60
C TYR A 509 -16.80 22.95 12.82
N GLN A 510 -18.10 23.27 12.85
CA GLN A 510 -18.63 24.48 12.23
C GLN A 510 -17.98 25.77 12.78
N HIS A 511 -17.82 25.87 14.10
CA HIS A 511 -17.20 27.04 14.72
C HIS A 511 -15.72 27.15 14.36
N TRP A 512 -14.99 26.02 14.35
CA TRP A 512 -13.61 25.99 13.85
C TRP A 512 -13.51 26.46 12.39
N GLY A 513 -14.39 25.98 11.52
CA GLY A 513 -14.47 26.42 10.13
C GLY A 513 -14.60 27.95 10.01
N ASN A 514 -15.52 28.55 10.77
CA ASN A 514 -15.72 30.01 10.78
C ASN A 514 -14.49 30.78 11.28
N VAL A 515 -13.84 30.31 12.35
CA VAL A 515 -12.60 30.90 12.86
C VAL A 515 -11.52 30.89 11.78
N PHE A 516 -11.34 29.77 11.08
CA PHE A 516 -10.32 29.66 10.05
C PHE A 516 -10.62 30.47 8.78
N ILE A 517 -11.89 30.75 8.46
CA ILE A 517 -12.25 31.73 7.42
C ILE A 517 -11.75 33.12 7.81
N VAL A 518 -11.98 33.55 9.05
CA VAL A 518 -11.49 34.85 9.56
C VAL A 518 -9.96 34.90 9.52
N VAL A 519 -9.28 33.82 9.91
CA VAL A 519 -7.82 33.70 9.81
C VAL A 519 -7.35 33.80 8.36
N ALA A 520 -8.01 33.14 7.42
CA ALA A 520 -7.66 33.18 6.00
C ALA A 520 -7.72 34.62 5.45
N VAL A 521 -8.82 35.33 5.72
CA VAL A 521 -9.00 36.73 5.31
C VAL A 521 -7.99 37.65 6.02
N GLY A 522 -7.78 37.45 7.32
CA GLY A 522 -6.78 38.20 8.10
C GLY A 522 -5.36 38.04 7.55
N LEU A 523 -4.96 36.81 7.18
CA LEU A 523 -3.68 36.55 6.51
C LEU A 523 -3.59 37.24 5.14
N ALA A 524 -4.68 37.24 4.37
CA ALA A 524 -4.71 37.93 3.08
C ALA A 524 -4.52 39.45 3.23
N VAL A 525 -5.22 40.07 4.18
CA VAL A 525 -5.03 41.48 4.54
C VAL A 525 -3.59 41.75 4.98
N TRP A 526 -3.07 40.91 5.89
CA TRP A 526 -1.72 41.02 6.42
C TRP A 526 -0.65 40.99 5.33
N PHE A 527 -0.68 39.99 4.43
CA PHE A 527 0.28 39.91 3.31
C PHE A 527 0.09 41.03 2.28
N CYS A 528 -1.12 41.54 2.12
CA CYS A 528 -1.38 42.68 1.24
C CYS A 528 -0.74 43.98 1.78
N LEU A 529 -0.80 44.20 3.09
CA LEU A 529 -0.33 45.41 3.76
C LEU A 529 1.13 45.37 4.23
N MET A 530 1.71 44.18 4.42
CA MET A 530 3.04 44.02 5.02
C MET A 530 4.21 44.38 4.08
N GLY A 531 5.19 45.15 4.57
CA GLY A 531 6.45 45.44 3.87
C GLY A 531 6.33 46.36 2.65
N LYS A 532 7.45 46.97 2.21
CA LYS A 532 7.46 47.86 1.03
C LYS A 532 7.15 47.05 -0.25
N ARG A 533 6.31 47.61 -1.13
CA ARG A 533 6.04 47.02 -2.45
C ARG A 533 7.29 47.17 -3.33
N ARG A 534 7.70 46.08 -3.96
CA ARG A 534 8.80 46.07 -4.94
C ARG A 534 8.25 46.36 -6.32
N GLU A 535 9.05 47.07 -7.12
CA GLU A 535 8.66 47.45 -8.47
C GLU A 535 8.55 46.20 -9.37
N GLY A 536 7.43 46.08 -10.09
CA GLY A 536 7.17 44.94 -10.99
C GLY A 536 6.70 43.63 -10.34
N GLU A 537 6.51 43.62 -9.01
CA GLU A 537 6.06 42.44 -8.25
C GLU A 537 4.59 42.56 -7.80
N ASP A 538 3.76 41.59 -8.20
CA ASP A 538 2.36 41.50 -7.79
C ASP A 538 2.14 40.40 -6.74
N ARG A 539 1.48 40.76 -5.63
CA ARG A 539 1.25 39.84 -4.50
C ARG A 539 -0.04 39.04 -4.62
N SER A 540 -0.91 39.37 -5.57
CA SER A 540 -2.29 38.84 -5.65
C SER A 540 -2.28 37.33 -5.83
N PHE A 541 -1.36 36.79 -6.63
CA PHE A 541 -1.19 35.34 -6.80
C PHE A 541 -0.77 34.63 -5.51
N PHE A 542 0.17 35.20 -4.74
CA PHE A 542 0.57 34.61 -3.46
C PHE A 542 -0.56 34.67 -2.43
N ILE A 543 -1.30 35.78 -2.37
CA ILE A 543 -2.42 35.95 -1.45
C ILE A 543 -3.56 34.97 -1.80
N ALA A 544 -3.90 34.83 -3.08
CA ALA A 544 -4.86 33.85 -3.56
C ALA A 544 -4.43 32.41 -3.21
N MET A 545 -3.16 32.09 -3.46
CA MET A 545 -2.56 30.80 -3.09
C MET A 545 -2.67 30.53 -1.58
N ALA A 546 -2.36 31.53 -0.74
CA ALA A 546 -2.46 31.40 0.70
C ALA A 546 -3.91 31.20 1.19
N LEU A 547 -4.88 31.91 0.60
CA LEU A 547 -6.30 31.77 0.91
C LEU A 547 -6.78 30.34 0.67
N ILE A 548 -6.59 29.80 -0.54
CA ILE A 548 -7.09 28.46 -0.87
C ILE A 548 -6.38 27.36 -0.08
N ALA A 549 -5.08 27.50 0.21
CA ALA A 549 -4.36 26.56 1.07
C ALA A 549 -4.92 26.55 2.50
N VAL A 550 -5.16 27.72 3.10
CA VAL A 550 -5.75 27.81 4.45
C VAL A 550 -7.16 27.24 4.46
N VAL A 551 -7.98 27.58 3.46
CA VAL A 551 -9.36 27.09 3.35
C VAL A 551 -9.39 25.57 3.22
N PHE A 552 -8.63 24.99 2.30
CA PHE A 552 -8.61 23.54 2.12
C PHE A 552 -8.13 22.78 3.37
N ILE A 553 -7.09 23.29 4.05
CA ILE A 553 -6.41 22.57 5.13
C ILE A 553 -7.13 22.73 6.48
N LEU A 554 -7.76 23.88 6.72
CA LEU A 554 -8.28 24.26 8.05
C LEU A 554 -9.80 24.50 8.08
N VAL A 555 -10.46 24.82 6.96
CA VAL A 555 -11.91 25.06 6.94
C VAL A 555 -12.67 23.76 6.66
N THR A 556 -13.90 23.66 7.16
CA THR A 556 -14.78 22.50 6.97
C THR A 556 -15.43 22.44 5.58
N LYS A 557 -16.17 21.35 5.27
CA LYS A 557 -16.89 21.16 3.99
C LYS A 557 -15.97 21.11 2.77
N MET A 558 -14.76 20.57 2.95
CA MET A 558 -13.76 20.45 1.88
C MET A 558 -13.81 19.07 1.22
N HIS A 559 -13.61 19.05 -0.10
CA HIS A 559 -13.45 17.86 -0.92
C HIS A 559 -12.03 17.74 -1.48
N GLU A 560 -11.56 16.52 -1.74
CA GLU A 560 -10.19 16.17 -2.17
C GLU A 560 -9.65 16.99 -3.35
N ARG A 561 -10.53 17.44 -4.24
CA ARG A 561 -10.19 18.22 -5.44
C ARG A 561 -10.08 19.74 -5.21
N TYR A 562 -10.63 20.25 -4.10
CA TYR A 562 -10.74 21.72 -3.89
C TYR A 562 -9.38 22.41 -3.74
N MET A 563 -8.30 21.66 -3.53
CA MET A 563 -6.93 22.17 -3.53
C MET A 563 -6.37 22.44 -4.94
N PHE A 564 -6.99 21.95 -6.01
CA PHE A 564 -6.47 22.02 -7.38
C PHE A 564 -6.00 23.42 -7.83
N PRO A 565 -6.76 24.52 -7.62
CA PRO A 565 -6.35 25.87 -8.06
C PRO A 565 -5.00 26.32 -7.47
N LEU A 566 -4.65 25.80 -6.28
CA LEU A 566 -3.40 26.09 -5.59
C LEU A 566 -2.18 25.77 -6.47
N LEU A 567 -2.25 24.70 -7.26
CA LEU A 567 -1.15 24.24 -8.12
C LEU A 567 -0.81 25.30 -9.17
N LEU A 568 -1.82 25.82 -9.88
CA LEU A 568 -1.62 26.84 -10.90
C LEU A 568 -1.19 28.18 -10.28
N LEU A 569 -1.82 28.56 -9.17
CA LEU A 569 -1.49 29.78 -8.43
C LEU A 569 -0.04 29.78 -7.93
N SER A 570 0.49 28.63 -7.51
CA SER A 570 1.88 28.51 -7.04
C SER A 570 2.92 28.73 -8.16
N LEU A 571 2.65 28.31 -9.40
CA LEU A 571 3.49 28.60 -10.55
C LEU A 571 3.47 30.10 -10.90
N PHE A 572 2.31 30.74 -10.86
CA PHE A 572 2.24 32.19 -11.04
C PHE A 572 2.89 32.96 -9.89
N ALA A 573 2.73 32.51 -8.64
CA ALA A 573 3.44 33.07 -7.49
C ALA A 573 4.96 32.95 -7.67
N PHE A 574 5.46 31.82 -8.18
CA PHE A 574 6.86 31.68 -8.57
C PHE A 574 7.28 32.71 -9.65
N ILE A 575 6.47 32.89 -10.71
CA ILE A 575 6.75 33.85 -11.78
C ILE A 575 6.80 35.30 -11.27
N GLN A 576 5.93 35.66 -10.32
CA GLN A 576 5.87 37.00 -9.72
C GLN A 576 6.99 37.24 -8.70
N MET A 577 7.17 36.30 -7.76
CA MET A 577 8.12 36.43 -6.65
C MET A 577 9.57 36.16 -7.06
N ARG A 578 9.79 35.39 -8.13
CA ARG A 578 11.11 34.88 -8.57
C ARG A 578 11.85 34.09 -7.48
N ASP A 579 11.10 33.47 -6.57
CA ASP A 579 11.65 32.73 -5.43
C ASP A 579 11.46 31.22 -5.62
N ARG A 580 12.57 30.48 -5.68
CA ARG A 580 12.56 29.03 -5.91
C ARG A 580 11.76 28.23 -4.87
N ARG A 581 11.52 28.79 -3.67
CA ARG A 581 10.71 28.13 -2.65
C ARG A 581 9.29 27.89 -3.12
N MET A 582 8.74 28.72 -4.01
CA MET A 582 7.42 28.51 -4.61
C MET A 582 7.37 27.27 -5.50
N LEU A 583 8.48 26.85 -6.10
CA LEU A 583 8.56 25.56 -6.80
C LEU A 583 8.51 24.38 -5.84
N HIS A 584 9.04 24.52 -4.61
CA HIS A 584 8.93 23.48 -3.59
C HIS A 584 7.48 23.37 -3.10
N VAL A 585 6.79 24.52 -2.94
CA VAL A 585 5.36 24.57 -2.59
C VAL A 585 4.52 23.92 -3.69
N PHE A 586 4.75 24.29 -4.95
CA PHE A 586 4.10 23.67 -6.13
C PHE A 586 4.30 22.15 -6.14
N TYR A 587 5.54 21.70 -5.99
CA TYR A 587 5.88 20.27 -5.99
C TYR A 587 5.19 19.54 -4.83
N GLY A 588 5.31 20.06 -3.61
CA GLY A 588 4.72 19.45 -2.43
C GLY A 588 3.21 19.30 -2.56
N PHE A 589 2.51 20.37 -2.91
CA PHE A 589 1.06 20.33 -3.09
C PHE A 589 0.62 19.51 -4.31
N THR A 590 1.45 19.42 -5.36
CA THR A 590 1.19 18.51 -6.48
C THR A 590 1.17 17.06 -6.00
N ILE A 591 2.18 16.65 -5.23
CA ILE A 591 2.26 15.28 -4.73
C ILE A 591 1.09 15.01 -3.76
N THR A 592 0.83 15.89 -2.80
CA THR A 592 -0.25 15.65 -1.82
C THR A 592 -1.63 15.68 -2.45
N ASN A 593 -1.91 16.59 -3.40
CA ASN A 593 -3.17 16.60 -4.12
C ASN A 593 -3.34 15.37 -5.01
N PHE A 594 -2.28 14.94 -5.71
CA PHE A 594 -2.31 13.73 -6.53
C PHE A 594 -2.61 12.49 -5.69
N PHE A 595 -1.93 12.32 -4.55
CA PHE A 595 -2.22 11.24 -3.61
C PHE A 595 -3.65 11.31 -3.06
N ASN A 596 -4.13 12.50 -2.70
CA ASN A 596 -5.48 12.64 -2.18
C ASN A 596 -6.52 12.21 -3.24
N MET A 597 -6.40 12.69 -4.47
CA MET A 597 -7.35 12.37 -5.53
C MET A 597 -7.23 10.91 -6.00
N SER A 598 -6.01 10.40 -6.23
CA SER A 598 -5.84 9.03 -6.73
C SER A 598 -6.34 8.01 -5.71
N TYR A 599 -6.07 8.23 -4.43
CA TYR A 599 -6.52 7.34 -3.37
C TYR A 599 -8.04 7.31 -3.25
N VAL A 600 -8.69 8.48 -3.32
CA VAL A 600 -10.15 8.58 -3.28
C VAL A 600 -10.80 7.94 -4.50
N LEU A 601 -10.23 8.14 -5.69
CA LEU A 601 -10.72 7.55 -6.93
C LEU A 601 -10.57 6.02 -6.96
N ASP A 602 -9.52 5.48 -6.35
CA ASP A 602 -9.35 4.04 -6.24
C ASP A 602 -10.28 3.44 -5.17
N TYR A 603 -10.46 4.12 -4.03
CA TYR A 603 -11.43 3.72 -3.00
C TYR A 603 -12.86 3.77 -3.52
N SER A 604 -13.22 4.74 -4.38
CA SER A 604 -14.59 4.88 -4.88
C SER A 604 -15.08 3.70 -5.71
N LYS A 605 -14.19 2.79 -6.12
CA LYS A 605 -14.55 1.53 -6.77
C LYS A 605 -15.20 0.53 -5.80
N THR A 606 -15.03 0.74 -4.50
CA THR A 606 -15.55 -0.17 -3.47
C THR A 606 -16.34 0.54 -2.38
N THR A 607 -15.95 1.75 -1.98
CA THR A 607 -16.68 2.56 -0.98
C THR A 607 -16.48 4.06 -1.19
N THR A 608 -17.45 4.85 -0.75
CA THR A 608 -17.39 6.31 -0.83
C THR A 608 -16.59 6.96 0.31
N ASN A 609 -16.36 6.24 1.41
CA ASN A 609 -15.71 6.78 2.60
C ASN A 609 -14.29 6.21 2.78
N VAL A 610 -13.28 7.05 2.63
CA VAL A 610 -11.89 6.67 2.91
C VAL A 610 -11.69 6.61 4.43
N VAL A 611 -11.32 5.42 4.92
CA VAL A 611 -10.99 5.20 6.33
C VAL A 611 -9.68 5.87 6.72
N MET A 612 -9.55 6.25 7.99
CA MET A 612 -8.32 6.84 8.50
C MET A 612 -7.21 5.78 8.55
N ASP A 613 -6.18 5.99 7.72
CA ASP A 613 -5.03 5.09 7.61
C ASP A 613 -3.70 5.85 7.52
N GLY A 614 -2.61 5.13 7.24
CA GLY A 614 -1.28 5.71 7.15
C GLY A 614 -1.09 6.69 5.98
N VAL A 615 -1.80 6.48 4.85
CA VAL A 615 -1.73 7.36 3.69
C VAL A 615 -2.44 8.68 3.99
N VAL A 616 -3.67 8.60 4.51
CA VAL A 616 -4.45 9.79 4.93
C VAL A 616 -3.66 10.60 5.96
N LEU A 617 -3.07 9.93 6.95
CA LEU A 617 -2.25 10.57 7.99
C LEU A 617 -1.04 11.30 7.39
N LEU A 618 -0.26 10.62 6.56
CA LEU A 618 0.98 11.16 5.99
C LEU A 618 0.71 12.36 5.07
N VAL A 619 -0.33 12.26 4.23
CA VAL A 619 -0.69 13.35 3.31
C VAL A 619 -1.24 14.55 4.07
N SER A 620 -2.09 14.32 5.08
CA SER A 620 -2.66 15.40 5.91
C SER A 620 -1.58 16.17 6.69
N ILE A 621 -0.62 15.45 7.32
CA ILE A 621 0.52 16.08 7.99
C ILE A 621 1.40 16.84 6.98
N SER A 622 1.62 16.26 5.80
CA SER A 622 2.40 16.91 4.74
C SER A 622 1.74 18.21 4.28
N ASN A 623 0.42 18.23 4.11
CA ASN A 623 -0.34 19.44 3.77
C ASN A 623 -0.17 20.54 4.83
N ILE A 624 -0.28 20.20 6.12
CA ILE A 624 -0.05 21.16 7.21
C ILE A 624 1.40 21.69 7.18
N GLY A 625 2.39 20.81 7.00
CA GLY A 625 3.80 21.19 6.88
C GLY A 625 4.07 22.12 5.69
N LEU A 626 3.45 21.85 4.54
CA LEU A 626 3.55 22.66 3.34
C LEU A 626 2.89 24.04 3.51
N LEU A 627 1.74 24.11 4.19
CA LEU A 627 1.10 25.37 4.56
C LEU A 627 2.03 26.24 5.42
N LEU A 628 2.59 25.67 6.48
CA LEU A 628 3.51 26.38 7.37
C LEU A 628 4.77 26.85 6.61
N TYR A 629 5.34 26.00 5.76
CA TYR A 629 6.49 26.35 4.93
C TYR A 629 6.17 27.45 3.91
N MET A 630 5.01 27.40 3.27
CA MET A 630 4.53 28.42 2.33
C MET A 630 4.33 29.77 3.02
N LEU A 631 3.68 29.80 4.19
CA LEU A 631 3.49 31.02 4.99
C LEU A 631 4.84 31.60 5.45
N TYR A 632 5.77 30.74 5.89
CA TYR A 632 7.14 31.16 6.23
C TYR A 632 7.88 31.74 5.02
N ALA A 633 7.79 31.10 3.86
CA ALA A 633 8.44 31.58 2.64
C ALA A 633 7.89 32.95 2.22
N GLY A 634 6.57 33.15 2.30
CA GLY A 634 5.93 34.45 2.08
C GLY A 634 6.38 35.52 3.06
N TYR A 635 6.43 35.18 4.35
CA TYR A 635 6.90 36.09 5.41
C TYR A 635 8.35 36.53 5.20
N ASP A 636 9.25 35.58 4.93
CA ASP A 636 10.67 35.83 4.75
C ASP A 636 10.95 36.63 3.44
N HIS A 637 10.14 36.43 2.40
CA HIS A 637 10.23 37.20 1.17
C HIS A 637 9.67 38.62 1.32
N TYR A 638 8.41 38.79 1.74
CA TYR A 638 7.75 40.10 1.76
C TYR A 638 8.13 40.98 2.96
N LYS A 639 8.39 40.39 4.15
CA LYS A 639 8.75 41.16 5.35
C LYS A 639 10.26 41.32 5.51
N ARG A 640 11.01 40.22 5.39
CA ARG A 640 12.48 40.24 5.57
C ARG A 640 13.23 40.57 4.28
N GLY A 641 12.55 40.61 3.14
CA GLY A 641 13.16 40.95 1.85
C GLY A 641 14.12 39.89 1.31
N ARG A 642 14.14 38.68 1.86
CA ARG A 642 15.07 37.62 1.43
C ARG A 642 14.44 36.82 0.31
N THR A 643 15.00 36.92 -0.89
CA THR A 643 14.55 36.17 -2.06
C THR A 643 15.60 35.13 -2.45
N LEU A 644 15.18 33.88 -2.57
CA LEU A 644 16.05 32.78 -3.01
C LEU A 644 15.85 32.54 -4.51
N GLY A 645 16.57 33.33 -5.33
CA GLY A 645 16.51 33.24 -6.78
C GLY A 645 17.05 31.93 -7.36
N LEU A 646 16.62 31.59 -8.58
CA LEU A 646 17.25 30.58 -9.42
C LEU A 646 18.39 31.23 -10.21
N VAL A 647 19.62 31.01 -9.76
CA VAL A 647 20.81 31.52 -10.43
C VAL A 647 21.22 30.55 -11.55
N PRO A 648 21.31 31.01 -12.81
CA PRO A 648 21.88 30.23 -13.92
C PRO A 648 23.34 29.87 -13.62
N MET A 649 23.80 28.69 -14.05
CA MET A 649 25.20 28.32 -13.88
C MET A 649 26.05 28.97 -14.96
N THR A 650 27.01 29.81 -14.56
CA THR A 650 28.00 30.41 -15.46
C THR A 650 29.06 29.39 -15.88
N LEU A 651 29.85 29.71 -16.90
CA LEU A 651 31.01 28.90 -17.31
C LEU A 651 32.04 28.75 -16.19
N ASP A 652 32.25 29.80 -15.40
CA ASP A 652 33.18 29.78 -14.26
C ASP A 652 32.65 28.92 -13.12
N ASP A 653 31.34 28.99 -12.81
CA ASP A 653 30.70 28.07 -11.85
C ASP A 653 30.89 26.61 -12.26
N LYS A 654 30.81 26.32 -13.58
CA LYS A 654 31.01 24.98 -14.13
C LYS A 654 32.47 24.55 -13.97
N LYS A 655 33.44 25.43 -14.23
CA LYS A 655 34.88 25.17 -14.03
C LYS A 655 35.20 24.93 -12.56
N GLU A 656 34.70 25.77 -11.66
CA GLU A 656 34.92 25.63 -10.22
C GLU A 656 34.28 24.33 -9.69
N ALA A 657 33.09 23.97 -10.17
CA ALA A 657 32.45 22.70 -9.82
C ALA A 657 33.27 21.48 -10.30
N ASP A 658 33.82 21.53 -11.53
CA ASP A 658 34.70 20.50 -12.07
C ASP A 658 35.98 20.36 -11.23
N GLN A 659 36.63 21.48 -10.86
CA GLN A 659 37.81 21.51 -9.98
C GLN A 659 37.50 20.99 -8.56
N ARG A 660 36.35 21.35 -7.97
CA ARG A 660 35.92 20.85 -6.65
C ARG A 660 35.64 19.35 -6.66
N LEU A 661 35.15 18.79 -7.78
CA LEU A 661 34.97 17.35 -7.92
C LEU A 661 36.31 16.62 -8.00
N LEU A 662 37.24 17.15 -8.80
CA LEU A 662 38.55 16.53 -9.03
C LEU A 662 39.53 16.72 -7.86
N SER A 663 39.46 17.83 -7.11
CA SER A 663 40.33 18.08 -5.93
C SER A 663 40.11 17.07 -4.82
N ARG A 664 38.88 16.56 -4.66
CA ARG A 664 38.59 15.41 -3.79
C ARG A 664 39.33 14.15 -4.21
N VAL A 665 39.60 14.00 -5.50
CA VAL A 665 40.39 12.88 -6.03
C VAL A 665 41.85 13.02 -5.62
N ASN A 666 42.43 14.22 -5.70
CA ASN A 666 43.85 14.45 -5.41
C ASN A 666 44.19 14.39 -3.89
N ARG A 667 43.37 15.02 -3.03
CA ARG A 667 43.59 15.05 -1.56
C ARG A 667 43.59 13.66 -0.89
N ASP A 668 42.88 12.72 -1.49
CA ASP A 668 42.81 11.34 -1.03
C ASP A 668 43.89 10.45 -1.68
N MET A 669 44.54 10.89 -2.77
CA MET A 669 45.70 10.22 -3.38
C MET A 669 46.97 10.46 -2.54
N ASP A 670 47.13 11.66 -1.97
CA ASP A 670 48.25 12.01 -1.08
C ASP A 670 48.20 11.30 0.29
N ASN A 671 47.01 10.94 0.78
CA ASN A 671 46.83 10.20 2.04
C ASN A 671 47.03 8.68 1.83
N GLY A 672 48.16 8.30 1.23
CA GLY A 672 48.53 6.93 0.92
C GLY A 672 48.25 5.94 2.06
N GLY A 673 47.37 4.97 1.80
CA GLY A 673 47.56 3.56 2.18
C GLY A 673 47.72 3.16 3.64
N ARG A 674 47.58 4.03 4.64
CA ARG A 674 47.53 3.59 6.05
C ARG A 674 46.09 3.22 6.42
N THR A 675 45.72 1.97 6.14
CA THR A 675 44.51 1.36 6.70
C THR A 675 44.66 1.34 8.23
N LYS A 676 44.21 2.39 8.91
CA LYS A 676 44.17 2.41 10.38
C LYS A 676 43.42 1.17 10.84
N ARG A 677 44.01 0.41 11.77
CA ARG A 677 43.40 -0.78 12.37
C ARG A 677 42.02 -0.40 12.89
N LEU A 678 40.97 -1.00 12.32
CA LEU A 678 39.58 -0.56 12.54
C LEU A 678 39.15 -0.76 14.00
N LEU A 679 39.63 -1.82 14.64
CA LEU A 679 39.39 -2.15 16.05
C LEU A 679 40.68 -2.02 16.85
N THR A 680 40.61 -1.27 17.94
CA THR A 680 41.65 -1.13 18.96
C THR A 680 41.47 -2.18 20.08
N ARG A 681 42.44 -2.32 21.00
CA ARG A 681 42.29 -3.20 22.18
C ARG A 681 41.05 -2.84 23.01
N LYS A 682 40.75 -1.55 23.16
CA LYS A 682 39.53 -1.07 23.84
C LYS A 682 38.26 -1.51 23.12
N ASP A 683 38.28 -1.54 21.78
CA ASP A 683 37.14 -2.02 21.01
C ASP A 683 36.88 -3.51 21.25
N TRP A 684 37.92 -4.35 21.28
CA TRP A 684 37.77 -5.78 21.59
C TRP A 684 37.22 -6.04 22.99
N ILE A 685 37.64 -5.25 23.99
CA ILE A 685 37.11 -5.37 25.37
C ILE A 685 35.63 -5.02 25.40
N TRP A 686 35.23 -3.87 24.85
CA TRP A 686 33.82 -3.45 24.84
C TRP A 686 32.94 -4.41 24.02
N LEU A 687 33.42 -4.81 22.85
CA LEU A 687 32.75 -5.78 21.98
C LEU A 687 32.52 -7.10 22.71
N GLY A 688 33.58 -7.67 23.30
CA GLY A 688 33.52 -8.94 24.03
C GLY A 688 32.62 -8.84 25.25
N ALA A 689 32.76 -7.80 26.07
CA ALA A 689 31.97 -7.61 27.28
C ALA A 689 30.47 -7.47 26.99
N LEU A 690 30.09 -6.59 26.04
CA LEU A 690 28.68 -6.39 25.68
C LEU A 690 28.07 -7.66 25.06
N THR A 691 28.83 -8.36 24.21
CA THR A 691 28.36 -9.60 23.59
C THR A 691 28.20 -10.70 24.64
N ALA A 692 29.13 -10.84 25.58
CA ALA A 692 29.06 -11.83 26.65
C ALA A 692 27.90 -11.56 27.62
N VAL A 693 27.70 -10.30 28.05
CA VAL A 693 26.58 -9.91 28.91
C VAL A 693 25.25 -10.18 28.21
N TYR A 694 25.11 -9.77 26.95
CA TYR A 694 23.88 -10.03 26.20
C TYR A 694 23.66 -11.53 25.97
N ALA A 695 24.71 -12.29 25.64
CA ALA A 695 24.62 -13.73 25.47
C ALA A 695 24.12 -14.44 26.73
N LEU A 696 24.63 -14.05 27.90
CA LEU A 696 24.16 -14.58 29.18
C LEU A 696 22.66 -14.29 29.36
N VAL A 697 22.23 -13.04 29.15
CA VAL A 697 20.81 -12.65 29.29
C VAL A 697 19.91 -13.34 28.27
N ALA A 698 20.36 -13.51 27.03
CA ALA A 698 19.58 -14.10 25.94
C ALA A 698 19.41 -15.62 26.06
N LEU A 699 20.43 -16.31 26.61
CA LEU A 699 20.43 -17.77 26.77
C LEU A 699 19.71 -18.23 28.06
N ILE A 700 19.58 -17.37 29.06
CA ILE A 700 18.83 -17.69 30.28
C ILE A 700 17.36 -17.94 29.94
N GLY A 701 16.82 -19.06 30.43
CA GLY A 701 15.40 -19.39 30.30
C GLY A 701 14.93 -19.53 28.86
N LEU A 702 15.78 -20.02 27.95
CA LEU A 702 15.45 -20.13 26.53
C LEU A 702 14.42 -21.25 26.25
N GLY A 703 14.50 -22.35 26.98
CA GLY A 703 13.60 -23.49 26.85
C GLY A 703 14.13 -24.70 27.60
N SER A 704 13.28 -25.72 27.78
CA SER A 704 13.70 -27.04 28.28
C SER A 704 14.62 -27.70 27.26
N MET A 705 15.69 -28.33 27.75
CA MET A 705 16.61 -29.17 26.94
C MET A 705 16.16 -30.64 26.85
N LYS A 706 14.99 -30.93 27.41
CA LYS A 706 14.32 -32.23 27.36
C LYS A 706 12.89 -32.02 26.90
N GLY A 707 12.38 -32.92 26.07
CA GLY A 707 11.01 -32.99 25.60
C GLY A 707 10.76 -34.35 24.96
N PRO A 708 9.49 -34.78 24.83
CA PRO A 708 9.16 -36.08 24.26
C PRO A 708 9.60 -36.21 22.79
N GLU A 709 10.25 -37.31 22.44
CA GLU A 709 10.84 -37.54 21.12
C GLU A 709 10.18 -38.71 20.36
N THR A 710 9.62 -39.70 21.05
CA THR A 710 9.07 -40.92 20.45
C THR A 710 7.61 -40.72 20.00
N PRO A 711 7.29 -40.77 18.69
CA PRO A 711 5.93 -40.50 18.24
C PRO A 711 5.12 -41.77 18.01
N TRP A 712 3.86 -41.79 18.43
CA TRP A 712 2.83 -42.69 17.91
C TRP A 712 1.96 -41.94 16.89
N GLN A 713 1.86 -42.49 15.66
CA GLN A 713 1.05 -41.94 14.59
C GLN A 713 0.03 -42.97 14.09
N PRO A 714 -1.27 -42.84 14.42
CA PRO A 714 -2.28 -43.77 13.94
C PRO A 714 -2.51 -43.70 12.43
N ALA A 715 -2.85 -44.85 11.84
CA ALA A 715 -3.09 -45.04 10.42
C ALA A 715 -4.59 -45.04 10.04
N SER A 716 -5.50 -45.40 10.95
CA SER A 716 -6.93 -45.54 10.66
C SER A 716 -7.84 -45.05 11.78
N THR A 717 -9.11 -44.81 11.46
CA THR A 717 -10.20 -44.48 12.41
C THR A 717 -10.64 -45.67 13.28
N THR A 718 -10.03 -46.85 13.10
CA THR A 718 -10.38 -48.05 13.84
C THR A 718 -9.36 -48.41 14.91
N GLN A 719 -8.21 -47.75 14.95
CA GLN A 719 -7.22 -47.99 16.00
C GLN A 719 -7.73 -47.47 17.35
N SER A 720 -7.75 -48.36 18.33
CA SER A 720 -8.05 -48.05 19.73
C SER A 720 -7.17 -48.89 20.64
N PHE A 721 -6.78 -48.30 21.76
CA PHE A 721 -6.10 -48.99 22.84
C PHE A 721 -6.68 -48.52 24.17
N TYR A 722 -6.50 -49.33 25.21
CA TYR A 722 -6.76 -48.90 26.57
C TYR A 722 -5.62 -49.28 27.51
N ILE A 723 -5.54 -48.57 28.61
CA ILE A 723 -4.54 -48.77 29.67
C ILE A 723 -5.22 -49.16 30.97
N ASP A 724 -4.56 -50.01 31.76
CA ASP A 724 -4.95 -50.37 33.12
C ASP A 724 -4.08 -49.60 34.13
N LEU A 725 -4.71 -48.89 35.06
CA LEU A 725 -4.04 -48.17 36.15
C LEU A 725 -3.78 -49.07 37.38
N GLY A 726 -4.22 -50.34 37.34
CA GLY A 726 -4.05 -51.35 38.39
C GLY A 726 -5.17 -51.37 39.42
N GLU A 727 -5.68 -50.20 39.81
CA GLU A 727 -6.80 -50.03 40.76
C GLU A 727 -7.69 -48.84 40.38
N GLU A 728 -8.85 -48.70 41.04
CA GLU A 728 -9.73 -47.54 40.86
C GLU A 728 -9.07 -46.27 41.40
N LYS A 729 -9.00 -45.22 40.57
CA LYS A 729 -8.39 -43.92 40.89
C LYS A 729 -9.37 -42.79 40.60
N GLN A 730 -9.32 -41.72 41.40
CA GLN A 730 -10.04 -40.48 41.14
C GLN A 730 -9.24 -39.64 40.14
N LEU A 731 -9.55 -39.73 38.86
CA LEU A 731 -8.84 -39.04 37.80
C LEU A 731 -9.19 -37.55 37.77
N GLU A 732 -8.18 -36.69 37.77
CA GLU A 732 -8.34 -35.24 37.62
C GLU A 732 -8.26 -34.83 36.15
N ARG A 733 -7.21 -35.29 35.45
CA ARG A 733 -6.90 -34.85 34.09
C ARG A 733 -6.11 -35.90 33.30
N VAL A 734 -6.23 -35.83 31.99
CA VAL A 734 -5.39 -36.53 31.01
C VAL A 734 -4.61 -35.50 30.23
N THR A 735 -3.29 -35.63 30.17
CA THR A 735 -2.39 -34.69 29.50
C THR A 735 -1.65 -35.37 28.38
N THR A 736 -1.63 -34.76 27.20
CA THR A 736 -0.92 -35.28 26.01
C THR A 736 0.06 -34.26 25.45
N PHE A 737 1.14 -34.73 24.84
CA PHE A 737 2.05 -33.92 24.02
C PHE A 737 1.77 -34.13 22.53
N GLY A 738 1.29 -33.07 21.87
CA GLY A 738 0.92 -33.11 20.46
C GLY A 738 2.14 -33.12 19.55
N GLY A 739 2.14 -34.00 18.55
CA GLY A 739 3.11 -34.03 17.47
C GLY A 739 2.61 -33.31 16.21
N VAL A 740 3.14 -33.70 15.04
CA VAL A 740 2.78 -33.08 13.75
C VAL A 740 1.46 -33.63 13.19
N GLY A 741 0.84 -32.86 12.30
CA GLY A 741 -0.41 -33.24 11.64
C GLY A 741 -1.66 -32.74 12.36
N THR A 742 -2.83 -33.15 11.86
CA THR A 742 -4.13 -32.76 12.42
C THR A 742 -5.09 -33.95 12.41
N GLY A 743 -5.89 -34.10 13.45
CA GLY A 743 -6.92 -35.12 13.54
C GLY A 743 -7.57 -35.13 14.91
N LYS A 744 -8.33 -36.17 15.19
CA LYS A 744 -9.18 -36.26 16.39
C LYS A 744 -9.09 -37.64 17.02
N PHE A 745 -9.19 -37.66 18.34
CA PHE A 745 -9.34 -38.88 19.12
C PHE A 745 -10.35 -38.67 20.24
N ARG A 746 -10.87 -39.78 20.76
CA ARG A 746 -11.84 -39.81 21.85
C ARG A 746 -11.22 -40.51 23.03
N LEU A 747 -11.33 -39.92 24.21
CA LEU A 747 -10.99 -40.53 25.48
C LEU A 747 -12.24 -41.09 26.15
N GLU A 748 -12.17 -42.31 26.63
CA GLU A 748 -13.28 -43.02 27.27
C GLU A 748 -12.77 -43.68 28.56
N PHE A 749 -13.63 -43.80 29.58
CA PHE A 749 -13.22 -44.19 30.93
C PHE A 749 -14.08 -45.33 31.46
N GLY A 750 -13.51 -46.27 32.21
CA GLY A 750 -14.23 -47.43 32.73
C GLY A 750 -13.69 -47.96 34.06
N LEU A 751 -14.57 -48.62 34.82
CA LEU A 751 -14.18 -49.46 35.97
C LEU A 751 -13.90 -50.91 35.55
N GLN A 752 -14.46 -51.33 34.41
CA GLN A 752 -14.26 -52.63 33.77
C GLN A 752 -13.81 -52.43 32.31
N PRO A 753 -13.02 -53.35 31.73
CA PRO A 753 -12.39 -53.18 30.41
C PRO A 753 -13.35 -53.19 29.21
N ASP A 754 -14.65 -53.46 29.41
CA ASP A 754 -15.67 -53.48 28.35
C ASP A 754 -16.82 -52.46 28.58
N GLU A 755 -16.77 -51.69 29.68
CA GLU A 755 -17.79 -50.70 30.04
C GLU A 755 -17.20 -49.28 30.01
N TRP A 756 -17.45 -48.57 28.91
CA TRP A 756 -16.88 -47.25 28.63
C TRP A 756 -17.90 -46.13 28.86
N MET A 757 -17.50 -45.10 29.59
CA MET A 757 -18.31 -43.95 29.99
C MET A 757 -17.60 -42.63 29.71
N ASN A 758 -18.36 -41.53 29.77
CA ASN A 758 -17.87 -40.14 29.71
C ASN A 758 -16.93 -39.85 28.51
N PRO A 759 -17.37 -40.07 27.27
CA PRO A 759 -16.53 -39.85 26.09
C PRO A 759 -16.15 -38.36 25.96
N VAL A 760 -14.85 -38.09 25.92
CA VAL A 760 -14.29 -36.74 25.66
C VAL A 760 -13.63 -36.74 24.29
N GLU A 761 -14.20 -36.00 23.33
CA GLU A 761 -13.57 -35.81 22.03
C GLU A 761 -12.49 -34.72 22.12
N VAL A 762 -11.27 -35.06 21.68
CA VAL A 762 -10.11 -34.18 21.69
C VAL A 762 -9.68 -33.89 20.25
N ASP A 763 -9.67 -32.60 19.91
CA ASP A 763 -9.20 -32.12 18.61
C ASP A 763 -7.69 -31.82 18.67
N ASN A 764 -6.88 -32.65 18.02
CA ASN A 764 -5.46 -32.40 17.82
C ASN A 764 -5.26 -31.57 16.55
N ASN A 765 -5.49 -30.26 16.67
CA ASN A 765 -5.41 -29.30 15.58
C ASN A 765 -4.03 -28.61 15.48
N HIS A 766 -3.90 -27.77 14.45
CA HIS A 766 -2.64 -27.11 14.07
C HIS A 766 -2.06 -26.15 15.13
N VAL A 767 -2.84 -25.75 16.14
CA VAL A 767 -2.36 -24.89 17.24
C VAL A 767 -1.75 -25.67 18.41
N ALA A 768 -1.68 -27.01 18.33
CA ALA A 768 -1.22 -27.90 19.40
C ALA A 768 0.01 -28.74 19.03
N VAL A 769 0.87 -28.23 18.14
CA VAL A 769 2.05 -28.96 17.68
C VAL A 769 3.23 -28.67 18.60
N PHE A 770 3.86 -29.70 19.13
CA PHE A 770 4.92 -29.63 20.15
C PHE A 770 4.49 -28.85 21.39
N ALA A 771 3.25 -29.07 21.81
CA ALA A 771 2.65 -28.43 22.96
C ALA A 771 1.91 -29.45 23.80
N TRP A 772 1.91 -29.22 25.11
CA TRP A 772 1.16 -30.00 26.08
C TRP A 772 -0.30 -29.53 26.11
N ARG A 773 -1.23 -30.49 26.24
CA ARG A 773 -2.66 -30.23 26.39
C ARG A 773 -3.25 -31.11 27.48
N SER A 774 -4.00 -30.51 28.39
CA SER A 774 -4.71 -31.23 29.45
C SER A 774 -6.22 -31.19 29.22
N GLN A 775 -6.85 -32.35 29.32
CA GLN A 775 -8.30 -32.51 29.40
C GLN A 775 -8.66 -32.79 30.85
N THR A 776 -9.59 -32.02 31.42
CA THR A 776 -10.10 -32.26 32.77
C THR A 776 -11.18 -33.34 32.72
N VAL A 777 -11.11 -34.30 33.63
CA VAL A 777 -11.88 -35.56 33.54
C VAL A 777 -12.67 -35.87 34.83
N ASP A 778 -12.25 -35.34 36.00
CA ASP A 778 -12.94 -35.38 37.32
C ASP A 778 -13.95 -36.53 37.54
N LEU A 779 -13.47 -37.77 37.50
CA LEU A 779 -14.27 -39.00 37.66
C LEU A 779 -13.43 -40.15 38.22
N ASN A 780 -14.09 -41.21 38.71
CA ASN A 780 -13.43 -42.47 39.07
C ASN A 780 -13.30 -43.39 37.86
N ALA A 781 -12.08 -43.89 37.62
CA ALA A 781 -11.82 -44.90 36.60
C ALA A 781 -10.58 -45.73 36.95
N ARG A 782 -10.56 -46.98 36.45
CA ARG A 782 -9.38 -47.85 36.44
C ARG A 782 -8.79 -47.97 35.03
N TYR A 783 -9.65 -47.94 34.02
CA TYR A 783 -9.28 -48.07 32.62
C TYR A 783 -9.48 -46.75 31.88
N VAL A 784 -8.51 -46.39 31.05
CA VAL A 784 -8.59 -45.23 30.14
C VAL A 784 -8.37 -45.73 28.72
N LYS A 785 -9.31 -45.44 27.83
CA LYS A 785 -9.29 -45.82 26.42
C LYS A 785 -9.12 -44.60 25.54
N LEU A 786 -8.30 -44.76 24.49
CA LEU A 786 -8.17 -43.80 23.42
C LEU A 786 -8.60 -44.45 22.11
N THR A 787 -9.61 -43.85 21.47
CA THR A 787 -10.14 -44.29 20.17
C THR A 787 -9.89 -43.21 19.12
N VAL A 788 -9.19 -43.55 18.03
CA VAL A 788 -8.92 -42.58 16.94
C VAL A 788 -10.20 -42.35 16.14
N THR A 789 -10.71 -41.12 16.13
CA THR A 789 -11.91 -40.76 15.35
C THR A 789 -11.57 -40.15 14.00
N THR A 790 -10.42 -39.50 13.88
CA THR A 790 -9.90 -38.97 12.60
C THR A 790 -8.36 -39.09 12.61
N PRO A 791 -7.76 -39.98 11.79
CA PRO A 791 -6.31 -40.12 11.71
C PRO A 791 -5.68 -38.90 11.03
N GLY A 792 -4.35 -38.75 11.15
CA GLY A 792 -3.61 -37.65 10.52
C GLY A 792 -2.79 -36.79 11.48
N PHE A 793 -2.77 -37.13 12.77
CA PHE A 793 -1.94 -36.52 13.81
C PHE A 793 -0.91 -37.52 14.35
N SER A 794 0.13 -37.05 15.03
CA SER A 794 0.95 -37.85 15.94
C SER A 794 0.84 -37.33 17.38
N LEU A 795 1.05 -38.22 18.35
CA LEU A 795 1.24 -37.90 19.77
C LEU A 795 2.60 -38.43 20.17
N HIS A 796 3.29 -37.73 21.07
CA HIS A 796 4.58 -38.20 21.56
C HIS A 796 4.52 -38.72 22.99
N GLU A 797 3.59 -38.21 23.82
CA GLU A 797 3.48 -38.68 25.21
C GLU A 797 2.05 -38.48 25.71
N MET A 798 1.61 -39.32 26.64
CA MET A 798 0.32 -39.24 27.32
C MET A 798 0.47 -39.64 28.79
N GLY A 799 -0.01 -38.81 29.71
CA GLY A 799 -0.01 -39.11 31.14
C GLY A 799 -1.32 -38.75 31.82
N ILE A 800 -1.64 -39.51 32.87
CA ILE A 800 -2.92 -39.45 33.59
C ILE A 800 -2.64 -39.04 35.02
N TYR A 801 -3.43 -38.11 35.57
CA TYR A 801 -3.21 -37.57 36.90
C TYR A 801 -4.40 -37.85 37.81
N GLU A 802 -4.10 -38.23 39.04
CA GLU A 802 -5.06 -38.39 40.13
C GLU A 802 -5.30 -37.05 40.84
N ALA A 803 -6.53 -36.85 41.35
CA ALA A 803 -6.90 -35.67 42.11
C ALA A 803 -5.95 -35.41 43.29
N GLY A 804 -5.32 -34.24 43.30
CA GLY A 804 -4.37 -33.84 44.33
C GLY A 804 -2.93 -34.31 44.12
N SER A 805 -2.66 -35.13 43.09
CA SER A 805 -1.31 -35.48 42.65
C SER A 805 -0.84 -34.60 41.50
N LYS A 806 0.44 -34.24 41.51
CA LYS A 806 1.12 -33.55 40.39
C LYS A 806 2.05 -34.47 39.60
N GLU A 807 2.14 -35.73 40.00
CA GLU A 807 2.90 -36.76 39.30
C GLU A 807 1.94 -37.64 38.48
N PRO A 808 2.34 -38.08 37.28
CA PRO A 808 1.51 -38.98 36.49
C PRO A 808 1.37 -40.34 37.19
N LEU A 809 0.22 -40.98 37.02
CA LEU A 809 -0.03 -42.33 37.51
C LEU A 809 0.81 -43.35 36.73
N PRO A 810 1.36 -44.38 37.40
CA PRO A 810 2.06 -45.47 36.72
C PRO A 810 1.06 -46.30 35.89
N ILE A 811 1.49 -46.73 34.70
CA ILE A 811 0.71 -47.58 33.80
C ILE A 811 0.99 -49.04 34.13
N ALA A 812 -0.02 -49.80 34.57
CA ALA A 812 0.16 -51.21 34.95
C ALA A 812 0.21 -52.13 33.73
N ALA A 813 -0.64 -51.88 32.73
CA ALA A 813 -0.65 -52.63 31.47
C ALA A 813 -1.25 -51.78 30.32
N ILE A 814 -0.84 -52.10 29.09
CA ILE A 814 -1.33 -51.48 27.85
C ILE A 814 -1.95 -52.58 26.99
N TYR A 815 -3.19 -52.38 26.53
CA TYR A 815 -3.95 -53.31 25.71
C TYR A 815 -4.32 -52.64 24.38
N ASP A 816 -3.77 -53.16 23.28
CA ASP A 816 -4.08 -52.71 21.92
C ASP A 816 -5.24 -53.56 21.36
N GLU A 817 -6.49 -53.08 21.51
CA GLU A 817 -7.70 -53.81 21.12
C GLU A 817 -7.80 -54.06 19.61
N LYS A 818 -7.28 -53.12 18.82
CA LYS A 818 -7.32 -53.14 17.37
C LYS A 818 -5.95 -52.84 16.83
N ALA A 819 -5.03 -53.77 17.11
CA ALA A 819 -3.67 -53.77 16.58
C ALA A 819 -3.71 -53.60 15.05
N GLY A 820 -3.42 -52.38 14.60
CA GLY A 820 -3.21 -52.04 13.21
C GLY A 820 -1.84 -51.42 13.07
N ASP A 821 -1.22 -51.52 11.90
CA ASP A 821 0.11 -50.94 11.68
C ASP A 821 0.04 -49.41 11.78
N PRO A 822 0.57 -48.78 12.84
CA PRO A 822 0.65 -47.32 12.91
C PRO A 822 1.58 -46.81 11.80
N ARG A 823 1.36 -45.58 11.33
CA ARG A 823 2.23 -44.97 10.32
C ARG A 823 3.65 -44.76 10.85
N ARG A 824 3.77 -44.47 12.15
CA ARG A 824 5.04 -44.30 12.87
C ARG A 824 4.87 -44.73 14.33
N GLY A 825 5.92 -45.36 14.86
CA GLY A 825 6.03 -45.75 16.26
C GLY A 825 5.03 -46.82 16.71
N SER A 826 4.68 -46.83 18.00
CA SER A 826 3.77 -47.80 18.62
C SER A 826 3.06 -47.19 19.83
N VAL A 827 1.95 -47.78 20.27
CA VAL A 827 1.18 -47.30 21.44
C VAL A 827 2.04 -47.27 22.71
N ALA A 828 2.97 -48.23 22.86
CA ALA A 828 3.87 -48.27 24.01
C ALA A 828 4.76 -47.03 24.14
N GLN A 829 5.06 -46.36 23.02
CA GLN A 829 5.86 -45.13 22.99
C GLN A 829 5.09 -43.88 23.42
N LEU A 830 3.82 -43.99 23.81
CA LEU A 830 3.10 -42.88 24.45
C LEU A 830 3.34 -42.81 25.96
N PHE A 831 4.04 -43.80 26.51
CA PHE A 831 4.21 -44.01 27.94
C PHE A 831 5.66 -44.37 28.31
N ASP A 832 6.62 -44.25 27.37
CA ASP A 832 8.02 -44.59 27.60
C ASP A 832 8.84 -43.41 28.17
N GLU A 833 8.35 -42.18 28.08
CA GLU A 833 9.00 -40.97 28.62
C GLU A 833 8.17 -40.27 29.71
N GLN A 834 7.49 -41.07 30.57
CA GLN A 834 6.65 -40.55 31.66
C GLN A 834 7.38 -39.62 32.65
N ASP A 835 8.71 -39.70 32.76
CA ASP A 835 9.51 -38.77 33.58
C ASP A 835 9.57 -37.34 33.00
N LEU A 836 9.18 -37.16 31.73
CA LEU A 836 9.08 -35.86 31.06
C LEU A 836 7.71 -35.21 31.18
N MET A 837 6.71 -35.94 31.69
CA MET A 837 5.35 -35.44 31.87
C MET A 837 5.32 -34.17 32.73
N ILE A 838 4.41 -33.26 32.39
CA ILE A 838 4.20 -32.02 33.14
C ILE A 838 2.75 -31.86 33.58
N TYR A 839 2.57 -31.39 34.81
CA TYR A 839 1.26 -30.98 35.31
C TYR A 839 0.90 -29.56 34.88
N GLY A 840 1.87 -28.63 34.86
CA GLY A 840 1.67 -27.20 34.60
C GLY A 840 2.25 -26.71 33.27
N HIS A 841 1.40 -26.14 32.41
CA HIS A 841 1.82 -25.66 31.07
C HIS A 841 2.56 -24.34 31.11
N ASN A 842 3.75 -24.26 30.50
CA ASN A 842 4.47 -23.00 30.34
C ASN A 842 5.30 -22.90 29.04
N TYR A 843 5.73 -21.68 28.71
CA TYR A 843 6.50 -21.38 27.51
C TYR A 843 7.86 -22.11 27.42
N MET A 844 8.37 -22.66 28.53
CA MET A 844 9.63 -23.41 28.56
C MET A 844 9.48 -24.84 28.06
N LYS A 845 8.26 -25.38 28.02
CA LYS A 845 7.99 -26.81 27.80
C LYS A 845 7.26 -27.12 26.50
N GLY A 846 6.81 -26.11 25.76
CA GLY A 846 6.15 -26.29 24.48
C GLY A 846 6.31 -25.08 23.56
N SER A 847 5.79 -25.24 22.34
CA SER A 847 5.69 -24.18 21.35
C SER A 847 4.65 -23.13 21.74
N TYR A 848 4.81 -21.92 21.20
CA TYR A 848 3.81 -20.86 21.27
C TYR A 848 3.96 -19.93 20.05
N PHE A 849 2.91 -19.19 19.72
CA PHE A 849 2.89 -18.28 18.57
C PHE A 849 3.39 -19.00 17.30
N ASP A 850 4.18 -18.36 16.45
CA ASP A 850 4.67 -18.89 15.16
C ASP A 850 5.67 -20.06 15.27
N GLU A 851 6.02 -20.53 16.49
CA GLU A 851 6.80 -21.76 16.65
C GLU A 851 6.04 -22.99 16.14
N ILE A 852 4.70 -22.97 16.21
CA ILE A 852 3.82 -24.03 15.68
C ILE A 852 3.98 -24.23 14.17
N TYR A 853 4.55 -23.23 13.47
CA TYR A 853 4.81 -23.29 12.04
C TYR A 853 6.28 -23.55 11.73
N HIS A 854 7.18 -22.74 12.28
CA HIS A 854 8.59 -22.77 11.87
C HIS A 854 9.40 -23.88 12.54
N ALA A 855 9.19 -24.14 13.84
CA ALA A 855 9.82 -25.28 14.52
C ALA A 855 9.24 -26.60 14.01
N ARG A 856 7.92 -26.64 13.78
CA ARG A 856 7.22 -27.72 13.08
C ARG A 856 7.87 -28.05 11.74
N THR A 857 7.97 -27.08 10.84
CA THR A 857 8.53 -27.35 9.50
C THR A 857 10.03 -27.65 9.54
N ALA A 858 10.75 -27.14 10.53
CA ALA A 858 12.13 -27.56 10.76
C ALA A 858 12.23 -29.06 11.10
N TYR A 859 11.36 -29.56 11.98
CA TYR A 859 11.25 -30.99 12.28
C TYR A 859 10.78 -31.80 11.07
N GLU A 860 9.74 -31.35 10.36
CA GLU A 860 9.24 -32.02 9.15
C GLU A 860 10.35 -32.21 8.10
N ASN A 861 11.21 -31.20 7.90
CA ASN A 861 12.36 -31.30 7.00
C ASN A 861 13.42 -32.32 7.47
N LEU A 862 13.62 -32.52 8.78
CA LEU A 862 14.55 -33.52 9.31
C LEU A 862 14.01 -34.94 9.11
N GLU A 863 12.71 -35.09 9.30
CA GLU A 863 12.01 -36.38 9.31
C GLU A 863 11.49 -36.83 7.94
N GLY A 864 11.81 -36.09 6.88
CA GLY A 864 11.34 -36.39 5.53
C GLY A 864 9.83 -36.28 5.36
N ILE A 865 9.18 -35.37 6.11
CA ILE A 865 7.73 -35.14 6.08
C ILE A 865 7.44 -33.94 5.19
N VAL A 866 6.34 -34.01 4.43
CA VAL A 866 5.84 -32.87 3.65
C VAL A 866 5.55 -31.69 4.59
N ALA A 867 6.23 -30.57 4.33
CA ALA A 867 6.14 -29.38 5.17
C ALA A 867 4.74 -28.77 5.17
N TYR A 868 4.23 -28.46 6.36
CA TYR A 868 2.98 -27.75 6.55
C TYR A 868 3.10 -26.26 6.19
N GLU A 869 4.12 -25.57 6.69
CA GLU A 869 4.33 -24.14 6.41
C GLU A 869 5.14 -23.97 5.12
N ASN A 870 4.43 -23.63 4.03
CA ASN A 870 4.96 -23.54 2.68
C ASN A 870 4.89 -22.12 2.06
N THR A 871 4.76 -21.10 2.90
CA THR A 871 4.56 -19.70 2.52
C THR A 871 5.86 -18.86 2.57
N HIS A 872 6.94 -19.44 3.11
CA HIS A 872 8.24 -18.78 3.27
C HIS A 872 9.43 -19.61 2.74
N PRO A 873 10.49 -18.93 2.25
CA PRO A 873 11.73 -19.58 1.87
C PRO A 873 12.34 -20.44 2.99
N PRO A 874 12.98 -21.56 2.67
CA PRO A 874 13.27 -22.61 3.65
C PRO A 874 14.56 -22.39 4.46
N LEU A 875 15.51 -21.53 4.06
CA LEU A 875 16.83 -21.46 4.71
C LEU A 875 16.74 -21.16 6.21
N GLY A 876 15.84 -20.26 6.63
CA GLY A 876 15.63 -19.96 8.05
C GLY A 876 15.19 -21.18 8.85
N LYS A 877 14.33 -22.02 8.26
CA LYS A 877 13.83 -23.27 8.86
C LYS A 877 14.90 -24.36 8.87
N ILE A 878 15.77 -24.40 7.86
CA ILE A 878 16.94 -25.29 7.83
C ILE A 878 17.93 -24.96 8.96
N ILE A 879 18.11 -23.68 9.27
CA ILE A 879 18.95 -23.27 10.40
C ILE A 879 18.30 -23.67 11.74
N ILE A 880 16.98 -23.57 11.87
CA ILE A 880 16.24 -24.09 13.04
C ILE A 880 16.39 -25.62 13.14
N ALA A 881 16.29 -26.33 12.02
CA ALA A 881 16.44 -27.78 11.94
C ALA A 881 17.84 -28.23 12.42
N LEU A 882 18.89 -27.47 12.12
CA LEU A 882 20.22 -27.74 12.68
C LEU A 882 20.23 -27.65 14.21
N GLY A 883 19.48 -26.72 14.81
CA GLY A 883 19.32 -26.63 16.25
C GLY A 883 18.63 -27.86 16.85
N ILE A 884 17.49 -28.27 16.26
CA ILE A 884 16.77 -29.48 16.67
C ILE A 884 17.68 -30.71 16.56
N LYS A 885 18.40 -30.86 15.44
CA LYS A 885 19.30 -31.99 15.22
C LYS A 885 20.44 -32.08 16.24
N LEU A 886 20.93 -30.95 16.75
CA LEU A 886 22.05 -30.91 17.69
C LEU A 886 21.62 -31.06 19.16
N PHE A 887 20.38 -30.67 19.50
CA PHE A 887 19.94 -30.55 20.89
C PHE A 887 18.63 -31.28 21.22
N GLY A 888 18.02 -31.99 20.26
CA GLY A 888 16.77 -32.74 20.41
C GLY A 888 15.51 -31.94 20.06
N LEU A 889 14.38 -32.64 20.00
CA LEU A 889 13.06 -32.04 19.73
C LEU A 889 12.51 -31.39 21.00
N ASN A 890 13.04 -30.22 21.33
CA ASN A 890 12.62 -29.47 22.52
C ASN A 890 12.75 -27.95 22.33
N PRO A 891 12.08 -27.16 23.20
CA PRO A 891 12.12 -25.69 23.14
C PRO A 891 13.51 -25.08 23.05
N PHE A 892 14.51 -25.63 23.74
CA PHE A 892 15.88 -25.15 23.60
C PHE A 892 16.44 -25.40 22.20
N GLY A 893 16.28 -26.62 21.67
CA GLY A 893 16.81 -27.04 20.38
C GLY A 893 16.30 -26.20 19.20
N TRP A 894 15.01 -25.87 19.14
CA TRP A 894 14.51 -25.01 18.05
C TRP A 894 14.79 -23.51 18.24
N ARG A 895 15.03 -23.02 19.47
CA ARG A 895 15.28 -21.59 19.74
C ARG A 895 16.75 -21.17 19.69
N ILE A 896 17.69 -22.09 19.95
CA ILE A 896 19.12 -21.76 20.14
C ILE A 896 19.78 -21.14 18.92
N ALA A 897 19.48 -21.64 17.71
CA ALA A 897 20.11 -21.13 16.49
C ALA A 897 19.75 -19.66 16.22
N GLY A 898 18.47 -19.30 16.37
CA GLY A 898 18.01 -17.92 16.27
C GLY A 898 18.64 -17.02 17.33
N THR A 899 18.77 -17.53 18.56
CA THR A 899 19.36 -16.78 19.69
C THR A 899 20.83 -16.47 19.45
N LEU A 900 21.61 -17.43 18.96
CA LEU A 900 23.03 -17.24 18.61
C LEU A 900 23.21 -16.20 17.50
N ILE A 901 22.34 -16.23 16.48
CA ILE A 901 22.33 -15.21 15.43
C ILE A 901 21.96 -13.83 16.01
N GLY A 902 20.99 -13.77 16.93
CA GLY A 902 20.65 -12.57 17.68
C GLY A 902 21.84 -12.00 18.47
N ILE A 903 22.60 -12.85 19.15
CA ILE A 903 23.84 -12.48 19.84
C ILE A 903 24.88 -11.96 18.85
N ALA A 904 25.02 -12.59 17.68
CA ALA A 904 25.94 -12.16 16.63
C ALA A 904 25.57 -10.79 16.03
N MET A 905 24.32 -10.31 16.14
CA MET A 905 23.95 -8.96 15.68
C MET A 905 24.65 -7.85 16.50
N VAL A 906 24.93 -8.09 17.79
CA VAL A 906 25.62 -7.12 18.69
C VAL A 906 27.01 -6.75 18.17
N PRO A 907 27.91 -7.69 17.81
CA PRO A 907 29.18 -7.32 17.22
C PRO A 907 29.07 -6.73 15.82
N ILE A 908 28.09 -7.13 15.00
CA ILE A 908 27.88 -6.53 13.67
C ILE A 908 27.49 -5.05 13.78
N ILE A 909 26.56 -4.68 14.66
CA ILE A 909 26.18 -3.28 14.84
C ILE A 909 27.34 -2.47 15.43
N TYR A 910 28.13 -3.05 16.34
CA TYR A 910 29.34 -2.42 16.88
C TYR A 910 30.33 -2.08 15.76
N MET A 911 30.67 -3.05 14.91
CA MET A 911 31.61 -2.85 13.80
C MET A 911 31.08 -1.84 12.78
N THR A 912 29.77 -1.85 12.51
CA THR A 912 29.12 -0.90 11.61
C THR A 912 29.19 0.52 12.18
N ALA A 913 28.82 0.71 13.45
CA ALA A 913 28.93 1.99 14.14
C ALA A 913 30.38 2.48 14.23
N LYS A 914 31.34 1.59 14.51
CA LYS A 914 32.77 1.94 14.53
C LYS A 914 33.25 2.44 13.17
N ARG A 915 32.78 1.83 12.07
CA ARG A 915 33.10 2.25 10.71
C ARG A 915 32.49 3.59 10.35
N LEU A 916 31.25 3.84 10.76
CA LEU A 916 30.54 5.09 10.46
C LEU A 916 31.05 6.27 11.30
N PHE A 917 31.31 6.04 12.58
CA PHE A 917 31.52 7.12 13.56
C PHE A 917 32.95 7.19 14.13
N GLY A 918 33.80 6.20 13.84
CA GLY A 918 35.23 6.15 14.18
C GLY A 918 35.57 5.96 15.67
N ARG A 919 34.65 6.25 16.61
CA ARG A 919 34.91 6.22 18.06
C ARG A 919 34.32 4.98 18.74
N THR A 920 35.09 4.40 19.67
CA THR A 920 34.71 3.24 20.52
C THR A 920 33.43 3.52 21.32
N ALA A 921 33.29 4.73 21.89
CA ALA A 921 32.11 5.07 22.69
C ALA A 921 30.80 5.02 21.90
N TYR A 922 30.81 5.43 20.62
CA TYR A 922 29.62 5.38 19.75
C TYR A 922 29.33 3.96 19.29
N ALA A 923 30.36 3.15 19.05
CA ALA A 923 30.20 1.73 18.74
C ALA A 923 29.64 0.94 19.93
N ALA A 924 30.16 1.19 21.14
CA ALA A 924 29.65 0.61 22.38
C ALA A 924 28.21 1.07 22.67
N LEU A 925 27.88 2.34 22.41
CA LEU A 925 26.50 2.83 22.53
C LEU A 925 25.57 2.06 21.58
N ALA A 926 25.92 1.92 20.30
CA ALA A 926 25.07 1.23 19.34
C ALA A 926 24.80 -0.23 19.74
N ALA A 927 25.85 -0.94 20.16
CA ALA A 927 25.74 -2.32 20.64
C ALA A 927 24.93 -2.43 21.93
N GLY A 928 25.15 -1.52 22.90
CA GLY A 928 24.39 -1.48 24.15
C GLY A 928 22.92 -1.15 23.96
N LEU A 929 22.58 -0.24 23.04
CA LEU A 929 21.19 0.06 22.70
C LEU A 929 20.50 -1.11 21.99
N LEU A 930 21.19 -1.84 21.11
CA LEU A 930 20.62 -3.03 20.48
C LEU A 930 20.37 -4.12 21.53
N ALA A 931 21.34 -4.37 22.42
CA ALA A 931 21.21 -5.33 23.51
C ALA A 931 20.09 -4.98 24.52
N ALA A 932 19.71 -3.70 24.62
CA ALA A 932 18.62 -3.22 25.48
C ALA A 932 17.28 -3.02 24.71
N ASP A 933 17.22 -3.38 23.43
CA ASP A 933 15.99 -3.29 22.64
C ASP A 933 15.08 -4.51 22.87
N PHE A 934 13.80 -4.23 23.11
CA PHE A 934 12.84 -5.25 23.52
C PHE A 934 12.49 -6.21 22.38
N MET A 935 12.46 -5.70 21.14
CA MET A 935 12.14 -6.48 19.95
C MET A 935 13.32 -7.37 19.59
N HIS A 936 14.54 -6.84 19.66
CA HIS A 936 15.75 -7.65 19.48
C HIS A 936 15.81 -8.81 20.48
N PHE A 937 15.56 -8.57 21.76
CA PHE A 937 15.57 -9.63 22.77
C PHE A 937 14.46 -10.67 22.54
N THR A 938 13.22 -10.23 22.37
CA THR A 938 12.06 -11.14 22.26
C THR A 938 12.10 -11.94 20.97
N GLN A 939 12.33 -11.27 19.83
CA GLN A 939 12.28 -11.92 18.51
C GLN A 939 13.45 -12.88 18.27
N THR A 940 14.59 -12.68 18.94
CA THR A 940 15.75 -13.57 18.78
C THR A 940 15.66 -14.83 19.62
N ARG A 941 14.78 -14.88 20.63
CA ARG A 941 14.61 -16.00 21.56
C ARG A 941 13.47 -16.96 21.19
N ILE A 942 12.66 -16.62 20.19
CA ILE A 942 11.60 -17.47 19.65
C ILE A 942 12.06 -18.09 18.32
N ALA A 943 11.65 -19.32 18.02
CA ALA A 943 12.02 -20.01 16.77
C ALA A 943 11.24 -19.48 15.56
N THR A 944 11.51 -18.23 15.17
CA THR A 944 10.97 -17.59 13.96
C THR A 944 12.07 -17.27 12.96
N ILE A 945 11.68 -17.12 11.68
CA ILE A 945 12.65 -16.87 10.60
C ILE A 945 13.12 -15.41 10.50
N ASP A 946 12.49 -14.49 11.24
CA ASP A 946 12.77 -13.05 11.20
C ASP A 946 14.21 -12.68 11.58
N VAL A 947 14.75 -13.33 12.62
CA VAL A 947 16.11 -13.06 13.12
C VAL A 947 17.18 -13.26 12.05
N TYR A 948 17.05 -14.31 11.24
CA TYR A 948 17.98 -14.60 10.15
C TYR A 948 17.91 -13.52 9.07
N GLY A 949 16.69 -13.12 8.69
CA GLY A 949 16.47 -12.03 7.74
C GLY A 949 17.13 -10.72 8.17
N VAL A 950 16.91 -10.28 9.43
CA VAL A 950 17.49 -9.03 9.94
C VAL A 950 19.01 -9.11 10.05
N PHE A 951 19.56 -10.24 10.51
CA PHE A 951 21.01 -10.44 10.57
C PHE A 951 21.67 -10.30 9.19
N PHE A 952 21.11 -10.93 8.17
CA PHE A 952 21.64 -10.82 6.80
C PHE A 952 21.44 -9.43 6.19
N ILE A 953 20.35 -8.73 6.52
CA ILE A 953 20.15 -7.31 6.17
C ILE A 953 21.28 -6.45 6.75
N MET A 954 21.63 -6.63 8.03
CA MET A 954 22.72 -5.88 8.65
C MET A 954 24.06 -6.12 7.95
N LEU A 955 24.36 -7.38 7.61
CA LEU A 955 25.60 -7.74 6.94
C LEU A 955 25.68 -7.19 5.51
N MET A 956 24.63 -7.33 4.71
CA MET A 956 24.67 -6.84 3.31
C MET A 956 24.87 -5.32 3.26
N PHE A 957 24.22 -4.55 4.14
CA PHE A 957 24.42 -3.10 4.22
C PHE A 957 25.80 -2.74 4.81
N HIS A 958 26.30 -3.50 5.79
CA HIS A 958 27.66 -3.32 6.32
C HIS A 958 28.71 -3.43 5.21
N PHE A 959 28.64 -4.49 4.41
CA PHE A 959 29.58 -4.71 3.31
C PHE A 959 29.38 -3.75 2.15
N MET A 960 28.14 -3.34 1.85
CA MET A 960 27.88 -2.31 0.84
C MET A 960 28.45 -0.95 1.26
N ASN A 961 28.35 -0.57 2.52
CA ASN A 961 29.01 0.64 3.03
C ASN A 961 30.55 0.53 2.99
N LYS A 962 31.10 -0.68 3.19
CA LYS A 962 32.53 -0.93 2.93
C LYS A 962 32.89 -0.73 1.46
N TYR A 963 32.04 -1.14 0.52
CA TYR A 963 32.22 -0.88 -0.91
C TYR A 963 32.17 0.62 -1.25
N LEU A 964 31.21 1.37 -0.69
CA LEU A 964 31.08 2.82 -0.94
C LEU A 964 32.30 3.63 -0.48
N ALA A 965 33.03 3.13 0.51
CA ALA A 965 34.29 3.74 0.97
C ALA A 965 35.47 3.50 0.00
N LEU A 966 35.31 2.67 -1.04
CA LEU A 966 36.33 2.35 -2.02
C LEU A 966 36.01 2.98 -3.39
N SER A 967 37.06 3.33 -4.14
CA SER A 967 36.94 3.79 -5.52
C SER A 967 37.89 3.01 -6.42
N PHE A 968 37.38 2.45 -7.52
CA PHE A 968 38.20 1.71 -8.49
C PHE A 968 39.20 2.60 -9.26
N TYR A 969 39.14 3.93 -9.09
CA TYR A 969 40.18 4.83 -9.57
C TYR A 969 41.45 4.75 -8.73
N ARG A 970 41.31 4.36 -7.45
CA ARG A 970 42.38 4.41 -6.42
C ARG A 970 42.77 3.03 -5.92
N THR A 971 41.81 2.12 -5.85
CA THR A 971 41.97 0.75 -5.38
C THR A 971 41.90 -0.22 -6.56
N LYS A 972 42.68 -1.31 -6.53
CA LYS A 972 42.58 -2.39 -7.53
C LYS A 972 41.13 -2.87 -7.61
N LEU A 973 40.59 -3.02 -8.82
CA LEU A 973 39.19 -3.36 -9.04
C LEU A 973 38.76 -4.60 -8.24
N LEU A 974 39.55 -5.68 -8.26
CA LEU A 974 39.27 -6.92 -7.52
C LEU A 974 39.06 -6.68 -6.01
N ALA A 975 39.86 -5.81 -5.38
CA ALA A 975 39.70 -5.50 -3.96
C ALA A 975 38.41 -4.70 -3.68
N THR A 976 37.89 -3.97 -4.66
CA THR A 976 36.56 -3.34 -4.57
C THR A 976 35.43 -4.36 -4.76
N LEU A 977 35.65 -5.43 -5.52
CA LEU A 977 34.62 -6.46 -5.76
C LEU A 977 34.38 -7.37 -4.55
N VAL A 978 35.36 -7.57 -3.67
CA VAL A 978 35.20 -8.42 -2.46
C VAL A 978 34.05 -7.96 -1.54
N PRO A 979 34.01 -6.71 -1.04
CA PRO A 979 32.88 -6.27 -0.22
C PRO A 979 31.56 -6.23 -1.01
N LEU A 980 31.62 -5.97 -2.32
CA LEU A 980 30.43 -5.98 -3.17
C LEU A 980 29.84 -7.41 -3.31
N GLY A 981 30.71 -8.42 -3.44
CA GLY A 981 30.33 -9.83 -3.51
C GLY A 981 29.85 -10.38 -2.17
N LEU A 982 30.48 -9.99 -1.05
CA LEU A 982 29.99 -10.34 0.29
C LEU A 982 28.59 -9.74 0.55
N ALA A 983 28.33 -8.50 0.11
CA ALA A 983 27.00 -7.93 0.18
C ALA A 983 25.98 -8.73 -0.64
N GLY A 984 26.35 -9.20 -1.85
CA GLY A 984 25.53 -10.10 -2.66
C GLY A 984 25.29 -11.48 -2.05
N LEU A 985 26.32 -12.07 -1.41
CA LEU A 985 26.21 -13.34 -0.69
C LEU A 985 25.20 -13.26 0.45
N PHE A 986 25.31 -12.25 1.32
CA PHE A 986 24.39 -12.08 2.43
C PHE A 986 23.00 -11.64 1.98
N PHE A 987 22.89 -10.91 0.88
CA PHE A 987 21.60 -10.70 0.21
C PHE A 987 20.95 -12.03 -0.20
N GLY A 988 21.69 -12.93 -0.85
CA GLY A 988 21.18 -14.26 -1.25
C GLY A 988 20.76 -15.14 -0.08
N LEU A 989 21.59 -15.24 0.98
CA LEU A 989 21.25 -15.95 2.21
C LEU A 989 20.00 -15.37 2.89
N GLY A 990 19.89 -14.05 2.93
CA GLY A 990 18.72 -13.39 3.51
C GLY A 990 17.44 -13.62 2.72
N VAL A 991 17.49 -13.52 1.39
CA VAL A 991 16.33 -13.78 0.51
C VAL A 991 15.86 -15.23 0.62
N ALA A 992 16.80 -16.19 0.72
CA ALA A 992 16.51 -17.60 0.96
C ALA A 992 15.95 -17.88 2.36
N SER A 993 16.02 -16.92 3.28
CA SER A 993 15.43 -17.02 4.63
C SER A 993 14.05 -16.34 4.71
N LYS A 994 13.91 -15.13 4.15
CA LYS A 994 12.64 -14.37 4.14
C LYS A 994 12.64 -13.31 3.04
N TRP A 995 11.53 -13.18 2.30
CA TRP A 995 11.42 -12.23 1.17
C TRP A 995 11.54 -10.75 1.55
N ILE A 996 11.37 -10.37 2.82
CA ILE A 996 11.62 -8.99 3.28
C ILE A 996 13.03 -8.50 2.90
N VAL A 997 14.02 -9.42 2.79
CA VAL A 997 15.38 -9.07 2.39
C VAL A 997 15.48 -8.59 0.93
N LEU A 998 14.56 -9.03 0.04
CA LEU A 998 14.49 -8.56 -1.35
C LEU A 998 14.36 -7.04 -1.42
N TYR A 999 13.59 -6.45 -0.50
CA TYR A 999 13.41 -5.01 -0.41
C TYR A 999 14.74 -4.28 -0.16
N GLY A 1000 15.64 -4.91 0.61
CA GLY A 1000 16.97 -4.37 0.85
C GLY A 1000 17.84 -4.35 -0.41
N GLY A 1001 17.60 -5.26 -1.36
CA GLY A 1001 18.25 -5.25 -2.68
C GLY A 1001 18.03 -3.94 -3.44
N ALA A 1002 16.84 -3.34 -3.35
CA ALA A 1002 16.57 -2.01 -3.91
C ALA A 1002 17.43 -0.92 -3.23
N GLY A 1003 17.59 -0.98 -1.91
CA GLY A 1003 18.49 -0.11 -1.15
C GLY A 1003 19.96 -0.25 -1.60
N LEU A 1004 20.43 -1.49 -1.79
CA LEU A 1004 21.76 -1.78 -2.33
C LEU A 1004 21.93 -1.20 -3.75
N ALA A 1005 20.94 -1.35 -4.62
CA ALA A 1005 20.96 -0.78 -5.96
C ALA A 1005 21.04 0.77 -5.94
N VAL A 1006 20.29 1.43 -5.04
CA VAL A 1006 20.37 2.89 -4.84
C VAL A 1006 21.78 3.30 -4.39
N MET A 1007 22.37 2.60 -3.42
CA MET A 1007 23.73 2.87 -2.95
C MET A 1007 24.76 2.68 -4.08
N LEU A 1008 24.65 1.60 -4.86
CA LEU A 1008 25.50 1.36 -6.03
C LEU A 1008 25.35 2.50 -7.05
N GLY A 1009 24.10 2.91 -7.33
CA GLY A 1009 23.79 4.00 -8.24
C GLY A 1009 24.40 5.33 -7.79
N ILE A 1010 24.33 5.66 -6.50
CA ILE A 1010 25.00 6.84 -5.93
C ILE A 1010 26.51 6.76 -6.13
N SER A 1011 27.12 5.60 -5.86
CA SER A 1011 28.55 5.39 -6.06
C SER A 1011 28.99 5.56 -7.51
N LEU A 1012 28.26 4.93 -8.45
CA LEU A 1012 28.56 5.01 -9.87
C LEU A 1012 28.30 6.41 -10.43
N TRP A 1013 27.28 7.10 -9.92
CA TRP A 1013 26.99 8.48 -10.28
C TRP A 1013 28.08 9.44 -9.81
N ASP A 1014 28.62 9.24 -8.61
CA ASP A 1014 29.75 10.01 -8.13
C ASP A 1014 31.00 9.79 -9.00
N ARG A 1015 31.30 8.54 -9.32
CA ARG A 1015 32.40 8.19 -10.24
C ARG A 1015 32.16 8.75 -11.65
N TYR A 1016 30.93 8.73 -12.15
CA TYR A 1016 30.55 9.34 -13.42
C TYR A 1016 30.79 10.85 -13.42
N LYS A 1017 30.46 11.56 -12.34
CA LYS A 1017 30.71 13.01 -12.23
C LYS A 1017 32.21 13.30 -12.27
N GLU A 1018 33.03 12.49 -11.60
CA GLU A 1018 34.49 12.57 -11.66
C GLU A 1018 35.00 12.32 -13.09
N TYR A 1019 34.53 11.26 -13.76
CA TYR A 1019 34.81 10.98 -15.18
C TYR A 1019 34.42 12.14 -16.10
N ALA A 1020 33.20 12.66 -15.94
CA ALA A 1020 32.68 13.71 -16.80
C ALA A 1020 33.42 15.04 -16.58
N ALA A 1021 33.82 15.34 -15.34
CA ALA A 1021 34.67 16.50 -15.02
C ALA A 1021 36.06 16.34 -15.65
N ALA A 1022 36.72 15.18 -15.47
CA ALA A 1022 38.03 14.89 -16.07
C ALA A 1022 37.99 15.02 -17.60
N LYS A 1023 36.97 14.45 -18.26
CA LYS A 1023 36.78 14.56 -19.72
C LYS A 1023 36.58 16.00 -20.19
N ARG A 1024 35.80 16.81 -19.45
CA ARG A 1024 35.61 18.23 -19.78
C ARG A 1024 36.91 19.02 -19.64
N MET A 1025 37.67 18.79 -18.57
CA MET A 1025 38.92 19.50 -18.31
C MET A 1025 39.99 19.18 -19.36
N LEU A 1026 40.14 17.90 -19.73
CA LEU A 1026 41.03 17.48 -20.83
C LEU A 1026 40.63 18.11 -22.17
N ARG A 1027 39.32 18.15 -22.49
CA ARG A 1027 38.82 18.74 -23.74
C ARG A 1027 39.06 20.24 -23.82
N ARG A 1028 38.97 20.96 -22.70
CA ARG A 1028 39.18 22.41 -22.63
C ARG A 1028 40.66 22.81 -22.65
N GLN A 1029 41.58 21.85 -22.53
CA GLN A 1029 43.02 22.10 -22.33
C GLN A 1029 43.33 22.93 -21.07
N ASP A 1030 42.41 22.98 -20.09
CA ASP A 1030 42.55 23.71 -18.82
C ASP A 1030 43.59 23.07 -17.86
N VAL A 1031 44.25 21.97 -18.28
CA VAL A 1031 45.13 21.15 -17.44
C VAL A 1031 46.36 21.94 -16.96
N ALA A 1032 46.98 22.74 -17.84
CA ALA A 1032 48.17 23.54 -17.53
C ALA A 1032 47.92 24.66 -16.50
N ALA A 1033 46.67 25.07 -16.31
CA ALA A 1033 46.27 26.12 -15.36
C ALA A 1033 45.88 25.56 -13.98
N THR A 1034 45.96 24.24 -13.76
CA THR A 1034 45.50 23.58 -12.54
C THR A 1034 46.55 22.63 -11.97
N ALA A 1035 46.62 22.50 -10.64
CA ALA A 1035 47.58 21.63 -9.94
C ALA A 1035 47.27 20.11 -10.04
N PHE A 1036 46.59 19.66 -11.11
CA PHE A 1036 46.21 18.26 -11.30
C PHE A 1036 47.15 17.56 -12.28
N ASP A 1037 47.62 16.36 -11.90
CA ASP A 1037 48.38 15.49 -12.77
C ASP A 1037 47.55 15.05 -13.99
N SER A 1038 48.09 15.29 -15.19
CA SER A 1038 47.48 14.92 -16.47
C SER A 1038 47.28 13.41 -16.62
N ASP A 1039 48.18 12.61 -16.06
CA ASP A 1039 48.13 11.16 -16.18
C ASP A 1039 47.04 10.55 -15.28
N ALA A 1040 46.86 11.09 -14.08
CA ALA A 1040 45.73 10.75 -13.22
C ALA A 1040 44.37 11.02 -13.90
N LEU A 1041 44.23 12.15 -14.60
CA LEU A 1041 43.00 12.49 -15.34
C LEU A 1041 42.77 11.55 -16.54
N ARG A 1042 43.82 11.25 -17.31
CA ARG A 1042 43.76 10.30 -18.43
C ARG A 1042 43.36 8.91 -17.93
N ARG A 1043 43.90 8.47 -16.80
CA ARG A 1043 43.54 7.20 -16.15
C ARG A 1043 42.05 7.15 -15.78
N ILE A 1044 41.50 8.21 -15.16
CA ILE A 1044 40.06 8.26 -14.84
C ILE A 1044 39.19 8.08 -16.09
N VAL A 1045 39.57 8.75 -17.19
CA VAL A 1045 38.83 8.69 -18.46
C VAL A 1045 38.94 7.33 -19.12
N SER A 1046 40.10 6.68 -19.08
CA SER A 1046 40.30 5.38 -19.72
C SER A 1046 39.67 4.22 -18.96
N VAL A 1047 39.77 4.19 -17.62
CA VAL A 1047 39.31 3.03 -16.84
C VAL A 1047 37.81 3.05 -16.54
N PHE A 1048 37.17 4.23 -16.45
CA PHE A 1048 35.78 4.34 -16.01
C PHE A 1048 34.81 3.48 -16.82
N PRO A 1049 34.78 3.51 -18.17
CA PRO A 1049 33.83 2.72 -18.94
C PRO A 1049 34.01 1.22 -18.68
N SER A 1050 35.23 0.71 -18.85
CA SER A 1050 35.53 -0.72 -18.71
C SER A 1050 35.31 -1.25 -17.29
N TYR A 1051 35.76 -0.50 -16.27
CA TYR A 1051 35.58 -0.92 -14.87
C TYR A 1051 34.13 -0.81 -14.41
N THR A 1052 33.35 0.14 -14.95
CA THR A 1052 31.91 0.22 -14.69
C THR A 1052 31.20 -0.98 -15.29
N VAL A 1053 31.48 -1.33 -16.55
CA VAL A 1053 30.91 -2.53 -17.19
C VAL A 1053 31.27 -3.79 -16.42
N LEU A 1054 32.54 -3.96 -16.04
CA LEU A 1054 32.98 -5.14 -15.28
C LEU A 1054 32.36 -5.18 -13.87
N THR A 1055 32.19 -4.02 -13.22
CA THR A 1055 31.47 -3.95 -11.92
C THR A 1055 30.02 -4.38 -12.08
N LEU A 1056 29.32 -3.88 -13.12
CA LEU A 1056 27.93 -4.25 -13.38
C LEU A 1056 27.78 -5.73 -13.77
N ALA A 1057 28.70 -6.26 -14.57
CA ALA A 1057 28.76 -7.69 -14.91
C ALA A 1057 28.99 -8.54 -13.66
N ALA A 1058 29.91 -8.14 -12.77
CA ALA A 1058 30.11 -8.80 -11.48
C ALA A 1058 28.85 -8.73 -10.60
N CYS A 1059 28.07 -7.64 -10.66
CA CYS A 1059 26.79 -7.56 -9.97
C CYS A 1059 25.77 -8.57 -10.48
N LEU A 1060 25.75 -8.93 -11.77
CA LEU A 1060 24.89 -10.00 -12.27
C LEU A 1060 25.22 -11.33 -11.60
N VAL A 1061 26.50 -11.61 -11.37
CA VAL A 1061 26.92 -12.81 -10.63
C VAL A 1061 26.54 -12.69 -9.14
N PHE A 1062 26.90 -11.59 -8.49
CA PHE A 1062 26.77 -11.43 -7.04
C PHE A 1062 25.34 -11.23 -6.55
N TYR A 1063 24.46 -10.63 -7.35
CA TYR A 1063 23.09 -10.29 -6.94
C TYR A 1063 22.00 -11.05 -7.71
N ILE A 1064 22.36 -11.85 -8.72
CA ILE A 1064 21.41 -12.71 -9.44
C ILE A 1064 21.85 -14.17 -9.36
N ALA A 1065 23.00 -14.52 -9.93
CA ALA A 1065 23.42 -15.93 -10.04
C ALA A 1065 23.66 -16.60 -8.67
N ILE A 1066 24.47 -15.98 -7.80
CA ILE A 1066 24.76 -16.51 -6.46
C ILE A 1066 23.48 -16.58 -5.60
N PRO A 1067 22.66 -15.51 -5.48
CA PRO A 1067 21.39 -15.58 -4.78
C PRO A 1067 20.43 -16.64 -5.33
N ALA A 1068 20.27 -16.74 -6.66
CA ALA A 1068 19.41 -17.76 -7.27
C ALA A 1068 19.89 -19.18 -6.96
N GLY A 1069 21.21 -19.42 -6.99
CA GLY A 1069 21.80 -20.69 -6.59
C GLY A 1069 21.54 -21.04 -5.12
N ILE A 1070 21.80 -20.12 -4.20
CA ILE A 1070 21.52 -20.32 -2.76
C ILE A 1070 20.03 -20.57 -2.54
N TYR A 1071 19.18 -19.77 -3.19
CA TYR A 1071 17.74 -19.88 -3.08
C TYR A 1071 17.28 -21.25 -3.54
N ALA A 1072 17.63 -21.69 -4.75
CA ALA A 1072 17.29 -23.01 -5.27
C ALA A 1072 17.78 -24.15 -4.35
N LEU A 1073 19.06 -24.13 -3.95
CA LEU A 1073 19.64 -25.16 -3.07
C LEU A 1073 18.91 -25.26 -1.73
N SER A 1074 18.38 -24.15 -1.20
CA SER A 1074 17.64 -24.19 0.06
C SER A 1074 16.33 -25.00 -0.03
N TYR A 1075 15.76 -25.20 -1.22
CA TYR A 1075 14.53 -25.99 -1.41
C TYR A 1075 14.74 -27.50 -1.54
N ILE A 1076 15.99 -27.99 -1.47
CA ILE A 1076 16.26 -29.43 -1.57
C ILE A 1076 15.47 -30.23 -0.52
N PRO A 1077 15.49 -29.90 0.79
CA PRO A 1077 14.77 -30.71 1.79
C PRO A 1077 13.26 -30.74 1.58
N ILE A 1078 12.66 -29.61 1.17
CA ILE A 1078 11.20 -29.49 1.10
C ILE A 1078 10.60 -30.06 -0.19
N LEU A 1079 11.31 -29.99 -1.32
CA LEU A 1079 10.79 -30.49 -2.60
C LEU A 1079 11.11 -31.98 -2.82
N THR A 1080 12.18 -32.51 -2.20
CA THR A 1080 12.53 -33.94 -2.36
C THR A 1080 11.48 -34.88 -1.76
N VAL A 1081 10.72 -34.43 -0.76
CA VAL A 1081 9.64 -35.18 -0.12
C VAL A 1081 8.29 -35.01 -0.82
N MET A 1082 8.18 -34.10 -1.79
CA MET A 1082 6.97 -33.91 -2.58
C MET A 1082 6.88 -34.96 -3.69
N SER A 1083 5.67 -35.25 -4.16
CA SER A 1083 5.42 -36.27 -5.19
C SER A 1083 6.17 -36.04 -6.51
N GLU A 1084 6.41 -34.78 -6.90
CA GLU A 1084 7.18 -34.43 -8.11
C GLU A 1084 8.71 -34.46 -7.90
N GLY A 1085 9.18 -34.55 -6.65
CA GLY A 1085 10.58 -34.43 -6.28
C GLY A 1085 11.18 -33.04 -6.56
N TYR A 1086 12.50 -32.91 -6.43
CA TYR A 1086 13.20 -31.65 -6.70
C TYR A 1086 13.42 -31.46 -8.22
N THR A 1087 12.55 -30.67 -8.85
CA THR A 1087 12.64 -30.28 -10.28
C THR A 1087 12.53 -28.76 -10.46
N LEU A 1088 13.00 -28.24 -11.60
CA LEU A 1088 12.84 -26.81 -11.90
C LEU A 1088 11.35 -26.39 -11.92
N LYS A 1089 10.48 -27.26 -12.45
CA LYS A 1089 9.03 -27.04 -12.45
C LYS A 1089 8.49 -26.92 -11.03
N SER A 1090 8.77 -27.91 -10.16
CA SER A 1090 8.31 -27.89 -8.75
C SER A 1090 8.81 -26.64 -7.99
N LEU A 1091 10.04 -26.19 -8.26
CA LEU A 1091 10.59 -24.97 -7.65
C LEU A 1091 9.81 -23.72 -8.08
N ILE A 1092 9.52 -23.59 -9.38
CA ILE A 1092 8.73 -22.48 -9.92
C ILE A 1092 7.29 -22.52 -9.40
N ASP A 1093 6.65 -23.69 -9.43
CA ASP A 1093 5.28 -23.89 -8.94
C ASP A 1093 5.17 -23.50 -7.47
N TYR A 1094 6.18 -23.83 -6.67
CA TYR A 1094 6.26 -23.41 -5.26
C TYR A 1094 6.35 -21.89 -5.11
N GLN A 1095 7.10 -21.20 -5.98
CA GLN A 1095 7.17 -19.72 -5.94
C GLN A 1095 5.85 -19.08 -6.35
N VAL A 1096 5.20 -19.64 -7.38
CA VAL A 1096 3.86 -19.20 -7.82
C VAL A 1096 2.86 -19.39 -6.68
N HIS A 1097 2.89 -20.54 -5.99
CA HIS A 1097 2.07 -20.81 -4.82
C HIS A 1097 2.32 -19.79 -3.69
N MET A 1098 3.59 -19.58 -3.29
CA MET A 1098 3.93 -18.59 -2.26
C MET A 1098 3.48 -17.18 -2.62
N TYR A 1099 3.71 -16.76 -3.88
CA TYR A 1099 3.28 -15.45 -4.34
C TYR A 1099 1.74 -15.33 -4.35
N SER A 1100 1.04 -16.36 -4.82
CA SER A 1100 -0.42 -16.43 -4.81
C SER A 1100 -0.97 -16.32 -3.39
N TYR A 1101 -0.39 -17.07 -2.43
CA TYR A 1101 -0.75 -17.00 -1.02
C TYR A 1101 -0.59 -15.57 -0.47
N HIS A 1102 0.59 -14.94 -0.63
CA HIS A 1102 0.83 -13.60 -0.10
C HIS A 1102 0.03 -12.49 -0.80
N SER A 1103 -0.38 -12.69 -2.06
CA SER A 1103 -1.16 -11.70 -2.82
C SER A 1103 -2.67 -11.78 -2.56
N HIS A 1104 -3.19 -12.96 -2.19
CA HIS A 1104 -4.61 -13.19 -1.96
C HIS A 1104 -4.97 -13.45 -0.49
N LEU A 1105 -4.02 -13.37 0.45
CA LEU A 1105 -4.29 -13.55 1.87
C LEU A 1105 -5.19 -12.42 2.40
N VAL A 1106 -6.46 -12.74 2.61
CA VAL A 1106 -7.45 -11.92 3.30
C VAL A 1106 -7.82 -12.63 4.61
N SER A 1107 -7.51 -11.99 5.72
CA SER A 1107 -7.73 -12.52 7.07
C SER A 1107 -7.98 -11.34 8.02
N SER A 1108 -8.52 -11.62 9.20
CA SER A 1108 -8.55 -10.69 10.32
C SER A 1108 -7.87 -11.32 11.54
N HIS A 1109 -6.93 -10.59 12.16
CA HIS A 1109 -6.24 -11.06 13.34
C HIS A 1109 -6.21 -9.98 14.43
N PRO A 1110 -6.57 -10.31 15.70
CA PRO A 1110 -6.70 -9.32 16.77
C PRO A 1110 -5.38 -8.62 17.10
N PHE A 1111 -4.22 -9.16 16.77
CA PHE A 1111 -2.92 -8.49 16.97
C PHE A 1111 -2.30 -7.90 15.71
N SER A 1112 -3.03 -7.86 14.58
CA SER A 1112 -2.53 -7.23 13.34
C SER A 1112 -2.41 -5.71 13.49
N SER A 1113 -1.39 -5.12 12.88
CA SER A 1113 -1.11 -3.68 12.93
C SER A 1113 -0.55 -3.20 11.60
N SER A 1114 -0.84 -1.95 11.27
CA SER A 1114 -0.41 -1.36 9.99
C SER A 1114 0.98 -0.73 10.08
N TRP A 1115 1.67 -0.62 8.94
CA TRP A 1115 3.04 -0.10 8.84
C TRP A 1115 3.28 1.23 9.59
N TRP A 1116 2.30 2.12 9.58
CA TRP A 1116 2.37 3.45 10.22
C TRP A 1116 2.22 3.40 11.74
N GLU A 1117 1.65 2.33 12.29
CA GLU A 1117 1.43 2.13 13.73
C GLU A 1117 2.69 1.63 14.43
N TRP A 1118 3.58 0.95 13.68
CA TRP A 1118 4.75 0.30 14.22
C TRP A 1118 5.74 1.22 14.94
N PRO A 1119 6.11 2.38 14.38
CA PRO A 1119 7.08 3.26 15.04
C PRO A 1119 6.58 3.74 16.41
N PHE A 1120 5.27 3.88 16.58
CA PHE A 1120 4.67 4.30 17.84
C PHE A 1120 4.37 3.14 18.80
N MET A 1121 4.51 1.89 18.32
CA MET A 1121 4.09 0.67 19.02
C MET A 1121 2.64 0.74 19.47
N LYS A 1122 1.77 1.29 18.61
CA LYS A 1122 0.35 1.48 18.96
C LYS A 1122 -0.34 0.15 19.27
N ARG A 1123 0.07 -0.94 18.63
CA ARG A 1123 -0.45 -2.30 18.90
C ARG A 1123 0.69 -3.33 18.92
N PRO A 1124 1.21 -3.67 20.11
CA PRO A 1124 2.15 -4.78 20.32
C PRO A 1124 1.57 -6.13 19.91
N VAL A 1125 2.45 -7.11 19.64
CA VAL A 1125 2.03 -8.48 19.36
C VAL A 1125 2.26 -9.34 20.60
N TRP A 1126 1.21 -10.04 21.02
CA TRP A 1126 1.25 -10.88 22.21
C TRP A 1126 1.58 -12.32 21.80
N TYR A 1127 2.72 -12.85 22.26
CA TYR A 1127 3.22 -14.17 21.86
C TYR A 1127 2.79 -15.28 22.82
N TYR A 1128 2.68 -14.98 24.12
CA TYR A 1128 2.39 -15.99 25.12
C TYR A 1128 1.64 -15.40 26.32
N SER A 1129 0.67 -16.16 26.82
CA SER A 1129 -0.09 -15.91 28.05
C SER A 1129 -0.12 -17.18 28.91
N GLY A 1130 0.39 -17.12 30.14
CA GLY A 1130 0.33 -18.26 31.05
C GLY A 1130 -1.07 -18.46 31.65
N GLY A 1131 -1.59 -19.70 31.59
CA GLY A 1131 -2.95 -20.05 32.05
C GLY A 1131 -3.02 -20.66 33.45
N GLU A 1132 -2.10 -21.55 33.82
CA GLU A 1132 -2.14 -22.31 35.09
C GLU A 1132 -1.18 -21.73 36.13
N LEU A 1133 -1.42 -20.48 36.52
CA LEU A 1133 -0.60 -19.74 37.48
C LEU A 1133 -1.33 -19.60 38.82
N ALA A 1134 -0.58 -19.47 39.91
CA ALA A 1134 -1.14 -19.14 41.22
C ALA A 1134 -1.96 -17.84 41.16
N ALA A 1135 -3.02 -17.76 41.97
CA ALA A 1135 -3.92 -16.60 41.99
C ALA A 1135 -3.15 -15.28 42.15
N GLY A 1136 -3.44 -14.31 41.28
CA GLY A 1136 -2.78 -13.00 41.29
C GLY A 1136 -1.40 -12.96 40.60
N MET A 1137 -0.90 -14.07 40.05
CA MET A 1137 0.33 -14.13 39.26
C MET A 1137 0.04 -14.05 37.75
N LYS A 1138 1.04 -13.61 36.98
CA LYS A 1138 0.97 -13.49 35.52
C LYS A 1138 2.32 -13.80 34.89
N SER A 1139 2.30 -14.48 33.75
CA SER A 1139 3.45 -14.73 32.87
C SER A 1139 3.03 -14.39 31.46
N THR A 1140 3.83 -13.59 30.76
CA THR A 1140 3.50 -13.05 29.44
C THR A 1140 4.78 -12.81 28.63
N ILE A 1141 4.70 -13.02 27.32
CA ILE A 1141 5.75 -12.64 26.36
C ILE A 1141 5.13 -11.71 25.32
N VAL A 1142 5.58 -10.46 25.28
CA VAL A 1142 5.17 -9.47 24.29
C VAL A 1142 6.31 -9.08 23.37
N ALA A 1143 6.05 -9.04 22.06
CA ALA A 1143 6.94 -8.42 21.09
C ALA A 1143 6.57 -6.95 20.88
N MET A 1144 7.46 -6.08 21.33
CA MET A 1144 7.39 -4.62 21.16
C MET A 1144 8.79 -4.02 21.18
N GLY A 1145 8.90 -2.72 20.87
CA GLY A 1145 10.15 -1.99 20.96
C GLY A 1145 10.45 -1.43 22.34
N ASN A 1146 11.71 -1.03 22.58
CA ASN A 1146 12.02 -0.19 23.74
C ASN A 1146 11.48 1.24 23.47
N PRO A 1147 10.51 1.76 24.25
CA PRO A 1147 9.86 3.05 23.95
C PRO A 1147 10.84 4.22 23.84
N LEU A 1148 11.89 4.21 24.67
CA LEU A 1148 12.91 5.24 24.62
C LEU A 1148 13.70 5.18 23.31
N ILE A 1149 14.05 3.98 22.84
CA ILE A 1149 14.82 3.79 21.61
C ILE A 1149 13.94 4.08 20.39
N TRP A 1150 12.72 3.56 20.34
CA TRP A 1150 11.88 3.65 19.14
C TRP A 1150 11.35 5.06 18.91
N TRP A 1151 10.79 5.70 19.95
CA TRP A 1151 10.22 7.04 19.80
C TRP A 1151 11.28 8.10 19.52
N THR A 1152 12.41 8.08 20.25
CA THR A 1152 13.52 8.98 19.93
C THR A 1152 14.18 8.61 18.61
N GLY A 1153 14.16 7.32 18.27
CA GLY A 1153 14.71 6.75 17.06
C GLY A 1153 14.07 7.26 15.78
N ILE A 1154 12.74 7.45 15.76
CA ILE A 1154 12.03 7.97 14.58
C ILE A 1154 12.41 9.44 14.34
N ALA A 1155 12.37 10.25 15.40
CA ALA A 1155 12.84 11.62 15.35
C ALA A 1155 14.31 11.67 14.90
N ALA A 1156 15.13 10.75 15.41
CA ALA A 1156 16.53 10.63 15.04
C ALA A 1156 16.73 10.23 13.57
N MET A 1157 15.92 9.32 13.04
CA MET A 1157 15.95 8.90 11.63
C MET A 1157 15.60 10.07 10.70
N LEU A 1158 14.52 10.79 10.99
CA LEU A 1158 14.10 11.97 10.21
C LEU A 1158 15.16 13.08 10.25
N ALA A 1159 15.69 13.37 11.43
CA ALA A 1159 16.77 14.35 11.59
C ALA A 1159 18.06 13.89 10.91
N THR A 1160 18.41 12.60 10.97
CA THR A 1160 19.58 12.03 10.28
C THR A 1160 19.45 12.19 8.77
N MET A 1161 18.28 11.88 8.20
CA MET A 1161 17.99 12.09 6.78
C MET A 1161 18.16 13.58 6.41
N TRP A 1162 17.51 14.49 7.15
CA TRP A 1162 17.58 15.92 6.87
C TRP A 1162 18.99 16.51 7.02
N ILE A 1163 19.67 16.22 8.13
CA ILE A 1163 21.01 16.76 8.41
C ILE A 1163 22.04 16.18 7.43
N SER A 1164 22.02 14.87 7.18
CA SER A 1164 22.99 14.25 6.27
C SER A 1164 22.82 14.77 4.85
N ILE A 1165 21.60 14.94 4.34
CA ILE A 1165 21.33 15.52 3.01
C ILE A 1165 21.82 16.97 2.96
N LYS A 1166 21.51 17.77 3.98
CA LYS A 1166 21.92 19.18 4.06
C LYS A 1166 23.44 19.35 4.13
N ARG A 1167 24.13 18.49 4.89
CA ARG A 1167 25.60 18.47 5.01
C ARG A 1167 26.29 17.73 3.86
N ARG A 1168 25.52 17.02 3.02
CA ARG A 1168 26.02 16.10 1.98
C ARG A 1168 26.93 15.01 2.53
N ASP A 1169 26.60 14.53 3.73
CA ASP A 1169 27.35 13.51 4.47
C ASP A 1169 26.95 12.11 3.99
N LYS A 1170 27.56 11.69 2.88
CA LYS A 1170 27.20 10.45 2.18
C LYS A 1170 27.53 9.18 2.95
N HIS A 1171 28.49 9.24 3.89
CA HIS A 1171 28.85 8.09 4.71
C HIS A 1171 27.67 7.59 5.57
N VAL A 1172 26.74 8.49 5.89
CA VAL A 1172 25.57 8.22 6.73
C VAL A 1172 24.33 7.88 5.90
N TYR A 1173 24.36 8.05 4.58
CA TYR A 1173 23.20 7.79 3.71
C TYR A 1173 22.71 6.35 3.79
N MET A 1174 23.63 5.40 4.05
CA MET A 1174 23.27 4.01 4.30
C MET A 1174 22.14 3.88 5.34
N LEU A 1175 22.13 4.69 6.40
CA LEU A 1175 21.19 4.53 7.51
C LEU A 1175 19.74 4.71 7.05
N TRP A 1176 19.44 5.81 6.37
CA TRP A 1176 18.08 6.08 5.91
C TRP A 1176 17.75 5.34 4.60
N ILE A 1177 18.74 5.02 3.74
CA ILE A 1177 18.50 4.17 2.57
C ILE A 1177 18.08 2.77 3.00
N ALA A 1178 18.81 2.17 3.95
CA ALA A 1178 18.48 0.85 4.47
C ALA A 1178 17.14 0.83 5.20
N PHE A 1179 16.88 1.84 6.05
CA PHE A 1179 15.60 2.00 6.72
C PHE A 1179 14.44 2.11 5.72
N LEU A 1180 14.52 3.02 4.74
CA LEU A 1180 13.45 3.23 3.76
C LEU A 1180 13.26 2.01 2.85
N ALA A 1181 14.36 1.35 2.47
CA ALA A 1181 14.29 0.11 1.69
C ALA A 1181 13.48 -0.97 2.43
N GLN A 1182 13.62 -1.08 3.75
CA GLN A 1182 12.84 -2.04 4.53
C GLN A 1182 11.42 -1.55 4.84
N TYR A 1183 11.21 -0.24 5.04
CA TYR A 1183 9.96 0.33 5.56
C TYR A 1183 8.93 0.67 4.49
N VAL A 1184 9.36 1.31 3.40
CA VAL A 1184 8.45 1.80 2.34
C VAL A 1184 7.66 0.70 1.65
N PRO A 1185 8.21 -0.49 1.35
CA PRO A 1185 7.44 -1.55 0.70
C PRO A 1185 6.20 -1.98 1.48
N TRP A 1186 6.20 -1.89 2.82
CA TRP A 1186 5.03 -2.20 3.64
C TRP A 1186 3.85 -1.24 3.43
N MET A 1187 4.09 -0.05 2.86
CA MET A 1187 3.02 0.84 2.42
C MET A 1187 2.25 0.27 1.22
N LEU A 1188 2.85 -0.69 0.50
CA LEU A 1188 2.29 -1.32 -0.70
C LEU A 1188 1.68 -2.70 -0.43
N VAL A 1189 1.86 -3.26 0.78
CA VAL A 1189 1.44 -4.62 1.12
C VAL A 1189 -0.02 -4.59 1.60
N PRO A 1190 -0.98 -5.19 0.86
CA PRO A 1190 -2.40 -5.12 1.20
C PRO A 1190 -2.82 -6.13 2.28
N ARG A 1191 -2.06 -7.23 2.45
CA ARG A 1191 -2.39 -8.29 3.42
C ARG A 1191 -2.22 -7.86 4.89
N GLU A 1192 -2.63 -8.71 5.81
CA GLU A 1192 -2.39 -8.52 7.24
C GLU A 1192 -0.89 -8.45 7.58
N THR A 1193 -0.53 -7.57 8.50
CA THR A 1193 0.86 -7.34 8.92
C THR A 1193 0.92 -7.10 10.43
N PHE A 1194 2.13 -7.15 11.00
CA PHE A 1194 2.38 -7.21 12.44
C PHE A 1194 3.58 -6.37 12.84
N LEU A 1195 3.64 -5.94 14.11
CA LEU A 1195 4.69 -5.05 14.62
C LEU A 1195 6.11 -5.59 14.43
N TYR A 1196 6.31 -6.91 14.51
CA TYR A 1196 7.62 -7.53 14.37
C TYR A 1196 8.26 -7.32 12.99
N HIS A 1197 7.48 -6.98 11.95
CA HIS A 1197 8.04 -6.60 10.64
C HIS A 1197 8.93 -5.35 10.71
N TYR A 1198 8.73 -4.51 11.73
CA TYR A 1198 9.59 -3.34 11.99
C TYR A 1198 10.98 -3.71 12.54
N PHE A 1199 11.20 -4.97 12.95
CA PHE A 1199 12.48 -5.43 13.50
C PHE A 1199 13.65 -5.18 12.54
N ALA A 1200 13.44 -5.31 11.23
CA ALA A 1200 14.45 -5.05 10.20
C ALA A 1200 14.96 -3.59 10.16
N MET A 1201 14.21 -2.66 10.75
CA MET A 1201 14.49 -1.22 10.74
C MET A 1201 15.28 -0.81 11.99
N VAL A 1202 15.14 -1.55 13.09
CA VAL A 1202 15.68 -1.22 14.42
C VAL A 1202 17.19 -0.93 14.41
N PRO A 1203 18.05 -1.73 13.75
CA PRO A 1203 19.49 -1.44 13.72
C PRO A 1203 19.81 -0.05 13.14
N PHE A 1204 19.10 0.37 12.09
CA PHE A 1204 19.33 1.65 11.41
C PHE A 1204 18.77 2.84 12.21
N VAL A 1205 17.70 2.61 12.96
CA VAL A 1205 17.14 3.57 13.92
C VAL A 1205 18.14 3.84 15.05
N ILE A 1206 18.71 2.79 15.65
CA ILE A 1206 19.75 2.90 16.69
C ILE A 1206 20.98 3.65 16.17
N LEU A 1207 21.47 3.30 14.98
CA LEU A 1207 22.61 4.01 14.38
C LEU A 1207 22.32 5.50 14.13
N SER A 1208 21.06 5.86 13.84
CA SER A 1208 20.65 7.25 13.65
C SER A 1208 20.66 8.04 14.98
N ILE A 1209 20.25 7.43 16.09
CA ILE A 1209 20.39 8.01 17.44
C ILE A 1209 21.86 8.29 17.75
N VAL A 1210 22.72 7.31 17.48
CA VAL A 1210 24.17 7.42 17.71
C VAL A 1210 24.78 8.56 16.87
N TYR A 1211 24.37 8.70 15.61
CA TYR A 1211 24.80 9.80 14.74
C TYR A 1211 24.42 11.16 15.33
N LEU A 1212 23.19 11.33 15.82
CA LEU A 1212 22.78 12.59 16.43
C LEU A 1212 23.55 12.91 17.72
N PHE A 1213 23.83 11.91 18.55
CA PHE A 1213 24.70 12.11 19.72
C PHE A 1213 26.11 12.51 19.31
N GLN A 1214 26.67 11.91 18.25
CA GLN A 1214 27.95 12.35 17.71
C GLN A 1214 27.91 13.83 17.32
N LEU A 1215 26.90 14.25 16.54
CA LEU A 1215 26.78 15.64 16.09
C LEU A 1215 26.57 16.63 17.25
N ALA A 1216 25.82 16.23 18.27
CA ALA A 1216 25.56 17.05 19.45
C ALA A 1216 26.81 17.16 20.34
N GLU A 1217 27.54 16.07 20.55
CA GLU A 1217 28.80 16.05 21.30
C GLU A 1217 29.92 16.85 20.62
N GLU A 1218 29.98 16.83 19.28
CA GLU A 1218 30.91 17.68 18.51
C GLU A 1218 30.68 19.18 18.74
N ARG A 1219 29.44 19.59 19.05
CA ARG A 1219 29.10 20.99 19.39
C ARG A 1219 29.25 21.29 20.88
N ASN A 1220 28.86 20.36 21.74
CA ASN A 1220 28.91 20.52 23.18
C ASN A 1220 29.35 19.21 23.86
N PRO A 1221 30.59 19.12 24.37
CA PRO A 1221 31.10 17.93 25.04
C PRO A 1221 30.30 17.49 26.28
N ARG A 1222 29.50 18.37 26.89
CA ARG A 1222 28.64 18.01 28.04
C ARG A 1222 27.55 17.01 27.66
N VAL A 1223 27.16 16.96 26.38
CA VAL A 1223 26.16 15.99 25.86
C VAL A 1223 26.57 14.54 26.10
N ARG A 1224 27.86 14.26 26.29
CA ARG A 1224 28.35 12.93 26.68
C ARG A 1224 27.65 12.39 27.95
N LYS A 1225 27.32 13.26 28.92
CA LYS A 1225 26.56 12.84 30.12
C LYS A 1225 25.13 12.44 29.77
N ILE A 1226 24.48 13.20 28.88
CA ILE A 1226 23.12 12.92 28.38
C ILE A 1226 23.11 11.59 27.62
N ARG A 1227 24.08 11.37 26.72
CA ARG A 1227 24.23 10.09 26.00
C ARG A 1227 24.37 8.91 26.95
N ASN A 1228 25.22 9.02 27.97
CA ASN A 1228 25.38 7.96 28.96
C ASN A 1228 24.09 7.75 29.77
N GLY A 1229 23.42 8.82 30.19
CA GLY A 1229 22.11 8.75 30.86
C GLY A 1229 21.04 8.08 30.00
N PHE A 1230 21.02 8.37 28.70
CA PHE A 1230 20.13 7.73 27.73
C PHE A 1230 20.38 6.22 27.63
N ALA A 1231 21.64 5.79 27.56
CA ALA A 1231 22.00 4.37 27.53
C ALA A 1231 21.60 3.65 28.83
N ILE A 1232 21.83 4.28 29.98
CA ILE A 1232 21.43 3.75 31.29
C ILE A 1232 19.91 3.66 31.38
N ALA A 1233 19.17 4.69 30.96
CA ALA A 1233 17.71 4.69 30.97
C ALA A 1233 17.14 3.59 30.05
N ALA A 1234 17.72 3.38 28.87
CA ALA A 1234 17.32 2.29 27.98
C ALA A 1234 17.53 0.92 28.63
N ALA A 1235 18.65 0.71 29.32
CA ALA A 1235 18.93 -0.52 30.06
C ALA A 1235 18.00 -0.70 31.28
N ILE A 1236 17.69 0.35 32.02
CA ILE A 1236 16.71 0.30 33.13
C ILE A 1236 15.33 -0.09 32.61
N LEU A 1237 14.89 0.51 31.50
CA LEU A 1237 13.62 0.14 30.86
C LEU A 1237 13.63 -1.33 30.43
N PHE A 1238 14.74 -1.83 29.89
CA PHE A 1238 14.88 -3.25 29.56
C PHE A 1238 14.73 -4.14 30.79
N VAL A 1239 15.41 -3.83 31.89
CA VAL A 1239 15.29 -4.60 33.15
C VAL A 1239 13.85 -4.54 33.69
N MET A 1240 13.21 -3.38 33.63
CA MET A 1240 11.83 -3.19 34.08
C MET A 1240 10.83 -4.01 33.24
N TYR A 1241 11.00 -4.05 31.92
CA TYR A 1241 10.15 -4.84 31.02
C TYR A 1241 10.55 -6.30 30.92
N TYR A 1242 11.73 -6.70 31.39
CA TYR A 1242 12.26 -8.06 31.26
C TYR A 1242 11.24 -9.14 31.62
N PRO A 1243 10.42 -9.03 32.69
CA PRO A 1243 9.41 -10.05 32.98
C PRO A 1243 8.37 -10.24 31.86
N ALA A 1244 7.90 -9.14 31.26
CA ALA A 1244 6.94 -9.16 30.16
C ALA A 1244 7.55 -9.59 28.81
N LEU A 1245 8.89 -9.51 28.66
CA LEU A 1245 9.60 -9.92 27.44
C LEU A 1245 10.11 -11.35 27.50
N SER A 1246 10.33 -11.89 28.71
CA SER A 1246 10.97 -13.18 28.93
C SER A 1246 10.01 -14.31 29.32
N GLY A 1247 8.79 -13.98 29.76
CA GLY A 1247 7.87 -14.95 30.36
C GLY A 1247 8.09 -15.18 31.86
N LEU A 1248 8.91 -14.36 32.52
CA LEU A 1248 9.11 -14.47 33.97
C LEU A 1248 7.79 -14.24 34.71
N THR A 1249 7.47 -15.15 35.63
CA THR A 1249 6.23 -15.08 36.40
C THR A 1249 6.35 -14.02 37.49
N VAL A 1250 5.44 -13.06 37.48
CA VAL A 1250 5.40 -11.92 38.43
C VAL A 1250 3.97 -11.64 38.88
N PRO A 1251 3.75 -10.87 39.97
CA PRO A 1251 2.41 -10.43 40.33
C PRO A 1251 1.73 -9.65 39.20
N LYS A 1252 0.42 -9.86 39.01
CA LYS A 1252 -0.38 -9.25 37.94
C LYS A 1252 -0.27 -7.72 37.90
N TRP A 1253 -0.27 -7.07 39.06
CA TRP A 1253 -0.15 -5.61 39.18
C TRP A 1253 1.12 -5.06 38.51
N TYR A 1254 2.20 -5.84 38.49
CA TYR A 1254 3.47 -5.43 37.87
C TYR A 1254 3.31 -5.33 36.35
N ILE A 1255 2.63 -6.30 35.72
CA ILE A 1255 2.34 -6.25 34.29
C ILE A 1255 1.36 -5.12 33.96
N ASP A 1256 0.35 -4.90 34.80
CA ASP A 1256 -0.61 -3.81 34.58
C ASP A 1256 0.08 -2.42 34.62
N LEU A 1257 1.11 -2.23 35.46
CA LEU A 1257 1.93 -1.02 35.49
C LEU A 1257 2.71 -0.78 34.18
N LEU A 1258 3.08 -1.84 33.47
CA LEU A 1258 3.83 -1.76 32.20
C LEU A 1258 2.96 -1.37 31.00
N ARG A 1259 1.62 -1.40 31.14
CA ARG A 1259 0.66 -1.08 30.08
C ARG A 1259 0.42 0.43 30.00
N TRP A 1260 1.30 1.13 29.28
CA TRP A 1260 1.22 2.59 29.14
C TRP A 1260 0.08 3.08 28.23
N PHE A 1261 -0.40 2.23 27.33
CA PHE A 1261 -1.56 2.53 26.46
C PHE A 1261 -2.66 1.49 26.64
N PRO A 1262 -3.95 1.87 26.49
CA PRO A 1262 -5.06 0.91 26.54
C PRO A 1262 -4.96 -0.20 25.48
N SER A 1263 -4.27 0.06 24.37
CA SER A 1263 -4.04 -0.90 23.30
C SER A 1263 -2.94 -1.93 23.61
N TRP A 1264 -2.23 -1.80 24.74
CA TRP A 1264 -1.20 -2.75 25.18
C TRP A 1264 -1.84 -3.80 26.08
N VAL A 1265 -2.27 -4.90 25.46
CA VAL A 1265 -3.19 -5.88 26.07
C VAL A 1265 -2.50 -7.08 26.75
N PHE A 1266 -1.17 -7.19 26.66
CA PHE A 1266 -0.37 -8.35 27.10
C PHE A 1266 -0.31 -8.56 28.62
#